data_AF-L1Q888-F1
#
_entry.id   AF-L1Q888-F1
#
_cell.length_a   1.000
_cell.length_b   1.000
_cell.length_c   1.000
_cell.angle_alpha   90.00
_cell.angle_beta   90.00
_cell.angle_gamma   90.00
#
_symmetry.space_group_name_H-M   'P 1'
#
loop_
_entity.id
_entity.type
_entity.pdbx_description
1 polymer ?
#
loop_
_entity_poly.entity_id
_entity_poly.type
_entity_poly.pdbx_seq_one_letter_code
_entity_poly.pdbx_strand_id
1 'polypeptide(L)'
;MMNRRKIVALIMASAMAFNTISSISNVNVLAYESQIHKNLIIEEEIPQSQMTAVATSSQSGEDGSKAIDGDISTMWHTPWYETIEFPQSLTIDLGGVNNVSSLKVSPRVSGSNGMINNYEVYAINGDEETLVSEGVWATSNSDPKYVTFNEPINAEKIKIVALGGVGGFASIAEVNIYRVKEDINKIARYENKKITNNQGIDISSDIEALKGLEEGTIVARFDTTKGDIQSLISVGNNNVANGHFHLYVADNTVGFEVRNQSGNVATGKASAVLNNGINTVALKVTSGVGYKIFINGKLAGEVTTSNATLSAGVVDVNNAYIGKTDRASGNEYPFSGSIDFIDVYGDVLPDKYLLDVTGQTVLPSEDEILPEGYKSEVVDLFKPGDLGSPNFRIPALFTTKEGTVIASIDVRNNGGADAPWNDIDSGVKRKTVNGEWEEAQKVIDFPSNASVIDTALTQDEETGRIFLLVTTFPQNYGFWQAQAGSGYTEIDGEKYRSLYDSSGNLYTIREDGNVYDNEGNITDYNVNIHSMELTKGGVSAGNVMTANCELKVHGTSYLSLIYSDDDGKTWSEPIDINADVKADWMKFLGTGPGAGIQMKNGEHAGRIVFPVYYTNEIGGKQSSAVIYSDDHGATWEIGESPNDGRDLGNGSFGNSQTMTDGLELTECQVVEMPNGQLKLFMRNTGSYVRIATSFDGGATWDADVYEDRNLPEPYCQLSVINYSKQIDGKDAIVFANPAGSGRSNGTVRFGLISENGTHENGQTKYEFEWKYNKLVKAGTYAYSCLTELANGDIGLFYEGTGNQEMSYMEMSSEYIKFDYEASLEELVNPGKIESIELLDGNGSYDAGDEINVKLTFDQAVSLVGNKNLTLKLGENEVILNPVSENNAREFTFEGVLPTTLEEGTFNLVLKANEDTEILNTIGKNITLSSDIDLSNNGGQIVIGGGSIENPDETIKPLVGYSNIRISNNSAYDISSDLNSFKDLTEGTIIARFDNTNKTGVQSIIGIGNDTDRNSHFHLYTFGDKVGFELRNQTQEGATESGTTNIARPSANVTLNEGINTIAFKVTNGEGYKIFVNGVLVLNVEDTNARFLDAIEDANKAYIGKTPRHSSATNMYSFNGDVDFVEIYGTTLEDEVLLNKTAETTLVSDLETAISSVEIIDEKEEYVAGDRISFNLKFNQAVSLVGETNLTLMIGDVEVPITIVKGDTASNFVFEATLPEEVSSGNQELVLKANENTTILNTAGNNITVSTNVELNKSINIDGAETPELEQAGINMTVA
;
A
#
# COMPACT_ATOMS: atom_id res chain seq x y z
N MET A 1 13.19 15.26 -39.89
CA MET A 1 11.74 14.98 -40.06
C MET A 1 11.08 15.20 -38.71
N MET A 2 10.06 16.05 -38.66
CA MET A 2 9.43 16.53 -37.43
C MET A 2 8.61 15.40 -36.76
N ASN A 3 8.81 15.17 -35.47
CA ASN A 3 8.22 14.07 -34.70
C ASN A 3 6.69 14.25 -34.55
N ARG A 4 5.89 13.27 -35.04
CA ARG A 4 4.42 13.32 -35.10
C ARG A 4 3.74 13.57 -33.75
N ARG A 5 4.42 13.33 -32.63
CA ARG A 5 3.91 13.60 -31.26
C ARG A 5 3.72 15.10 -30.96
N LYS A 6 4.52 16.00 -31.57
CA LYS A 6 4.35 17.46 -31.40
C LYS A 6 3.11 18.02 -32.09
N ILE A 7 2.54 17.31 -33.08
CA ILE A 7 1.35 17.78 -33.83
C ILE A 7 0.05 17.38 -33.12
N VAL A 8 0.01 16.24 -32.42
CA VAL A 8 -1.20 15.79 -31.71
C VAL A 8 -1.46 16.66 -30.46
N ALA A 9 -0.41 17.06 -29.74
CA ALA A 9 -0.52 18.00 -28.63
C ALA A 9 -0.94 19.41 -29.07
N LEU A 10 -0.49 19.88 -30.25
CA LEU A 10 -0.88 21.20 -30.77
C LEU A 10 -2.30 21.24 -31.36
N ILE A 11 -2.80 20.13 -31.92
CA ILE A 11 -4.15 20.08 -32.50
C ILE A 11 -5.21 20.02 -31.38
N MET A 12 -4.95 19.32 -30.27
CA MET A 12 -5.83 19.30 -29.09
C MET A 12 -5.94 20.67 -28.41
N ALA A 13 -4.88 21.48 -28.43
CA ALA A 13 -4.87 22.83 -27.84
C ALA A 13 -5.60 23.90 -28.68
N SER A 14 -5.96 23.61 -29.94
CA SER A 14 -6.56 24.60 -30.86
C SER A 14 -8.09 24.56 -30.97
N ALA A 15 -8.75 23.63 -30.28
CA ALA A 15 -10.21 23.48 -30.32
C ALA A 15 -10.97 24.16 -29.15
N MET A 16 -10.28 24.78 -28.19
CA MET A 16 -10.92 25.50 -27.06
C MET A 16 -10.37 26.91 -26.92
N ALA A 17 -10.74 27.80 -27.85
CA ALA A 17 -10.65 29.23 -27.63
C ALA A 17 -12.07 29.83 -27.58
N PHE A 18 -12.37 30.52 -26.47
CA PHE A 18 -13.57 31.32 -26.12
C PHE A 18 -14.58 30.69 -25.14
N ASN A 19 -14.28 30.68 -23.84
CA ASN A 19 -14.69 31.71 -22.87
C ASN A 19 -14.44 31.28 -21.41
N THR A 20 -13.88 32.23 -20.63
CA THR A 20 -13.92 32.39 -19.16
C THR A 20 -13.33 31.30 -18.23
N ILE A 21 -12.13 31.62 -17.72
CA ILE A 21 -11.58 31.50 -16.34
C ILE A 21 -12.23 30.47 -15.39
N SER A 22 -11.33 29.70 -14.73
CA SER A 22 -11.50 28.74 -13.63
C SER A 22 -11.93 27.31 -14.01
N SER A 23 -11.02 26.55 -14.60
CA SER A 23 -11.01 25.08 -14.52
C SER A 23 -9.65 24.53 -15.00
N ILE A 24 -8.68 24.46 -14.08
CA ILE A 24 -7.66 23.39 -14.13
C ILE A 24 -8.28 22.14 -13.47
N SER A 25 -9.56 21.87 -13.76
CA SER A 25 -10.27 20.75 -13.17
C SER A 25 -9.80 19.48 -13.86
N ASN A 26 -9.12 18.63 -13.09
CA ASN A 26 -8.90 17.22 -13.37
C ASN A 26 -8.02 16.97 -14.60
N VAL A 27 -6.73 17.31 -14.51
CA VAL A 27 -5.73 16.69 -15.38
C VAL A 27 -5.69 15.20 -15.01
N ASN A 28 -6.51 14.40 -15.70
CA ASN A 28 -6.26 13.03 -16.14
C ASN A 28 -5.52 12.04 -15.20
N VAL A 29 -5.59 12.20 -13.88
CA VAL A 29 -5.39 11.10 -12.91
C VAL A 29 -6.29 9.92 -13.28
N LEU A 30 -7.46 10.23 -13.85
CA LEU A 30 -8.42 9.30 -14.43
C LEU A 30 -7.93 8.53 -15.68
N ALA A 31 -6.82 8.90 -16.34
CA ALA A 31 -6.44 8.23 -17.59
C ALA A 31 -5.87 6.81 -17.35
N TYR A 32 -5.12 6.61 -16.27
CA TYR A 32 -4.73 5.26 -15.81
C TYR A 32 -5.93 4.54 -15.16
N GLU A 33 -6.75 5.27 -14.38
CA GLU A 33 -7.96 4.71 -13.74
C GLU A 33 -9.04 4.27 -14.76
N SER A 34 -9.12 4.91 -15.94
CA SER A 34 -10.07 4.53 -17.00
C SER A 34 -9.73 3.21 -17.68
N GLN A 35 -8.52 2.68 -17.49
CA GLN A 35 -8.14 1.33 -17.95
C GLN A 35 -8.43 0.23 -16.89
N ILE A 36 -8.89 0.59 -15.69
CA ILE A 36 -8.98 -0.27 -14.48
C ILE A 36 -10.44 -0.53 -14.02
N HIS A 37 -11.45 -0.23 -14.85
CA HIS A 37 -12.75 -0.92 -14.71
C HIS A 37 -12.66 -2.40 -15.18
N LYS A 38 -11.58 -3.10 -14.80
CA LYS A 38 -11.42 -4.53 -15.04
C LYS A 38 -11.82 -5.26 -13.77
N ASN A 39 -12.81 -6.14 -13.88
CA ASN A 39 -13.12 -7.08 -12.81
C ASN A 39 -11.85 -7.87 -12.46
N LEU A 40 -11.49 -7.91 -11.18
CA LEU A 40 -10.36 -8.70 -10.68
C LEU A 40 -10.66 -10.18 -10.83
N ILE A 41 -10.25 -10.76 -11.95
CA ILE A 41 -10.51 -12.16 -12.28
C ILE A 41 -9.19 -12.93 -12.19
N ILE A 42 -9.16 -13.97 -11.36
CA ILE A 42 -8.08 -14.93 -11.39
C ILE A 42 -8.32 -15.86 -12.57
N GLU A 43 -7.47 -15.75 -13.59
CA GLU A 43 -7.60 -16.51 -14.82
C GLU A 43 -6.51 -17.59 -14.95
N GLU A 44 -6.84 -18.68 -15.64
CA GLU A 44 -5.86 -19.69 -16.04
C GLU A 44 -5.83 -19.83 -17.56
N GLU A 45 -4.65 -20.15 -18.09
CA GLU A 45 -4.50 -20.38 -19.52
C GLU A 45 -5.17 -21.70 -19.91
N ILE A 46 -6.02 -21.63 -20.94
CA ILE A 46 -6.59 -22.82 -21.56
C ILE A 46 -5.45 -23.53 -22.31
N PRO A 47 -5.13 -24.81 -22.02
CA PRO A 47 -4.04 -25.50 -22.69
C PRO A 47 -4.22 -25.51 -24.20
N GLN A 48 -3.22 -25.06 -24.94
CA GLN A 48 -3.31 -25.02 -26.41
C GLN A 48 -3.36 -26.42 -27.02
N SER A 49 -2.87 -27.43 -26.29
CA SER A 49 -2.90 -28.84 -26.71
C SER A 49 -4.31 -29.42 -26.86
N GLN A 50 -5.34 -28.79 -26.30
CA GLN A 50 -6.75 -29.16 -26.54
C GLN A 50 -7.43 -28.29 -27.60
N MET A 51 -6.76 -27.26 -28.11
CA MET A 51 -7.31 -26.34 -29.11
C MET A 51 -7.10 -26.85 -30.54
N THR A 52 -7.96 -26.41 -31.45
CA THR A 52 -7.69 -26.47 -32.89
C THR A 52 -7.99 -25.13 -33.54
N ALA A 53 -7.29 -24.77 -34.61
CA ALA A 53 -7.45 -23.47 -35.24
C ALA A 53 -7.62 -23.58 -36.75
N VAL A 54 -8.57 -22.82 -37.29
CA VAL A 54 -8.86 -22.73 -38.72
C VAL A 54 -8.84 -21.26 -39.14
N ALA A 55 -8.07 -20.97 -40.18
CA ALA A 55 -8.02 -19.64 -40.76
C ALA A 55 -8.84 -19.54 -42.06
N THR A 56 -9.33 -18.35 -42.38
CA THR A 56 -10.03 -18.06 -43.66
C THR A 56 -9.16 -18.30 -44.88
N SER A 57 -7.86 -18.02 -44.75
CA SER A 57 -6.83 -18.34 -45.73
C SER A 57 -5.50 -18.55 -45.03
N SER A 58 -4.59 -19.27 -45.69
CA SER A 58 -3.24 -19.45 -45.18
C SER A 58 -2.21 -19.62 -46.28
N GLN A 59 -1.01 -19.11 -46.02
CA GLN A 59 0.17 -19.46 -46.77
C GLN A 59 0.54 -20.92 -46.51
N SER A 60 1.05 -21.63 -47.53
CA SER A 60 1.48 -23.02 -47.40
C SER A 60 2.53 -23.18 -46.29
N GLY A 61 2.20 -23.92 -45.23
CA GLY A 61 3.05 -24.16 -44.06
C GLY A 61 2.85 -23.19 -42.90
N GLU A 62 1.99 -22.18 -43.06
CA GLU A 62 1.67 -21.12 -42.08
C GLU A 62 0.15 -21.07 -41.86
N ASP A 63 -0.47 -22.24 -41.67
CA ASP A 63 -1.91 -22.36 -41.40
C ASP A 63 -2.28 -22.04 -39.94
N GLY A 64 -3.58 -22.03 -39.65
CA GLY A 64 -4.10 -21.60 -38.35
C GLY A 64 -3.51 -22.35 -37.16
N SER A 65 -3.09 -23.61 -37.33
CA SER A 65 -2.48 -24.37 -36.23
C SER A 65 -1.15 -23.77 -35.74
N LYS A 66 -0.49 -22.95 -36.57
CA LYS A 66 0.76 -22.25 -36.26
C LYS A 66 0.62 -21.05 -35.34
N ALA A 67 -0.61 -20.71 -34.95
CA ALA A 67 -0.88 -19.67 -33.98
C ALA A 67 -1.27 -20.24 -32.60
N ILE A 68 -1.21 -21.57 -32.42
CA ILE A 68 -1.56 -22.26 -31.16
C ILE A 68 -0.61 -23.45 -30.90
N ASP A 69 0.62 -23.43 -31.42
CA ASP A 69 1.57 -24.56 -31.31
C ASP A 69 2.64 -24.38 -30.23
N GLY A 70 2.57 -23.30 -29.44
CA GLY A 70 3.49 -23.00 -28.36
C GLY A 70 4.80 -22.36 -28.84
N ASP A 71 4.97 -22.09 -30.14
CA ASP A 71 6.22 -21.65 -30.75
C ASP A 71 6.07 -20.31 -31.49
N ILE A 72 6.45 -19.22 -30.81
CA ILE A 72 6.44 -17.85 -31.36
C ILE A 72 7.36 -17.65 -32.58
N SER A 73 8.20 -18.63 -32.93
CA SER A 73 9.01 -18.60 -34.15
C SER A 73 8.24 -19.07 -35.39
N THR A 74 7.08 -19.72 -35.20
CA THR A 74 6.12 -20.02 -36.27
C THR A 74 4.95 -19.02 -36.25
N MET A 75 4.12 -19.02 -37.29
CA MET A 75 2.94 -18.13 -37.35
C MET A 75 1.88 -18.63 -38.33
N TRP A 76 0.63 -18.28 -38.06
CA TRP A 76 -0.37 -18.16 -39.12
C TRP A 76 -0.06 -16.92 -39.97
N HIS A 77 -0.13 -17.04 -41.29
CA HIS A 77 0.00 -15.92 -42.23
C HIS A 77 -0.92 -16.10 -43.43
N THR A 78 -1.53 -15.03 -43.93
CA THR A 78 -2.31 -15.03 -45.18
C THR A 78 -1.41 -15.25 -46.42
N PRO A 79 -1.88 -15.82 -47.54
CA PRO A 79 -1.05 -16.11 -48.73
C PRO A 79 -0.22 -14.94 -49.28
N TRP A 80 1.05 -15.18 -49.66
CA TRP A 80 1.96 -14.13 -50.16
C TRP A 80 1.65 -13.61 -51.56
N TYR A 81 1.20 -14.48 -52.45
CA TYR A 81 1.12 -14.22 -53.90
C TYR A 81 -0.32 -14.04 -54.41
N GLU A 82 -1.28 -13.90 -53.51
CA GLU A 82 -2.69 -13.68 -53.82
C GLU A 82 -3.12 -12.31 -53.29
N THR A 83 -4.09 -11.68 -53.96
CA THR A 83 -4.69 -10.44 -53.44
C THR A 83 -5.65 -10.82 -52.33
N ILE A 84 -5.32 -10.44 -51.10
CA ILE A 84 -6.14 -10.72 -49.93
C ILE A 84 -7.20 -9.62 -49.78
N GLU A 85 -8.47 -10.02 -49.70
CA GLU A 85 -9.57 -9.13 -49.29
C GLU A 85 -9.81 -9.29 -47.78
N PHE A 86 -9.85 -8.19 -47.05
CA PHE A 86 -10.31 -8.19 -45.65
C PHE A 86 -11.85 -8.21 -45.60
N PRO A 87 -12.46 -8.83 -44.58
CA PRO A 87 -11.84 -9.38 -43.38
C PRO A 87 -11.18 -10.76 -43.58
N GLN A 88 -10.15 -11.04 -42.79
CA GLN A 88 -9.55 -12.37 -42.63
C GLN A 88 -9.72 -12.81 -41.18
N SER A 89 -9.88 -14.09 -40.88
CA SER A 89 -10.07 -14.52 -39.50
C SER A 89 -9.35 -15.82 -39.15
N LEU A 90 -9.00 -15.93 -37.88
CA LEU A 90 -8.54 -17.15 -37.22
C LEU A 90 -9.62 -17.56 -36.21
N THR A 91 -10.23 -18.71 -36.40
CA THR A 91 -11.20 -19.30 -35.47
C THR A 91 -10.55 -20.44 -34.72
N ILE A 92 -10.53 -20.35 -33.39
CA ILE A 92 -9.90 -21.28 -32.47
C ILE A 92 -11.02 -21.99 -31.70
N ASP A 93 -11.10 -23.30 -31.87
CA ASP A 93 -11.95 -24.19 -31.07
C ASP A 93 -11.22 -24.53 -29.76
N LEU A 94 -11.90 -24.35 -28.64
CA LEU A 94 -11.31 -24.46 -27.30
C LEU A 94 -11.34 -25.89 -26.74
N GLY A 95 -11.92 -26.85 -27.47
CA GLY A 95 -12.07 -28.24 -27.01
C GLY A 95 -13.23 -28.46 -26.04
N GLY A 96 -14.13 -27.49 -25.92
CA GLY A 96 -15.31 -27.51 -25.04
C GLY A 96 -15.75 -26.10 -24.63
N VAL A 97 -16.85 -26.00 -23.88
CA VAL A 97 -17.32 -24.74 -23.31
C VAL A 97 -16.36 -24.29 -22.21
N ASN A 98 -15.84 -23.08 -22.30
CA ASN A 98 -14.98 -22.44 -21.30
C ASN A 98 -15.53 -21.06 -20.96
N ASN A 99 -15.42 -20.64 -19.69
CA ASN A 99 -15.77 -19.30 -19.25
C ASN A 99 -14.62 -18.33 -19.53
N VAL A 100 -14.49 -17.86 -20.77
CA VAL A 100 -13.34 -17.11 -21.28
C VAL A 100 -13.36 -15.67 -20.76
N SER A 101 -12.23 -15.22 -20.22
CA SER A 101 -12.05 -13.87 -19.66
C SER A 101 -11.19 -12.96 -20.54
N SER A 102 -10.16 -13.51 -21.19
CA SER A 102 -9.22 -12.72 -21.98
C SER A 102 -8.42 -13.56 -22.98
N LEU A 103 -7.68 -12.89 -23.86
CA LEU A 103 -6.67 -13.52 -24.70
C LEU A 103 -5.44 -12.62 -24.89
N LYS A 104 -4.32 -13.26 -25.22
CA LYS A 104 -3.04 -12.65 -25.57
C LYS A 104 -2.67 -13.09 -26.99
N VAL A 105 -2.42 -12.12 -27.87
CA VAL A 105 -2.05 -12.31 -29.28
C VAL A 105 -0.61 -11.83 -29.48
N SER A 106 0.30 -12.75 -29.72
CA SER A 106 1.70 -12.44 -29.99
C SER A 106 1.90 -12.14 -31.48
N PRO A 107 2.47 -10.98 -31.84
CA PRO A 107 2.85 -10.70 -33.22
C PRO A 107 4.06 -11.54 -33.63
N ARG A 108 4.30 -11.63 -34.94
CA ARG A 108 5.55 -12.18 -35.50
C ARG A 108 6.80 -11.56 -34.85
N VAL A 109 7.81 -12.38 -34.58
CA VAL A 109 9.05 -11.95 -33.90
C VAL A 109 9.96 -11.04 -34.75
N SER A 110 9.91 -11.15 -36.08
CA SER A 110 10.75 -10.36 -36.99
C SER A 110 9.99 -9.89 -38.23
N GLY A 111 10.27 -8.67 -38.69
CA GLY A 111 9.53 -8.02 -39.77
C GLY A 111 8.18 -7.44 -39.33
N SER A 112 7.48 -6.76 -40.23
CA SER A 112 6.23 -6.07 -39.91
C SER A 112 5.01 -6.48 -40.76
N ASN A 113 5.23 -7.16 -41.88
CA ASN A 113 4.15 -7.57 -42.78
C ASN A 113 3.20 -8.54 -42.07
N GLY A 114 1.89 -8.37 -42.24
CA GLY A 114 0.87 -9.21 -41.64
C GLY A 114 0.42 -8.76 -40.26
N MET A 115 1.13 -7.84 -39.60
CA MET A 115 0.71 -7.38 -38.26
C MET A 115 -0.66 -6.71 -38.34
N ILE A 116 -1.64 -7.34 -37.69
CA ILE A 116 -3.02 -6.89 -37.62
C ILE A 116 -3.03 -5.53 -36.91
N ASN A 117 -3.68 -4.55 -37.52
CA ASN A 117 -3.79 -3.20 -36.97
C ASN A 117 -5.23 -2.79 -36.67
N ASN A 118 -6.24 -3.46 -37.22
CA ASN A 118 -7.64 -3.25 -36.92
C ASN A 118 -8.32 -4.62 -36.77
N TYR A 119 -9.05 -4.85 -35.68
CA TYR A 119 -9.53 -6.18 -35.33
C TYR A 119 -10.92 -6.17 -34.68
N GLU A 120 -11.59 -7.31 -34.77
CA GLU A 120 -12.74 -7.71 -33.95
C GLU A 120 -12.44 -9.08 -33.32
N VAL A 121 -12.97 -9.33 -32.13
CA VAL A 121 -12.94 -10.63 -31.45
C VAL A 121 -14.36 -11.04 -31.12
N TYR A 122 -14.71 -12.27 -31.51
CA TYR A 122 -15.99 -12.88 -31.23
C TYR A 122 -15.83 -14.10 -30.33
N ALA A 123 -16.72 -14.25 -29.36
CA ALA A 123 -16.95 -15.48 -28.62
C ALA A 123 -18.12 -16.24 -29.23
N ILE A 124 -17.97 -17.53 -29.44
CA ILE A 124 -18.98 -18.38 -30.09
C ILE A 124 -19.38 -19.50 -29.13
N ASN A 125 -20.67 -19.66 -28.88
CA ASN A 125 -21.23 -20.74 -28.07
C ASN A 125 -22.44 -21.35 -28.79
N GLY A 126 -22.32 -22.60 -29.23
CA GLY A 126 -23.31 -23.19 -30.15
C GLY A 126 -23.41 -22.40 -31.46
N ASP A 127 -24.62 -21.89 -31.76
CA ASP A 127 -24.90 -21.09 -32.97
C ASP A 127 -24.82 -19.56 -32.70
N GLU A 128 -24.59 -19.14 -31.46
CA GLU A 128 -24.52 -17.73 -31.08
C GLU A 128 -23.09 -17.19 -31.21
N GLU A 129 -22.92 -16.09 -31.97
CA GLU A 129 -21.66 -15.39 -32.17
C GLU A 129 -21.76 -13.98 -31.59
N THR A 130 -21.03 -13.72 -30.50
CA THR A 130 -21.09 -12.48 -29.72
C THR A 130 -19.80 -11.69 -29.91
N LEU A 131 -19.91 -10.43 -30.35
CA LEU A 131 -18.75 -9.51 -30.41
C LEU A 131 -18.34 -9.15 -28.98
N VAL A 132 -17.11 -9.50 -28.59
CA VAL A 132 -16.59 -9.27 -27.23
C VAL A 132 -15.54 -8.17 -27.18
N SER A 133 -14.91 -7.84 -28.31
CA SER A 133 -13.96 -6.74 -28.39
C SER A 133 -13.73 -6.30 -29.84
N GLU A 134 -13.42 -5.03 -30.05
CA GLU A 134 -12.95 -4.48 -31.33
C GLU A 134 -11.94 -3.36 -31.07
N GLY A 135 -11.05 -3.09 -32.02
CA GLY A 135 -10.14 -1.95 -31.90
C GLY A 135 -8.93 -1.98 -32.81
N VAL A 136 -7.93 -1.18 -32.43
CA VAL A 136 -6.69 -0.97 -33.20
C VAL A 136 -5.50 -1.45 -32.39
N TRP A 137 -4.66 -2.31 -32.96
CA TRP A 137 -3.39 -2.73 -32.35
C TRP A 137 -2.20 -1.94 -32.91
N ALA A 138 -1.26 -1.62 -32.02
CA ALA A 138 0.01 -1.01 -32.41
C ALA A 138 0.85 -1.99 -33.25
N THR A 139 1.41 -1.49 -34.36
CA THR A 139 2.21 -2.29 -35.29
C THR A 139 3.68 -2.39 -34.84
N SER A 140 3.91 -2.93 -33.66
CA SER A 140 5.25 -3.31 -33.17
C SER A 140 5.33 -4.82 -32.92
N ASN A 141 6.52 -5.38 -33.12
CA ASN A 141 6.87 -6.76 -32.82
C ASN A 141 7.47 -6.94 -31.42
N SER A 142 7.60 -5.87 -30.63
CA SER A 142 8.16 -5.89 -29.27
C SER A 142 7.18 -6.47 -28.24
N ASP A 143 5.88 -6.21 -28.42
CA ASP A 143 4.89 -6.43 -27.36
C ASP A 143 3.70 -7.27 -27.84
N PRO A 144 3.28 -8.31 -27.08
CA PRO A 144 2.02 -9.01 -27.32
C PRO A 144 0.82 -8.07 -27.12
N LYS A 145 -0.30 -8.39 -27.76
CA LYS A 145 -1.55 -7.64 -27.68
C LYS A 145 -2.51 -8.36 -26.76
N TYR A 146 -3.10 -7.67 -25.79
CA TYR A 146 -4.06 -8.26 -24.87
C TYR A 146 -5.47 -7.77 -25.20
N VAL A 147 -6.43 -8.68 -25.13
CA VAL A 147 -7.87 -8.39 -25.22
C VAL A 147 -8.51 -8.94 -23.95
N THR A 148 -8.99 -8.04 -23.09
CA THR A 148 -9.76 -8.40 -21.89
C THR A 148 -11.23 -8.16 -22.19
N PHE A 149 -12.09 -9.10 -21.80
CA PHE A 149 -13.53 -8.96 -21.97
C PHE A 149 -14.12 -8.16 -20.81
N ASN A 150 -15.24 -7.48 -21.05
CA ASN A 150 -15.94 -6.73 -19.99
C ASN A 150 -16.44 -7.66 -18.89
N GLU A 151 -16.97 -8.82 -19.30
CA GLU A 151 -17.34 -9.92 -18.40
C GLU A 151 -16.88 -11.25 -18.99
N PRO A 152 -16.55 -12.25 -18.15
CA PRO A 152 -16.34 -13.61 -18.61
C PRO A 152 -17.52 -14.13 -19.41
N ILE A 153 -17.24 -14.83 -20.50
CA ILE A 153 -18.26 -15.36 -21.38
C ILE A 153 -18.03 -16.84 -21.67
N ASN A 154 -19.08 -17.63 -21.55
CA ASN A 154 -19.04 -19.02 -21.97
C ASN A 154 -18.87 -19.09 -23.50
N ALA A 155 -17.77 -19.70 -23.94
CA ALA A 155 -17.43 -19.85 -25.35
C ALA A 155 -16.89 -21.27 -25.63
N GLU A 156 -17.30 -21.83 -26.75
CA GLU A 156 -16.69 -23.03 -27.35
C GLU A 156 -15.59 -22.65 -28.33
N LYS A 157 -15.67 -21.47 -28.95
CA LYS A 157 -14.68 -20.96 -29.91
C LYS A 157 -14.44 -19.47 -29.73
N ILE A 158 -13.22 -19.05 -30.02
CA ILE A 158 -12.84 -17.63 -30.17
C ILE A 158 -12.48 -17.37 -31.63
N LYS A 159 -13.03 -16.31 -32.21
CA LYS A 159 -12.72 -15.89 -33.58
C LYS A 159 -12.12 -14.49 -33.58
N ILE A 160 -10.87 -14.41 -34.01
CA ILE A 160 -10.14 -13.15 -34.19
C ILE A 160 -10.28 -12.76 -35.66
N VAL A 161 -10.88 -11.61 -35.93
CA VAL A 161 -11.09 -11.05 -37.26
C VAL A 161 -10.12 -9.90 -37.46
N ALA A 162 -9.24 -10.01 -38.44
CA ALA A 162 -8.45 -8.90 -38.95
C ALA A 162 -9.30 -8.10 -39.96
N LEU A 163 -9.52 -6.83 -39.66
CA LEU A 163 -10.12 -5.85 -40.58
C LEU A 163 -9.06 -5.11 -41.40
N GLY A 164 -7.80 -5.17 -40.96
CA GLY A 164 -6.65 -4.61 -41.66
C GLY A 164 -5.33 -5.06 -41.05
N GLY A 165 -4.27 -5.02 -41.85
CA GLY A 165 -2.92 -5.37 -41.40
C GLY A 165 -1.83 -4.77 -42.28
N VAL A 166 -0.63 -4.67 -41.71
CA VAL A 166 0.53 -4.06 -42.37
C VAL A 166 0.88 -4.80 -43.66
N GLY A 167 1.03 -4.06 -44.76
CA GLY A 167 1.34 -4.62 -46.07
C GLY A 167 0.16 -5.29 -46.78
N GLY A 168 -1.06 -5.26 -46.22
CA GLY A 168 -2.25 -5.87 -46.81
C GLY A 168 -2.42 -7.35 -46.47
N PHE A 169 -1.75 -7.84 -45.44
CA PHE A 169 -1.79 -9.24 -44.99
C PHE A 169 -2.20 -9.31 -43.51
N ALA A 170 -2.56 -10.52 -43.04
CA ALA A 170 -2.77 -10.81 -41.62
C ALA A 170 -1.86 -11.95 -41.16
N SER A 171 -1.34 -11.84 -39.94
CA SER A 171 -0.49 -12.85 -39.33
C SER A 171 -0.59 -12.81 -37.81
N ILE A 172 -0.53 -13.98 -37.17
CA ILE A 172 -0.45 -14.15 -35.71
C ILE A 172 0.59 -15.21 -35.43
N ALA A 173 1.58 -14.90 -34.58
CA ALA A 173 2.58 -15.88 -34.17
C ALA A 173 2.01 -16.84 -33.13
N GLU A 174 1.27 -16.32 -32.15
CA GLU A 174 0.72 -17.15 -31.09
C GLU A 174 -0.51 -16.53 -30.43
N VAL A 175 -1.48 -17.36 -30.03
CA VAL A 175 -2.65 -16.98 -29.25
C VAL A 175 -2.73 -17.81 -27.98
N ASN A 176 -2.69 -17.14 -26.83
CA ASN A 176 -3.01 -17.72 -25.52
C ASN A 176 -4.40 -17.24 -25.10
N ILE A 177 -5.30 -18.16 -24.72
CA ILE A 177 -6.68 -17.83 -24.32
C ILE A 177 -6.83 -18.20 -22.85
N TYR A 178 -7.48 -17.33 -22.06
CA TYR A 178 -7.62 -17.45 -20.63
C TYR A 178 -9.08 -17.62 -20.23
N ARG A 179 -9.32 -18.45 -19.22
CA ARG A 179 -10.64 -18.65 -18.61
C ARG A 179 -10.61 -18.31 -17.13
N VAL A 180 -11.77 -18.04 -16.54
CA VAL A 180 -11.93 -17.92 -15.08
C VAL A 180 -11.49 -19.21 -14.42
N LYS A 181 -10.62 -19.11 -13.41
CA LYS A 181 -10.23 -20.26 -12.59
C LYS A 181 -11.24 -20.41 -11.45
N GLU A 182 -12.08 -21.46 -11.52
CA GLU A 182 -13.20 -21.66 -10.58
C GLU A 182 -12.77 -22.26 -9.23
N ASP A 183 -11.62 -22.95 -9.17
CA ASP A 183 -11.10 -23.61 -7.96
C ASP A 183 -9.82 -22.92 -7.45
N ILE A 184 -9.97 -21.80 -6.73
CA ILE A 184 -8.86 -21.10 -6.09
C ILE A 184 -8.63 -21.62 -4.67
N ASN A 185 -7.45 -22.16 -4.40
CA ASN A 185 -7.06 -22.58 -3.06
C ASN A 185 -6.63 -21.37 -2.21
N LYS A 186 -7.60 -20.60 -1.72
CA LYS A 186 -7.38 -19.56 -0.71
C LYS A 186 -7.30 -20.23 0.67
N ILE A 187 -6.13 -20.20 1.27
CA ILE A 187 -5.81 -20.86 2.55
C ILE A 187 -6.35 -20.05 3.73
N ALA A 188 -6.11 -18.74 3.72
CA ALA A 188 -6.50 -17.85 4.80
C ALA A 188 -6.74 -16.43 4.27
N ARG A 189 -7.61 -15.70 4.96
CA ARG A 189 -7.81 -14.26 4.80
C ARG A 189 -7.87 -13.61 6.18
N TYR A 190 -7.07 -12.56 6.36
CA TYR A 190 -7.04 -11.78 7.58
C TYR A 190 -7.32 -10.33 7.25
N GLU A 191 -8.42 -9.79 7.74
CA GLU A 191 -8.86 -8.44 7.37
C GLU A 191 -9.15 -7.55 8.57
N ASN A 192 -9.13 -6.25 8.30
CA ASN A 192 -9.52 -5.18 9.21
C ASN A 192 -8.76 -5.23 10.54
N LYS A 193 -7.42 -5.22 10.49
CA LYS A 193 -6.55 -5.28 11.68
C LYS A 193 -5.85 -3.94 11.91
N LYS A 194 -6.08 -3.34 13.07
CA LYS A 194 -5.34 -2.16 13.54
C LYS A 194 -4.33 -2.57 14.61
N ILE A 195 -3.06 -2.23 14.43
CA ILE A 195 -1.97 -2.64 15.31
C ILE A 195 -1.24 -1.39 15.81
N THR A 196 -1.39 -1.07 17.10
CA THR A 196 -0.83 0.15 17.72
C THR A 196 0.19 -0.11 18.83
N ASN A 197 0.28 -1.36 19.32
CA ASN A 197 1.04 -1.70 20.54
C ASN A 197 2.31 -2.52 20.26
N ASN A 198 2.72 -2.66 18.99
CA ASN A 198 3.88 -3.45 18.56
C ASN A 198 3.82 -4.95 18.97
N GLN A 199 2.66 -5.48 19.36
CA GLN A 199 2.52 -6.86 19.85
C GLN A 199 2.19 -7.88 18.75
N GLY A 200 1.80 -7.42 17.56
CA GLY A 200 1.22 -8.26 16.50
C GLY A 200 -0.06 -8.97 16.93
N ILE A 201 -0.57 -9.86 16.07
CA ILE A 201 -1.78 -10.67 16.28
C ILE A 201 -1.43 -12.13 16.08
N ASP A 202 -1.70 -12.96 17.09
CA ASP A 202 -1.45 -14.40 17.04
C ASP A 202 -2.50 -15.08 16.17
N ILE A 203 -2.04 -15.74 15.10
CA ILE A 203 -2.86 -16.53 14.17
C ILE A 203 -2.44 -18.00 14.16
N SER A 204 -1.79 -18.46 15.23
CA SER A 204 -1.28 -19.83 15.35
C SER A 204 -2.37 -20.90 15.37
N SER A 205 -3.65 -20.53 15.52
CA SER A 205 -4.79 -21.44 15.30
C SER A 205 -4.84 -22.02 13.89
N ASP A 206 -4.32 -21.29 12.90
CA ASP A 206 -4.43 -21.63 11.47
C ASP A 206 -3.16 -22.34 10.95
N ILE A 207 -2.24 -22.66 11.85
CA ILE A 207 -0.90 -23.14 11.51
C ILE A 207 -0.89 -24.41 10.67
N GLU A 208 -1.88 -25.29 10.85
CA GLU A 208 -1.99 -26.53 10.08
C GLU A 208 -2.20 -26.25 8.59
N ALA A 209 -2.86 -25.15 8.26
CA ALA A 209 -3.09 -24.71 6.88
C ALA A 209 -1.92 -23.88 6.34
N LEU A 210 -1.20 -23.16 7.22
CA LEU A 210 -0.09 -22.28 6.84
C LEU A 210 1.27 -22.99 6.78
N LYS A 211 1.44 -24.15 7.42
CA LYS A 211 2.72 -24.87 7.44
C LYS A 211 2.90 -25.75 6.20
N GLY A 212 4.15 -25.95 5.78
CA GLY A 212 4.47 -26.90 4.71
C GLY A 212 4.15 -26.43 3.29
N LEU A 213 3.97 -25.13 3.08
CA LEU A 213 3.74 -24.56 1.74
C LEU A 213 5.07 -24.46 0.99
N GLU A 214 5.21 -25.28 -0.07
CA GLU A 214 6.35 -25.20 -0.99
C GLU A 214 6.20 -24.02 -1.97
N GLU A 215 4.97 -23.72 -2.36
CA GLU A 215 4.63 -22.62 -3.26
C GLU A 215 3.33 -21.94 -2.83
N GLY A 216 3.02 -20.82 -3.47
CA GLY A 216 1.80 -20.06 -3.20
C GLY A 216 1.98 -18.57 -3.44
N THR A 217 0.95 -17.81 -3.10
CA THR A 217 0.92 -16.37 -3.25
C THR A 217 0.38 -15.71 -1.98
N ILE A 218 0.98 -14.61 -1.56
CA ILE A 218 0.48 -13.75 -0.49
C ILE A 218 0.17 -12.37 -1.07
N VAL A 219 -1.02 -11.84 -0.85
CA VAL A 219 -1.41 -10.47 -1.22
C VAL A 219 -1.79 -9.72 0.03
N ALA A 220 -1.23 -8.54 0.25
CA ALA A 220 -1.48 -7.73 1.44
C ALA A 220 -1.77 -6.27 1.07
N ARG A 221 -2.85 -5.71 1.63
CA ARG A 221 -3.15 -4.28 1.60
C ARG A 221 -3.06 -3.68 3.00
N PHE A 222 -2.25 -2.63 3.14
CA PHE A 222 -1.93 -2.06 4.44
C PHE A 222 -1.58 -0.57 4.33
N ASP A 223 -1.64 0.11 5.47
CA ASP A 223 -1.09 1.44 5.72
C ASP A 223 -0.16 1.36 6.94
N THR A 224 0.99 2.06 6.90
CA THR A 224 1.98 2.00 7.98
C THR A 224 2.84 3.25 8.04
N THR A 225 3.30 3.57 9.25
CA THR A 225 4.30 4.62 9.43
C THR A 225 5.68 4.12 8.97
N LYS A 226 6.24 4.79 7.97
CA LYS A 226 7.51 4.44 7.29
C LYS A 226 8.72 4.55 8.24
N GLY A 227 9.66 3.62 8.12
CA GLY A 227 10.90 3.56 8.90
C GLY A 227 11.57 2.19 8.78
N ASP A 228 11.83 1.55 9.93
CA ASP A 228 12.52 0.25 10.03
C ASP A 228 11.72 -0.94 9.44
N ILE A 229 12.35 -2.13 9.41
CA ILE A 229 11.72 -3.38 8.96
C ILE A 229 10.54 -3.77 9.86
N GLN A 230 9.37 -3.96 9.25
CA GLN A 230 8.11 -4.36 9.87
C GLN A 230 7.52 -5.59 9.17
N SER A 231 7.17 -6.64 9.92
CA SER A 231 6.59 -7.86 9.36
C SER A 231 5.10 -7.67 9.11
N LEU A 232 4.61 -7.96 7.91
CA LEU A 232 3.18 -8.02 7.61
C LEU A 232 2.58 -9.33 8.11
N ILE A 233 3.19 -10.46 7.71
CA ILE A 233 2.82 -11.82 8.13
C ILE A 233 4.08 -12.66 8.32
N SER A 234 4.07 -13.54 9.32
CA SER A 234 5.13 -14.51 9.60
C SER A 234 4.58 -15.90 9.96
N VAL A 235 5.36 -16.92 9.64
CA VAL A 235 5.14 -18.33 10.02
C VAL A 235 6.48 -18.87 10.52
N GLY A 236 6.53 -19.41 11.73
CA GLY A 236 7.82 -19.65 12.38
C GLY A 236 7.83 -20.78 13.39
N ASN A 237 8.97 -20.85 14.09
CA ASN A 237 9.19 -21.67 15.26
C ASN A 237 9.76 -20.80 16.39
N ASN A 238 8.92 -20.48 17.38
CA ASN A 238 9.32 -19.62 18.49
C ASN A 238 10.27 -20.26 19.50
N ASN A 239 10.64 -21.54 19.34
CA ASN A 239 11.68 -22.18 20.14
C ASN A 239 13.10 -21.95 19.58
N VAL A 240 13.23 -21.38 18.39
CA VAL A 240 14.53 -21.12 17.74
C VAL A 240 14.65 -19.66 17.28
N ALA A 241 15.89 -19.19 17.10
CA ALA A 241 16.14 -17.79 16.70
C ALA A 241 15.90 -17.54 15.21
N ASN A 242 16.25 -18.52 14.37
CA ASN A 242 16.30 -18.37 12.92
C ASN A 242 15.26 -19.23 12.17
N GLY A 243 14.28 -19.85 12.85
CA GLY A 243 13.25 -20.65 12.18
C GLY A 243 12.03 -19.80 11.86
N HIS A 244 12.03 -19.09 10.72
CA HIS A 244 10.88 -18.28 10.31
C HIS A 244 10.85 -18.02 8.81
N PHE A 245 9.62 -17.83 8.33
CA PHE A 245 9.26 -17.10 7.12
C PHE A 245 8.63 -15.78 7.56
N HIS A 246 8.95 -14.68 6.89
CA HIS A 246 8.12 -13.48 6.96
C HIS A 246 8.15 -12.68 5.65
N LEU A 247 7.03 -12.00 5.36
CA LEU A 247 6.91 -10.94 4.37
C LEU A 247 6.95 -9.60 5.11
N TYR A 248 7.83 -8.69 4.71
CA TYR A 248 8.09 -7.44 5.42
C TYR A 248 8.11 -6.22 4.51
N VAL A 249 7.95 -5.06 5.13
CA VAL A 249 8.11 -3.72 4.55
C VAL A 249 9.16 -2.93 5.35
N ALA A 250 9.93 -2.09 4.67
CA ALA A 250 10.92 -1.17 5.26
C ALA A 250 11.15 0.01 4.32
N ASP A 251 10.91 1.25 4.76
CA ASP A 251 10.90 2.43 3.89
C ASP A 251 10.19 2.17 2.53
N ASN A 252 10.89 2.31 1.41
CA ASN A 252 10.41 2.02 0.05
C ASN A 252 10.78 0.61 -0.43
N THR A 253 10.86 -0.36 0.49
CA THR A 253 11.30 -1.74 0.20
C THR A 253 10.30 -2.74 0.73
N VAL A 254 9.94 -3.70 -0.11
CA VAL A 254 9.22 -4.91 0.29
C VAL A 254 10.17 -6.08 0.14
N GLY A 255 10.22 -6.95 1.13
CA GLY A 255 11.09 -8.12 1.08
C GLY A 255 10.52 -9.29 1.83
N PHE A 256 11.19 -10.42 1.66
CA PHE A 256 10.89 -11.64 2.38
C PHE A 256 12.17 -12.30 2.87
N GLU A 257 12.04 -13.08 3.94
CA GLU A 257 13.10 -13.93 4.46
C GLU A 257 12.52 -15.30 4.78
N VAL A 258 13.19 -16.36 4.32
CA VAL A 258 12.94 -17.75 4.73
C VAL A 258 14.22 -18.26 5.36
N ARG A 259 14.14 -18.66 6.62
CA ARG A 259 15.29 -19.09 7.41
C ARG A 259 15.04 -20.39 8.15
N ASN A 260 16.13 -21.11 8.36
CA ASN A 260 16.21 -22.20 9.31
C ASN A 260 17.36 -21.96 10.30
N GLN A 261 17.49 -22.85 11.30
CA GLN A 261 18.55 -22.72 12.30
C GLN A 261 19.97 -22.76 11.69
N SER A 262 20.15 -23.42 10.55
CA SER A 262 21.42 -23.56 9.85
C SER A 262 21.80 -22.35 8.99
N GLY A 263 20.87 -21.44 8.70
CA GLY A 263 21.13 -20.23 7.92
C GLY A 263 19.93 -19.77 7.08
N ASN A 264 20.21 -18.89 6.11
CA ASN A 264 19.20 -18.40 5.19
C ASN A 264 18.88 -19.48 4.15
N VAL A 265 17.59 -19.76 3.97
CA VAL A 265 17.09 -20.65 2.93
C VAL A 265 16.86 -19.83 1.66
N ALA A 266 16.15 -18.70 1.79
CA ALA A 266 15.92 -17.76 0.70
C ALA A 266 15.70 -16.35 1.26
N THR A 267 16.11 -15.34 0.50
CA THR A 267 15.79 -13.94 0.77
C THR A 267 15.68 -13.21 -0.55
N GLY A 268 14.78 -12.24 -0.61
CA GLY A 268 14.63 -11.36 -1.74
C GLY A 268 13.99 -10.06 -1.28
N LYS A 269 14.34 -8.98 -1.96
CA LYS A 269 13.75 -7.66 -1.71
C LYS A 269 13.67 -6.87 -3.00
N ALA A 270 12.68 -6.01 -3.07
CA ALA A 270 12.46 -5.09 -4.17
C ALA A 270 12.16 -3.72 -3.60
N SER A 271 12.65 -2.66 -4.26
CA SER A 271 12.35 -1.30 -3.87
C SER A 271 11.48 -0.62 -4.92
N ALA A 272 10.37 -0.03 -4.47
CA ALA A 272 9.48 0.81 -5.25
C ALA A 272 8.92 1.90 -4.32
N VAL A 273 8.50 3.03 -4.90
CA VAL A 273 7.86 4.09 -4.11
C VAL A 273 6.58 3.52 -3.50
N LEU A 274 6.53 3.47 -2.16
CA LEU A 274 5.32 3.17 -1.44
C LEU A 274 4.54 4.47 -1.21
N ASN A 275 3.23 4.38 -1.33
CA ASN A 275 2.35 5.50 -1.08
C ASN A 275 2.42 5.89 0.41
N ASN A 276 2.06 7.13 0.74
CA ASN A 276 2.01 7.59 2.13
C ASN A 276 0.84 7.01 2.92
N GLY A 277 -0.21 6.52 2.24
CA GLY A 277 -1.33 5.81 2.83
C GLY A 277 -1.37 4.35 2.41
N ILE A 278 -2.51 3.92 1.86
CA ILE A 278 -2.71 2.50 1.53
C ILE A 278 -1.78 2.03 0.41
N ASN A 279 -1.21 0.84 0.60
CA ASN A 279 -0.33 0.13 -0.32
C ASN A 279 -0.82 -1.30 -0.49
N THR A 280 -0.71 -1.85 -1.69
CA THR A 280 -1.02 -3.25 -1.98
C THR A 280 0.21 -3.94 -2.56
N VAL A 281 0.63 -5.03 -1.92
CA VAL A 281 1.82 -5.80 -2.30
C VAL A 281 1.47 -7.26 -2.51
N ALA A 282 2.24 -7.95 -3.33
CA ALA A 282 2.14 -9.41 -3.45
C ALA A 282 3.51 -10.09 -3.51
N LEU A 283 3.62 -11.22 -2.83
CA LEU A 283 4.72 -12.17 -2.96
C LEU A 283 4.21 -13.42 -3.65
N LYS A 284 4.76 -13.72 -4.83
CA LYS A 284 4.52 -14.96 -5.56
C LYS A 284 5.72 -15.88 -5.41
N VAL A 285 5.48 -17.10 -4.95
CA VAL A 285 6.50 -18.14 -4.77
C VAL A 285 6.15 -19.31 -5.68
N THR A 286 7.03 -19.65 -6.61
CA THR A 286 6.84 -20.76 -7.54
C THR A 286 7.94 -21.79 -7.32
N SER A 287 7.56 -22.98 -6.85
CA SER A 287 8.52 -24.03 -6.51
C SER A 287 9.34 -24.42 -7.76
N GLY A 288 10.66 -24.57 -7.58
CA GLY A 288 11.57 -24.87 -8.69
C GLY A 288 11.88 -23.71 -9.65
N VAL A 289 11.22 -22.55 -9.53
CA VAL A 289 11.39 -21.40 -10.43
C VAL A 289 11.96 -20.18 -9.71
N GLY A 290 11.32 -19.71 -8.64
CA GLY A 290 11.75 -18.47 -7.99
C GLY A 290 10.65 -17.69 -7.27
N TYR A 291 10.94 -16.42 -7.04
CA TYR A 291 10.10 -15.45 -6.34
C TYR A 291 9.83 -14.23 -7.21
N LYS A 292 8.62 -13.66 -7.11
CA LYS A 292 8.30 -12.34 -7.66
C LYS A 292 7.63 -11.46 -6.60
N ILE A 293 8.02 -10.20 -6.56
CA ILE A 293 7.46 -9.18 -5.66
C ILE A 293 6.75 -8.13 -6.50
N PHE A 294 5.46 -7.93 -6.24
CA PHE A 294 4.63 -6.90 -6.86
C PHE A 294 4.31 -5.82 -5.84
N ILE A 295 4.40 -4.57 -6.25
CA ILE A 295 4.16 -3.39 -5.40
C ILE A 295 3.34 -2.41 -6.23
N ASN A 296 2.14 -2.06 -5.76
CA ASN A 296 1.28 -1.02 -6.34
C ASN A 296 1.14 -1.11 -7.88
N GLY A 297 0.97 -2.32 -8.44
CA GLY A 297 0.76 -2.55 -9.86
C GLY A 297 2.03 -2.77 -10.69
N LYS A 298 3.20 -2.81 -10.05
CA LYS A 298 4.48 -3.06 -10.72
C LYS A 298 5.13 -4.36 -10.23
N LEU A 299 5.63 -5.17 -11.16
CA LEU A 299 6.61 -6.22 -10.84
C LEU A 299 7.92 -5.52 -10.42
N ALA A 300 8.15 -5.43 -9.11
CA ALA A 300 9.22 -4.64 -8.52
C ALA A 300 10.53 -5.44 -8.38
N GLY A 301 10.46 -6.77 -8.28
CA GLY A 301 11.64 -7.61 -8.24
C GLY A 301 11.35 -9.08 -8.49
N GLU A 302 12.35 -9.79 -9.00
CA GLU A 302 12.31 -11.20 -9.33
C GLU A 302 13.61 -11.88 -8.88
N VAL A 303 13.48 -13.08 -8.29
CA VAL A 303 14.62 -13.90 -7.85
C VAL A 303 14.45 -15.30 -8.43
N THR A 304 15.24 -15.66 -9.43
CA THR A 304 15.22 -17.01 -10.03
C THR A 304 16.03 -17.99 -9.20
N THR A 305 15.42 -19.08 -8.73
CA THR A 305 16.09 -20.15 -7.97
C THR A 305 15.28 -21.44 -7.99
N SER A 306 15.96 -22.58 -8.13
CA SER A 306 15.32 -23.90 -8.08
C SER A 306 14.89 -24.32 -6.66
N ASN A 307 15.34 -23.61 -5.64
CA ASN A 307 15.07 -23.93 -4.23
C ASN A 307 14.01 -23.01 -3.61
N ALA A 308 13.18 -22.37 -4.45
CA ALA A 308 12.11 -21.51 -3.98
C ALA A 308 11.14 -22.31 -3.09
N THR A 309 10.87 -21.76 -1.92
CA THR A 309 9.94 -22.31 -0.92
C THR A 309 9.30 -21.19 -0.11
N LEU A 310 8.10 -21.46 0.43
CA LEU A 310 7.42 -20.62 1.42
C LEU A 310 7.63 -21.23 2.82
N SER A 311 6.58 -21.53 3.57
CA SER A 311 6.68 -22.03 4.95
C SER A 311 7.27 -23.44 5.06
N ALA A 312 7.31 -24.24 3.99
CA ALA A 312 8.00 -25.53 3.97
C ALA A 312 9.52 -25.41 4.21
N GLY A 313 10.11 -24.24 3.96
CA GLY A 313 11.53 -23.97 4.24
C GLY A 313 11.84 -23.76 5.72
N VAL A 314 10.82 -23.70 6.58
CA VAL A 314 10.94 -23.41 8.02
C VAL A 314 10.91 -24.70 8.83
N VAL A 315 11.81 -24.80 9.80
CA VAL A 315 11.96 -26.00 10.64
C VAL A 315 10.98 -26.02 11.81
N ASP A 316 10.25 -27.13 11.98
CA ASP A 316 9.36 -27.41 13.11
C ASP A 316 8.39 -26.25 13.44
N VAL A 317 7.69 -25.76 12.41
CA VAL A 317 6.74 -24.64 12.51
C VAL A 317 5.74 -24.86 13.65
N ASN A 318 5.64 -23.89 14.56
CA ASN A 318 4.78 -23.94 15.75
C ASN A 318 4.05 -22.62 16.08
N ASN A 319 4.33 -21.52 15.36
CA ASN A 319 3.61 -20.26 15.50
C ASN A 319 3.37 -19.56 14.16
N ALA A 320 2.40 -18.65 14.13
CA ALA A 320 2.16 -17.74 13.01
C ALA A 320 1.59 -16.41 13.54
N TYR A 321 2.02 -15.28 12.95
CA TYR A 321 1.65 -13.95 13.42
C TYR A 321 1.40 -12.99 12.26
N ILE A 322 0.46 -12.06 12.48
CA ILE A 322 0.35 -10.82 11.71
C ILE A 322 1.05 -9.71 12.48
N GLY A 323 1.82 -8.87 11.80
CA GLY A 323 2.39 -7.69 12.41
C GLY A 323 3.61 -7.92 13.33
N LYS A 324 4.19 -9.12 13.35
CA LYS A 324 5.50 -9.42 13.96
C LYS A 324 6.04 -10.78 13.52
N THR A 325 7.27 -11.10 13.90
CA THR A 325 7.92 -12.41 13.79
C THR A 325 8.32 -12.91 15.18
N ASP A 326 7.45 -13.69 15.83
CA ASP A 326 7.67 -14.24 17.18
C ASP A 326 8.76 -15.34 17.16
N ARG A 327 9.82 -15.15 17.94
CA ARG A 327 11.04 -15.98 17.92
C ARG A 327 11.76 -16.04 19.26
N ALA A 328 12.53 -17.10 19.51
CA ALA A 328 13.20 -17.30 20.80
C ALA A 328 14.18 -16.17 21.18
N SER A 329 14.79 -15.53 20.19
CA SER A 329 15.67 -14.36 20.36
C SER A 329 15.89 -13.64 19.03
N GLY A 330 16.16 -12.33 19.09
CA GLY A 330 16.34 -11.45 17.92
C GLY A 330 15.22 -10.43 17.77
N ASN A 331 15.34 -9.52 16.80
CA ASN A 331 14.33 -8.46 16.53
C ASN A 331 12.99 -9.01 16.00
N GLU A 332 11.86 -8.72 16.60
CA GLU A 332 10.58 -9.30 16.12
C GLU A 332 9.93 -8.51 14.97
N TYR A 333 10.54 -7.40 14.55
CA TYR A 333 10.09 -6.54 13.45
C TYR A 333 8.60 -6.16 13.58
N PRO A 334 8.21 -5.52 14.70
CA PRO A 334 6.81 -5.21 14.97
C PRO A 334 6.26 -4.21 13.95
N PHE A 335 5.06 -4.48 13.47
CA PHE A 335 4.31 -3.58 12.60
C PHE A 335 3.47 -2.60 13.42
N SER A 336 3.39 -1.36 12.95
CA SER A 336 2.49 -0.33 13.46
C SER A 336 1.73 0.29 12.29
N GLY A 337 0.39 0.24 12.36
CA GLY A 337 -0.48 0.73 11.30
C GLY A 337 -1.76 -0.10 11.16
N SER A 338 -2.31 -0.09 9.96
CA SER A 338 -3.57 -0.72 9.60
C SER A 338 -3.37 -1.74 8.48
N ILE A 339 -4.01 -2.89 8.60
CA ILE A 339 -4.05 -3.94 7.58
C ILE A 339 -5.50 -4.07 7.15
N ASP A 340 -5.77 -3.69 5.90
CA ASP A 340 -7.08 -3.90 5.29
C ASP A 340 -7.30 -5.39 5.06
N PHE A 341 -6.36 -6.05 4.38
CA PHE A 341 -6.35 -7.52 4.30
C PHE A 341 -4.96 -8.12 4.06
N ILE A 342 -4.82 -9.41 4.42
CA ILE A 342 -3.79 -10.32 3.96
C ILE A 342 -4.48 -11.60 3.49
N ASP A 343 -4.37 -11.91 2.20
CA ASP A 343 -4.81 -13.16 1.61
C ASP A 343 -3.60 -14.08 1.39
N VAL A 344 -3.73 -15.34 1.80
CA VAL A 344 -2.75 -16.41 1.57
C VAL A 344 -3.37 -17.46 0.66
N TYR A 345 -2.72 -17.73 -0.46
CA TYR A 345 -3.12 -18.71 -1.45
C TYR A 345 -2.10 -19.85 -1.49
N GLY A 346 -2.57 -21.09 -1.53
CA GLY A 346 -1.73 -22.24 -1.86
C GLY A 346 -1.43 -22.34 -3.35
N ASP A 347 -2.20 -21.62 -4.17
CA ASP A 347 -1.99 -21.52 -5.60
C ASP A 347 -0.99 -20.41 -5.97
N VAL A 348 -0.22 -20.67 -7.03
CA VAL A 348 0.63 -19.69 -7.69
C VAL A 348 -0.23 -18.83 -8.63
N LEU A 349 -0.62 -17.63 -8.16
CA LEU A 349 -1.51 -16.75 -8.94
C LEU A 349 -0.82 -16.15 -10.19
N PRO A 350 -1.59 -15.84 -11.26
CA PRO A 350 -1.06 -15.24 -12.49
C PRO A 350 -0.49 -13.83 -12.28
N ASP A 351 0.58 -13.49 -13.01
CA ASP A 351 1.24 -12.17 -12.89
C ASP A 351 0.27 -11.03 -13.23
N LYS A 352 -0.64 -11.22 -14.20
CA LYS A 352 -1.63 -10.21 -14.58
C LYS A 352 -2.58 -9.88 -13.44
N TYR A 353 -3.16 -10.90 -12.78
CA TYR A 353 -4.00 -10.68 -11.61
C TYR A 353 -3.23 -9.94 -10.51
N LEU A 354 -1.95 -10.30 -10.30
CA LEU A 354 -1.11 -9.64 -9.30
C LEU A 354 -0.80 -8.17 -9.66
N LEU A 355 -0.58 -7.86 -10.93
CA LEU A 355 -0.45 -6.48 -11.42
C LEU A 355 -1.77 -5.72 -11.24
N ASP A 356 -2.91 -6.32 -11.55
CA ASP A 356 -4.22 -5.67 -11.45
C ASP A 356 -4.63 -5.43 -9.99
N VAL A 357 -4.53 -6.44 -9.11
CA VAL A 357 -4.93 -6.32 -7.68
C VAL A 357 -4.00 -5.38 -6.92
N THR A 358 -2.69 -5.45 -7.16
CA THR A 358 -1.76 -4.50 -6.54
C THR A 358 -1.88 -3.11 -7.16
N GLY A 359 -2.23 -3.03 -8.45
CA GLY A 359 -2.44 -1.77 -9.18
C GLY A 359 -3.61 -0.94 -8.71
N GLN A 360 -4.51 -1.49 -7.89
CA GLN A 360 -5.60 -0.72 -7.27
C GLN A 360 -5.09 0.42 -6.38
N THR A 361 -3.87 0.31 -5.86
CA THR A 361 -3.23 1.36 -5.05
C THR A 361 -2.07 2.02 -5.80
N VAL A 362 -2.10 2.07 -7.12
CA VAL A 362 -1.14 2.85 -7.90
C VAL A 362 -1.47 4.34 -7.80
N LEU A 363 -0.44 5.18 -7.71
CA LEU A 363 -0.58 6.63 -7.87
C LEU A 363 -0.21 7.03 -9.30
N PRO A 364 -0.74 8.16 -9.81
CA PRO A 364 -0.26 8.76 -11.06
C PRO A 364 1.25 8.87 -11.02
N SER A 365 1.92 8.46 -12.07
CA SER A 365 3.35 8.65 -12.16
C SER A 365 3.71 10.13 -12.12
N GLU A 366 4.90 10.43 -11.62
CA GLU A 366 5.42 11.79 -11.58
C GLU A 366 5.38 12.48 -12.96
N ASP A 367 5.66 11.73 -14.03
CA ASP A 367 5.63 12.22 -15.41
C ASP A 367 4.20 12.54 -15.91
N GLU A 368 3.17 11.89 -15.36
CA GLU A 368 1.77 12.15 -15.72
C GLU A 368 1.25 13.46 -15.12
N ILE A 369 1.77 13.86 -13.96
CA ILE A 369 1.32 15.07 -13.25
C ILE A 369 2.33 16.22 -13.29
N LEU A 370 3.49 16.03 -13.93
CA LEU A 370 4.48 17.08 -14.16
C LEU A 370 3.90 18.17 -15.10
N PRO A 371 3.60 19.39 -14.62
CA PRO A 371 2.82 20.36 -15.40
C PRO A 371 3.60 20.95 -16.58
N GLU A 372 4.85 21.32 -16.31
CA GLU A 372 5.82 21.84 -17.27
C GLU A 372 7.16 21.25 -16.84
N GLY A 373 7.79 20.42 -17.67
CA GLY A 373 9.08 19.83 -17.33
C GLY A 373 9.42 18.63 -18.19
N TYR A 374 10.66 18.18 -18.05
CA TYR A 374 11.17 17.04 -18.79
C TYR A 374 12.09 16.19 -17.91
N LYS A 375 11.92 14.89 -18.02
CA LYS A 375 12.86 13.87 -17.57
C LYS A 375 12.97 12.84 -18.67
N SER A 376 14.20 12.47 -19.04
CA SER A 376 14.41 11.36 -19.96
C SER A 376 14.23 10.03 -19.24
N GLU A 377 13.93 9.00 -20.03
CA GLU A 377 14.22 7.63 -19.59
C GLU A 377 15.71 7.49 -19.25
N VAL A 378 16.01 6.62 -18.29
CA VAL A 378 17.38 6.30 -17.91
C VAL A 378 17.98 5.37 -18.96
N VAL A 379 19.19 5.67 -19.41
CA VAL A 379 19.95 4.82 -20.33
C VAL A 379 21.30 4.46 -19.73
N ASP A 380 21.70 3.19 -19.82
CA ASP A 380 23.04 2.78 -19.41
C ASP A 380 24.03 3.05 -20.54
N LEU A 381 24.85 4.09 -20.37
CA LEU A 381 25.83 4.50 -21.38
C LEU A 381 26.96 3.51 -21.51
N PHE A 382 27.35 2.85 -20.42
CA PHE A 382 28.36 1.79 -20.45
C PHE A 382 27.83 0.60 -19.65
N LYS A 383 27.89 -0.58 -20.25
CA LYS A 383 27.39 -1.84 -19.68
C LYS A 383 28.32 -3.00 -20.00
N PRO A 384 28.25 -4.13 -19.26
CA PRO A 384 29.15 -5.26 -19.46
C PRO A 384 29.25 -5.70 -20.93
N GLY A 385 30.48 -5.76 -21.45
CA GLY A 385 30.79 -6.09 -22.84
C GLY A 385 31.15 -4.90 -23.72
N ASP A 386 30.72 -3.68 -23.37
CA ASP A 386 31.18 -2.46 -24.04
C ASP A 386 32.70 -2.32 -23.90
N LEU A 387 33.39 -1.83 -24.93
CA LEU A 387 34.86 -1.72 -24.95
C LEU A 387 35.62 -3.02 -24.56
N GLY A 388 34.96 -4.18 -24.56
CA GLY A 388 35.51 -5.46 -24.12
C GLY A 388 35.59 -5.65 -22.59
N SER A 389 34.96 -4.78 -21.80
CA SER A 389 35.12 -4.74 -20.34
C SER A 389 33.88 -5.23 -19.58
N PRO A 390 34.03 -5.99 -18.47
CA PRO A 390 32.91 -6.43 -17.65
C PRO A 390 32.39 -5.36 -16.68
N ASN A 391 33.18 -4.31 -16.41
CA ASN A 391 32.91 -3.36 -15.34
C ASN A 391 33.33 -1.93 -15.71
N PHE A 392 32.64 -0.96 -15.13
CA PHE A 392 32.86 0.47 -15.35
C PHE A 392 32.62 1.23 -14.05
N ARG A 393 33.36 2.31 -13.82
CA ARG A 393 33.19 3.21 -12.66
C ARG A 393 33.67 4.62 -12.96
N ILE A 394 33.41 5.53 -12.03
CA ILE A 394 33.91 6.91 -12.02
C ILE A 394 33.43 7.74 -13.23
N PRO A 395 32.11 8.00 -13.30
CA PRO A 395 31.53 8.82 -14.36
C PRO A 395 32.04 10.25 -14.31
N ALA A 396 32.49 10.76 -15.46
CA ALA A 396 32.75 12.19 -15.70
C ALA A 396 31.93 12.65 -16.91
N LEU A 397 31.35 13.84 -16.83
CA LEU A 397 30.41 14.35 -17.82
C LEU A 397 30.66 15.84 -18.06
N PHE A 398 30.73 16.24 -19.33
CA PHE A 398 30.98 17.63 -19.69
C PHE A 398 30.25 18.02 -20.97
N THR A 399 29.65 19.21 -20.99
CA THR A 399 29.03 19.81 -22.18
C THR A 399 29.96 20.88 -22.73
N THR A 400 30.40 20.72 -23.97
CA THR A 400 31.29 21.66 -24.65
C THR A 400 30.54 22.94 -25.03
N LYS A 401 31.28 24.00 -25.35
CA LYS A 401 30.77 25.25 -25.90
C LYS A 401 29.91 25.07 -27.16
N GLU A 402 30.16 24.03 -27.95
CA GLU A 402 29.35 23.68 -29.14
C GLU A 402 28.08 22.89 -28.78
N GLY A 403 27.90 22.55 -27.50
CA GLY A 403 26.75 21.81 -26.96
C GLY A 403 26.91 20.29 -27.05
N THR A 404 28.09 19.79 -27.41
CA THR A 404 28.38 18.34 -27.41
C THR A 404 28.55 17.86 -25.99
N VAL A 405 27.90 16.75 -25.64
CA VAL A 405 28.08 16.07 -24.35
C VAL A 405 29.14 14.99 -24.49
N ILE A 406 30.15 15.01 -23.63
CA ILE A 406 31.20 14.01 -23.53
C ILE A 406 31.06 13.30 -22.19
N ALA A 407 30.91 11.98 -22.22
CA ALA A 407 30.94 11.11 -21.05
C ALA A 407 32.27 10.35 -21.03
N SER A 408 33.03 10.46 -19.96
CA SER A 408 34.28 9.74 -19.70
C SER A 408 34.10 8.77 -18.53
N ILE A 409 34.81 7.64 -18.55
CA ILE A 409 34.64 6.55 -17.59
C ILE A 409 35.93 5.75 -17.40
N ASP A 410 36.10 5.15 -16.23
CA ASP A 410 37.05 4.04 -16.04
C ASP A 410 36.49 2.77 -16.70
N VAL A 411 37.30 2.14 -17.54
CA VAL A 411 37.01 0.85 -18.16
C VAL A 411 37.78 -0.22 -17.38
N ARG A 412 37.09 -1.06 -16.60
CA ARG A 412 37.70 -1.91 -15.58
C ARG A 412 37.69 -3.38 -15.97
N ASN A 413 38.84 -3.89 -16.42
CA ASN A 413 38.94 -5.17 -17.12
C ASN A 413 38.89 -6.40 -16.19
N ASN A 414 39.24 -6.24 -14.91
CA ASN A 414 39.33 -7.32 -13.92
C ASN A 414 38.44 -7.09 -12.68
N GLY A 415 37.16 -6.76 -12.90
CA GLY A 415 36.19 -6.53 -11.83
C GLY A 415 36.08 -5.06 -11.41
N GLY A 416 35.50 -4.79 -10.24
CA GLY A 416 35.25 -3.43 -9.77
C GLY A 416 36.34 -2.79 -8.90
N ALA A 417 37.50 -3.44 -8.72
CA ALA A 417 38.57 -2.93 -7.85
C ALA A 417 39.27 -1.69 -8.44
N ASP A 418 39.88 -0.87 -7.60
CA ASP A 418 40.80 0.20 -8.01
C ASP A 418 42.20 -0.39 -8.31
N ALA A 419 43.10 0.42 -8.87
CA ALA A 419 44.52 0.06 -9.02
C ALA A 419 45.18 -0.25 -7.65
N PRO A 420 46.15 -1.18 -7.56
CA PRO A 420 46.78 -1.95 -8.64
C PRO A 420 46.10 -3.29 -8.95
N TRP A 421 44.99 -3.61 -8.28
CA TRP A 421 44.37 -4.94 -8.39
C TRP A 421 43.51 -5.11 -9.63
N ASN A 422 43.53 -4.13 -10.52
CA ASN A 422 42.77 -4.10 -11.74
C ASN A 422 43.64 -3.59 -12.90
N ASP A 423 43.20 -3.92 -14.10
CA ASP A 423 43.68 -3.29 -15.32
C ASP A 423 42.58 -2.30 -15.74
N ILE A 424 42.92 -1.01 -15.75
CA ILE A 424 41.94 0.07 -15.90
C ILE A 424 42.39 0.99 -17.02
N ASP A 425 41.52 1.13 -18.01
CA ASP A 425 41.66 2.04 -19.13
C ASP A 425 40.73 3.24 -18.98
N SER A 426 40.91 4.25 -19.83
CA SER A 426 39.99 5.39 -19.92
C SER A 426 39.20 5.32 -21.22
N GLY A 427 37.88 5.42 -21.12
CA GLY A 427 36.97 5.40 -22.25
C GLY A 427 36.11 6.66 -22.32
N VAL A 428 35.72 7.06 -23.53
CA VAL A 428 34.75 8.15 -23.73
C VAL A 428 33.64 7.79 -24.71
N LYS A 429 32.48 8.41 -24.51
CA LYS A 429 31.36 8.49 -25.46
C LYS A 429 31.01 9.95 -25.70
N ARG A 430 30.47 10.22 -26.88
CA ARG A 430 30.17 11.57 -27.35
C ARG A 430 28.74 11.64 -27.89
N LYS A 431 28.03 12.74 -27.64
CA LYS A 431 26.69 13.01 -28.16
C LYS A 431 26.58 14.48 -28.59
N THR A 432 26.37 14.73 -29.88
CA THR A 432 26.11 16.09 -30.38
C THR A 432 24.70 16.57 -30.03
N VAL A 433 24.47 17.89 -30.08
CA VAL A 433 23.12 18.48 -29.95
C VAL A 433 22.12 17.81 -30.91
N ASN A 434 21.03 17.26 -30.36
CA ASN A 434 20.00 16.48 -31.09
C ASN A 434 20.49 15.19 -31.78
N GLY A 435 21.71 14.73 -31.48
CA GLY A 435 22.25 13.45 -31.96
C GLY A 435 22.03 12.31 -30.98
N GLU A 436 22.40 11.11 -31.38
CA GLU A 436 22.49 9.94 -30.51
C GLU A 436 23.91 9.81 -29.93
N TRP A 437 24.08 8.98 -28.90
CA TRP A 437 25.41 8.61 -28.40
C TRP A 437 26.19 7.85 -29.48
N GLU A 438 27.40 8.31 -29.76
CA GLU A 438 28.35 7.68 -30.68
C GLU A 438 28.97 6.42 -30.05
N GLU A 439 29.65 5.62 -30.88
CA GLU A 439 30.37 4.43 -30.42
C GLU A 439 31.45 4.83 -29.39
N ALA A 440 31.62 4.01 -28.35
CA ALA A 440 32.63 4.26 -27.34
C ALA A 440 34.03 4.14 -27.94
N GLN A 441 34.94 5.01 -27.50
CA GLN A 441 36.36 4.94 -27.82
C GLN A 441 37.16 4.75 -26.53
N LYS A 442 38.20 3.93 -26.59
CA LYS A 442 39.23 3.88 -25.54
C LYS A 442 40.29 4.94 -25.87
N VAL A 443 40.55 5.86 -24.94
CA VAL A 443 41.42 7.03 -25.17
C VAL A 443 42.80 6.88 -24.54
N ILE A 444 42.93 6.10 -23.45
CA ILE A 444 44.23 5.72 -22.88
C ILE A 444 44.16 4.26 -22.45
N ASP A 445 45.16 3.48 -22.88
CA ASP A 445 45.34 2.03 -22.63
C ASP A 445 46.83 1.78 -22.44
N PHE A 446 47.25 1.43 -21.22
CA PHE A 446 48.65 1.06 -20.94
C PHE A 446 48.79 -0.46 -20.89
N PRO A 447 49.95 -1.03 -21.27
CA PRO A 447 50.10 -2.48 -21.29
C PRO A 447 50.10 -3.10 -19.89
N SER A 448 49.63 -4.36 -19.82
CA SER A 448 49.58 -5.17 -18.59
C SER A 448 48.58 -4.63 -17.55
N ASN A 449 48.99 -4.44 -16.29
CA ASN A 449 48.12 -3.86 -15.24
C ASN A 449 48.65 -2.48 -14.79
N ALA A 450 49.27 -1.72 -15.69
CA ALA A 450 49.43 -0.29 -15.47
C ALA A 450 48.08 0.35 -15.75
N SER A 451 47.62 1.26 -14.89
CA SER A 451 46.22 1.70 -14.88
C SER A 451 46.10 3.19 -15.06
N VAL A 452 45.04 3.62 -15.73
CA VAL A 452 44.49 4.97 -15.64
C VAL A 452 43.16 4.91 -14.89
N ILE A 453 42.91 5.85 -14.00
CA ILE A 453 41.76 5.86 -13.09
C ILE A 453 41.41 7.29 -12.75
N ASP A 454 40.11 7.55 -12.58
CA ASP A 454 39.54 8.83 -12.17
C ASP A 454 39.77 9.93 -13.23
N THR A 455 38.72 10.25 -13.97
CA THR A 455 38.79 11.25 -15.06
C THR A 455 38.13 12.56 -14.65
N ALA A 456 38.67 13.68 -15.15
CA ALA A 456 38.07 15.00 -15.05
C ALA A 456 38.14 15.74 -16.40
N LEU A 457 37.06 16.40 -16.79
CA LEU A 457 36.93 17.12 -18.06
C LEU A 457 36.79 18.64 -17.85
N THR A 458 37.38 19.44 -18.73
CA THR A 458 37.09 20.87 -18.85
C THR A 458 37.37 21.36 -20.28
N GLN A 459 37.02 22.60 -20.59
CA GLN A 459 37.33 23.22 -21.87
C GLN A 459 37.89 24.62 -21.65
N ASP A 460 38.93 24.95 -22.42
CA ASP A 460 39.28 26.34 -22.67
C ASP A 460 38.34 26.90 -23.74
N GLU A 461 37.38 27.72 -23.34
CA GLU A 461 36.39 28.27 -24.26
C GLU A 461 36.95 29.35 -25.19
N GLU A 462 38.15 29.87 -24.93
CA GLU A 462 38.82 30.84 -25.80
C GLU A 462 39.42 30.14 -27.02
N THR A 463 40.10 29.02 -26.81
CA THR A 463 40.71 28.22 -27.89
C THR A 463 39.78 27.14 -28.45
N GLY A 464 38.79 26.71 -27.67
CA GLY A 464 37.91 25.58 -27.96
C GLY A 464 38.48 24.22 -27.57
N ARG A 465 39.71 24.16 -27.06
CA ARG A 465 40.39 22.92 -26.68
C ARG A 465 39.75 22.29 -25.44
N ILE A 466 39.40 21.01 -25.56
CA ILE A 466 38.86 20.21 -24.46
C ILE A 466 40.01 19.44 -23.83
N PHE A 467 40.06 19.42 -22.49
CA PHE A 467 41.06 18.69 -21.73
C PHE A 467 40.39 17.55 -20.95
N LEU A 468 41.01 16.37 -20.97
CA LEU A 468 40.71 15.26 -20.07
C LEU A 468 41.96 14.96 -19.25
N LEU A 469 41.84 15.16 -17.94
CA LEU A 469 42.86 14.85 -16.94
C LEU A 469 42.53 13.50 -16.31
N VAL A 470 43.53 12.64 -16.12
CA VAL A 470 43.34 11.31 -15.51
C VAL A 470 44.53 10.88 -14.66
N THR A 471 44.25 10.22 -13.55
CA THR A 471 45.30 9.68 -12.68
C THR A 471 45.89 8.41 -13.29
N THR A 472 47.22 8.27 -13.30
CA THR A 472 47.94 7.15 -13.91
C THR A 472 48.82 6.46 -12.87
N PHE A 473 48.84 5.13 -12.89
CA PHE A 473 49.68 4.30 -12.04
C PHE A 473 50.53 3.32 -12.86
N PRO A 474 51.84 3.20 -12.55
CA PRO A 474 52.63 2.07 -12.99
C PRO A 474 52.11 0.76 -12.39
N GLN A 475 52.36 -0.35 -13.05
CA GLN A 475 51.96 -1.67 -12.58
C GLN A 475 52.44 -1.94 -11.14
N ASN A 476 51.57 -2.55 -10.33
CA ASN A 476 51.72 -2.81 -8.89
C ASN A 476 51.56 -1.60 -7.97
N TYR A 477 51.27 -0.41 -8.51
CA TYR A 477 50.98 0.79 -7.73
C TYR A 477 49.52 1.22 -7.87
N GLY A 478 49.01 1.83 -6.79
CA GLY A 478 47.68 2.40 -6.67
C GLY A 478 47.68 3.35 -5.48
N PHE A 479 46.51 3.87 -5.11
CA PHE A 479 46.38 4.91 -4.07
C PHE A 479 47.18 4.60 -2.79
N TRP A 480 47.05 3.39 -2.25
CA TRP A 480 47.72 2.99 -1.01
C TRP A 480 49.21 2.64 -1.18
N GLN A 481 49.60 2.14 -2.36
CA GLN A 481 50.96 1.66 -2.66
C GLN A 481 51.88 2.77 -3.16
N ALA A 482 51.34 3.91 -3.56
CA ALA A 482 52.11 5.02 -4.10
C ALA A 482 53.18 5.50 -3.10
N GLN A 483 54.40 5.68 -3.60
CA GLN A 483 55.55 6.12 -2.83
C GLN A 483 55.70 7.63 -2.92
N ALA A 484 56.27 8.24 -1.87
CA ALA A 484 56.63 9.65 -1.88
C ALA A 484 57.60 9.93 -3.04
N GLY A 485 57.32 10.98 -3.81
CA GLY A 485 58.15 11.44 -4.92
C GLY A 485 57.33 11.94 -6.09
N SER A 486 57.81 12.99 -6.76
CA SER A 486 57.21 13.51 -7.99
C SER A 486 57.33 12.55 -9.18
N GLY A 487 58.32 11.65 -9.14
CA GLY A 487 58.74 10.84 -10.29
C GLY A 487 59.71 11.57 -11.22
N TYR A 488 60.17 12.76 -10.83
CA TYR A 488 61.13 13.58 -11.54
C TYR A 488 62.38 13.84 -10.69
N THR A 489 63.49 14.12 -11.35
CA THR A 489 64.74 14.57 -10.72
C THR A 489 65.17 15.88 -11.35
N GLU A 490 65.47 16.87 -10.52
CA GLU A 490 66.01 18.14 -10.96
C GLU A 490 67.53 18.04 -11.19
N ILE A 491 67.98 18.44 -12.39
CA ILE A 491 69.38 18.48 -12.78
C ILE A 491 69.61 19.82 -13.48
N ASP A 492 70.52 20.63 -12.92
CA ASP A 492 70.86 21.97 -13.43
C ASP A 492 69.66 22.92 -13.62
N GLY A 493 68.61 22.76 -12.79
CA GLY A 493 67.38 23.56 -12.82
C GLY A 493 66.28 23.03 -13.74
N GLU A 494 66.52 21.93 -14.45
CA GLU A 494 65.53 21.25 -15.31
C GLU A 494 65.05 19.95 -14.67
N LYS A 495 63.74 19.66 -14.74
CA LYS A 495 63.16 18.42 -14.20
C LYS A 495 63.07 17.34 -15.28
N TYR A 496 63.70 16.20 -15.03
CA TYR A 496 63.67 15.04 -15.94
C TYR A 496 62.98 13.85 -15.28
N ARG A 497 62.17 13.10 -16.03
CA ARG A 497 61.48 11.93 -15.47
C ARG A 497 62.49 10.86 -15.07
N SER A 498 62.33 10.35 -13.86
CA SER A 498 63.20 9.34 -13.26
C SER A 498 62.82 7.93 -13.71
N LEU A 499 63.84 7.14 -14.07
CA LEU A 499 63.75 5.70 -14.28
C LEU A 499 64.70 4.98 -13.32
N TYR A 500 64.35 3.76 -12.94
CA TYR A 500 65.12 2.93 -12.03
C TYR A 500 65.31 1.54 -12.61
N ASP A 501 66.51 1.01 -12.47
CA ASP A 501 66.78 -0.41 -12.73
C ASP A 501 66.41 -1.29 -11.53
N SER A 502 66.56 -2.61 -11.69
CA SER A 502 66.31 -3.58 -10.61
C SER A 502 67.18 -3.42 -9.35
N SER A 503 68.30 -2.69 -9.44
CA SER A 503 69.20 -2.39 -8.31
C SER A 503 68.90 -1.03 -7.67
N GLY A 504 67.95 -0.26 -8.22
CA GLY A 504 67.59 1.07 -7.74
C GLY A 504 68.51 2.18 -8.25
N ASN A 505 69.34 1.94 -9.27
CA ASN A 505 70.15 3.01 -9.87
C ASN A 505 69.25 3.96 -10.66
N LEU A 506 69.49 5.27 -10.52
CA LEU A 506 68.73 6.33 -11.19
C LEU A 506 69.20 6.52 -12.64
N TYR A 507 68.22 6.68 -13.52
CA TYR A 507 68.35 7.14 -14.89
C TYR A 507 67.33 8.26 -15.14
N THR A 508 67.56 9.09 -16.16
CA THR A 508 66.65 10.19 -16.51
C THR A 508 66.29 10.16 -17.99
N ILE A 509 65.01 10.37 -18.31
CA ILE A 509 64.54 10.60 -19.67
C ILE A 509 64.73 12.07 -19.99
N ARG A 510 65.51 12.37 -21.03
CA ARG A 510 65.80 13.74 -21.49
C ARG A 510 65.27 13.96 -22.91
N GLU A 511 65.78 14.98 -23.59
CA GLU A 511 65.32 15.41 -24.91
C GLU A 511 65.31 14.24 -25.91
N ASP A 512 64.29 14.22 -26.77
CA ASP A 512 64.03 13.15 -27.76
C ASP A 512 63.90 11.73 -27.16
N GLY A 513 63.61 11.63 -25.85
CA GLY A 513 63.45 10.35 -25.16
C GLY A 513 64.77 9.65 -24.79
N ASN A 514 65.90 10.32 -24.96
CA ASN A 514 67.21 9.75 -24.65
C ASN A 514 67.35 9.49 -23.14
N VAL A 515 67.83 8.30 -22.78
CA VAL A 515 68.01 7.92 -21.37
C VAL A 515 69.45 8.13 -20.95
N TYR A 516 69.63 8.84 -19.84
CA TYR A 516 70.93 9.15 -19.24
C TYR A 516 71.11 8.41 -17.91
N ASP A 517 72.32 7.94 -17.63
CA ASP A 517 72.69 7.37 -16.34
C ASP A 517 72.92 8.45 -15.26
N ASN A 518 73.18 8.02 -14.02
CA ASN A 518 73.41 8.93 -12.89
C ASN A 518 74.71 9.75 -12.99
N GLU A 519 75.63 9.40 -13.91
CA GLU A 519 76.86 10.14 -14.19
C GLU A 519 76.65 11.19 -15.28
N GLY A 520 75.47 11.21 -15.91
CA GLY A 520 75.11 12.13 -16.99
C GLY A 520 75.58 11.67 -18.38
N ASN A 521 75.90 10.38 -18.56
CA ASN A 521 76.21 9.82 -19.87
C ASN A 521 74.93 9.32 -20.55
N ILE A 522 74.84 9.52 -21.87
CA ILE A 522 73.78 8.91 -22.69
C ILE A 522 73.97 7.40 -22.76
N THR A 523 72.89 6.66 -22.61
CA THR A 523 72.86 5.19 -22.65
C THR A 523 72.36 4.66 -24.01
N ASP A 524 72.37 3.35 -24.21
CA ASP A 524 71.76 2.72 -25.41
C ASP A 524 70.22 2.63 -25.33
N TYR A 525 69.60 3.19 -24.28
CA TYR A 525 68.15 3.20 -24.11
C TYR A 525 67.52 4.49 -24.64
N ASN A 526 66.31 4.35 -25.19
CA ASN A 526 65.45 5.45 -25.57
C ASN A 526 63.99 5.12 -25.22
N VAL A 527 63.24 6.09 -24.71
CA VAL A 527 61.83 5.96 -24.34
C VAL A 527 60.98 6.81 -25.27
N ASN A 528 59.93 6.21 -25.84
CA ASN A 528 58.86 7.00 -26.44
C ASN A 528 58.10 7.72 -25.31
N ILE A 529 58.25 9.04 -25.22
CA ILE A 529 57.71 9.87 -24.13
C ILE A 529 56.18 10.00 -24.11
N HIS A 530 55.48 9.39 -25.07
CA HIS A 530 54.03 9.29 -25.08
C HIS A 530 53.58 7.87 -24.72
N SER A 531 54.01 6.87 -25.49
CA SER A 531 53.58 5.48 -25.28
C SER A 531 54.27 4.79 -24.09
N MET A 532 55.33 5.39 -23.54
CA MET A 532 56.17 4.81 -22.50
C MET A 532 56.93 3.54 -22.92
N GLU A 533 56.99 3.25 -24.23
CA GLU A 533 57.77 2.13 -24.75
C GLU A 533 59.27 2.39 -24.62
N LEU A 534 59.98 1.45 -24.01
CA LEU A 534 61.44 1.46 -23.89
C LEU A 534 62.04 0.69 -25.07
N THR A 535 63.07 1.24 -25.69
CA THR A 535 63.92 0.53 -26.65
C THR A 535 65.36 0.51 -26.17
N LYS A 536 66.11 -0.55 -26.52
CA LYS A 536 67.54 -0.72 -26.24
C LYS A 536 68.26 -1.04 -27.54
N GLY A 537 69.14 -0.16 -28.01
CA GLY A 537 69.80 -0.30 -29.31
C GLY A 537 68.81 -0.37 -30.50
N GLY A 538 67.66 0.31 -30.38
CA GLY A 538 66.60 0.33 -31.41
C GLY A 538 65.65 -0.86 -31.44
N VAL A 539 65.73 -1.77 -30.45
CA VAL A 539 64.82 -2.93 -30.31
C VAL A 539 63.95 -2.72 -29.07
N SER A 540 62.65 -3.03 -29.17
CA SER A 540 61.71 -2.95 -28.03
C SER A 540 62.20 -3.75 -26.83
N ALA A 541 62.18 -3.12 -25.65
CA ALA A 541 62.69 -3.62 -24.38
C ALA A 541 61.62 -3.58 -23.27
N GLY A 542 60.35 -3.46 -23.65
CA GLY A 542 59.20 -3.39 -22.73
C GLY A 542 58.62 -1.98 -22.63
N ASN A 543 57.79 -1.76 -21.61
CA ASN A 543 57.19 -0.46 -21.33
C ASN A 543 57.55 -0.03 -19.91
N VAL A 544 58.04 1.20 -19.73
CA VAL A 544 58.57 1.67 -18.44
C VAL A 544 57.51 1.73 -17.32
N MET A 545 56.22 1.63 -17.66
CA MET A 545 55.10 1.52 -16.72
C MET A 545 54.91 0.10 -16.17
N THR A 546 55.55 -0.92 -16.74
CA THR A 546 55.37 -2.33 -16.36
C THR A 546 56.44 -2.80 -15.38
N ALA A 547 56.05 -3.71 -14.49
CA ALA A 547 56.89 -4.15 -13.37
C ALA A 547 58.15 -4.92 -13.80
N ASN A 548 58.11 -5.55 -14.98
CA ASN A 548 59.18 -6.40 -15.52
C ASN A 548 60.10 -5.67 -16.50
N CYS A 549 59.88 -4.38 -16.77
CA CYS A 549 60.75 -3.58 -17.64
C CYS A 549 62.13 -3.41 -17.00
N GLU A 550 63.19 -3.42 -17.83
CA GLU A 550 64.58 -3.30 -17.35
C GLU A 550 64.82 -1.95 -16.65
N LEU A 551 64.24 -0.89 -17.21
CA LEU A 551 64.14 0.43 -16.61
C LEU A 551 62.66 0.77 -16.43
N LYS A 552 62.27 1.20 -15.24
CA LYS A 552 60.87 1.52 -14.91
C LYS A 552 60.75 2.84 -14.18
N VAL A 553 59.60 3.49 -14.32
CA VAL A 553 59.32 4.77 -13.66
C VAL A 553 59.24 4.64 -12.14
N HIS A 554 59.32 5.78 -11.43
CA HIS A 554 59.11 5.82 -9.98
C HIS A 554 57.73 5.27 -9.60
N GLY A 555 57.68 4.52 -8.51
CA GLY A 555 56.50 3.81 -8.02
C GLY A 555 55.47 4.72 -7.33
N THR A 556 54.92 5.67 -8.07
CA THR A 556 54.02 6.70 -7.55
C THR A 556 52.87 6.98 -8.53
N SER A 557 51.93 7.87 -8.19
CA SER A 557 50.91 8.32 -9.15
C SER A 557 51.44 9.43 -10.08
N TYR A 558 50.89 9.46 -11.29
CA TYR A 558 51.11 10.50 -12.30
C TYR A 558 49.78 11.12 -12.72
N LEU A 559 49.80 12.34 -13.22
CA LEU A 559 48.65 12.98 -13.85
C LEU A 559 48.89 13.07 -15.35
N SER A 560 48.08 12.35 -16.12
CA SER A 560 48.10 12.38 -17.58
C SER A 560 46.99 13.29 -18.10
N LEU A 561 47.36 14.22 -18.97
CA LEU A 561 46.48 15.14 -19.66
C LEU A 561 46.43 14.74 -21.14
N ILE A 562 45.24 14.56 -21.69
CA ILE A 562 44.98 14.51 -23.12
C ILE A 562 44.05 15.65 -23.52
N TYR A 563 44.09 16.05 -24.78
CA TYR A 563 43.20 17.10 -25.28
C TYR A 563 42.59 16.76 -26.62
N SER A 564 41.48 17.44 -26.93
CA SER A 564 40.81 17.38 -28.22
C SER A 564 40.61 18.80 -28.77
N ASP A 565 41.01 18.99 -30.02
CA ASP A 565 40.84 20.24 -30.78
C ASP A 565 39.70 20.14 -31.82
N ASP A 566 38.98 19.01 -31.86
CA ASP A 566 37.92 18.72 -32.83
C ASP A 566 36.58 18.33 -32.19
N ASP A 567 36.33 18.91 -31.01
CA ASP A 567 35.10 18.74 -30.22
C ASP A 567 34.88 17.29 -29.75
N GLY A 568 35.96 16.64 -29.30
CA GLY A 568 35.93 15.31 -28.68
C GLY A 568 35.93 14.13 -29.64
N LYS A 569 36.18 14.35 -30.94
CA LYS A 569 36.20 13.26 -31.94
C LYS A 569 37.51 12.49 -31.91
N THR A 570 38.62 13.19 -31.78
CA THR A 570 39.96 12.61 -31.61
C THR A 570 40.66 13.24 -30.42
N TRP A 571 41.58 12.49 -29.83
CA TRP A 571 42.32 12.88 -28.64
C TRP A 571 43.83 12.82 -28.91
N SER A 572 44.58 13.72 -28.27
CA SER A 572 46.03 13.73 -28.30
C SER A 572 46.63 12.51 -27.61
N GLU A 573 47.91 12.26 -27.86
CA GLU A 573 48.72 11.40 -26.99
C GLU A 573 48.80 11.97 -25.55
N PRO A 574 48.99 11.13 -24.52
CA PRO A 574 49.11 11.58 -23.12
C PRO A 574 50.32 12.49 -22.88
N ILE A 575 50.08 13.52 -22.07
CA ILE A 575 51.07 14.48 -21.55
C ILE A 575 51.09 14.34 -20.04
N ASP A 576 52.23 14.04 -19.44
CA ASP A 576 52.36 14.01 -17.99
C ASP A 576 52.70 15.40 -17.45
N ILE A 577 51.95 15.84 -16.44
CA ILE A 577 52.11 17.16 -15.83
C ILE A 577 52.71 17.11 -14.41
N ASN A 578 53.14 15.94 -13.91
CA ASN A 578 53.72 15.82 -12.57
C ASN A 578 54.93 16.75 -12.34
N ALA A 579 55.72 17.03 -13.38
CA ALA A 579 56.86 17.94 -13.29
C ALA A 579 56.44 19.33 -12.78
N ASP A 580 55.23 19.75 -13.14
CA ASP A 580 54.66 21.04 -12.83
C ASP A 580 53.99 21.03 -11.45
N VAL A 581 53.18 20.01 -11.16
CA VAL A 581 52.21 20.07 -10.04
C VAL A 581 52.50 19.15 -8.86
N LYS A 582 53.39 18.15 -8.99
CA LYS A 582 53.58 17.14 -7.94
C LYS A 582 54.85 17.38 -7.13
N ALA A 583 54.69 17.55 -5.82
CA ALA A 583 55.82 17.71 -4.90
C ALA A 583 56.40 16.37 -4.43
N ASP A 584 57.69 16.34 -4.08
CA ASP A 584 58.39 15.10 -3.72
C ASP A 584 57.92 14.46 -2.40
N TRP A 585 57.33 15.24 -1.50
CA TRP A 585 56.75 14.72 -0.26
C TRP A 585 55.36 14.08 -0.46
N MET A 586 54.73 14.29 -1.62
CA MET A 586 53.42 13.70 -1.92
C MET A 586 53.60 12.23 -2.27
N LYS A 587 52.84 11.36 -1.60
CA LYS A 587 52.77 9.94 -1.96
C LYS A 587 51.86 9.72 -3.15
N PHE A 588 50.71 10.38 -3.14
CA PHE A 588 49.70 10.34 -4.18
C PHE A 588 49.31 11.77 -4.54
N LEU A 589 49.07 12.00 -5.82
CA LEU A 589 48.35 13.13 -6.39
C LEU A 589 47.45 12.54 -7.49
N GLY A 590 46.17 12.87 -7.45
CA GLY A 590 45.17 12.41 -8.42
C GLY A 590 44.06 13.43 -8.61
N THR A 591 43.24 13.19 -9.61
CA THR A 591 42.08 14.03 -9.93
C THR A 591 41.02 13.98 -8.84
N GLY A 592 40.33 15.09 -8.59
CA GLY A 592 38.96 15.03 -8.06
C GLY A 592 38.03 14.72 -9.24
N PRO A 593 37.54 13.47 -9.39
CA PRO A 593 36.89 13.06 -10.63
C PRO A 593 35.59 13.81 -10.89
N GLY A 594 35.31 14.11 -12.16
CA GLY A 594 34.14 14.85 -12.61
C GLY A 594 34.47 15.95 -13.62
N ALA A 595 34.27 17.21 -13.23
CA ALA A 595 34.50 18.36 -14.10
C ALA A 595 35.41 19.41 -13.46
N GLY A 596 36.25 20.03 -14.28
CA GLY A 596 36.90 21.31 -13.99
C GLY A 596 36.05 22.48 -14.49
N ILE A 597 36.57 23.70 -14.31
CA ILE A 597 35.94 24.92 -14.80
C ILE A 597 36.94 25.79 -15.57
N GLN A 598 36.44 26.72 -16.37
CA GLN A 598 37.19 27.91 -16.76
C GLN A 598 36.52 29.12 -16.11
N MET A 599 37.28 29.88 -15.32
CA MET A 599 36.76 31.04 -14.60
C MET A 599 36.23 32.10 -15.58
N LYS A 600 35.09 32.72 -15.24
CA LYS A 600 34.41 33.71 -16.08
C LYS A 600 34.46 35.12 -15.53
N ASN A 601 34.66 35.27 -14.23
CA ASN A 601 34.55 36.52 -13.50
C ASN A 601 35.86 36.85 -12.74
N GLY A 602 35.97 38.11 -12.31
CA GLY A 602 37.09 38.56 -11.49
C GLY A 602 38.42 38.71 -12.24
N GLU A 603 39.51 38.78 -11.49
CA GLU A 603 40.87 39.03 -12.01
C GLU A 603 41.44 37.84 -12.79
N HIS A 604 40.97 36.62 -12.50
CA HIS A 604 41.45 35.37 -13.09
C HIS A 604 40.53 34.82 -14.17
N ALA A 605 39.65 35.63 -14.76
CA ALA A 605 38.82 35.20 -15.88
C ALA A 605 39.69 34.64 -17.03
N GLY A 606 39.32 33.46 -17.55
CA GLY A 606 40.10 32.71 -18.54
C GLY A 606 40.97 31.58 -17.94
N ARG A 607 41.28 31.63 -16.62
CA ARG A 607 42.01 30.57 -15.92
C ARG A 607 41.25 29.25 -15.98
N ILE A 608 41.96 28.18 -16.35
CA ILE A 608 41.45 26.81 -16.33
C ILE A 608 41.76 26.22 -14.95
N VAL A 609 40.79 25.55 -14.33
CA VAL A 609 40.94 24.97 -12.98
C VAL A 609 40.46 23.52 -12.97
N PHE A 610 41.30 22.61 -12.51
CA PHE A 610 40.94 21.21 -12.25
C PHE A 610 41.01 20.91 -10.74
N PRO A 611 39.98 20.28 -10.16
CA PRO A 611 40.06 19.77 -8.80
C PRO A 611 41.00 18.56 -8.72
N VAL A 612 41.81 18.51 -7.67
CA VAL A 612 42.75 17.41 -7.38
C VAL A 612 42.76 17.11 -5.88
N TYR A 613 43.37 15.99 -5.50
CA TYR A 613 43.68 15.72 -4.10
C TYR A 613 44.96 14.88 -3.99
N TYR A 614 45.61 14.96 -2.84
CA TYR A 614 46.89 14.30 -2.61
C TYR A 614 46.99 13.73 -1.20
N THR A 615 47.98 12.85 -0.99
CA THR A 615 48.35 12.37 0.34
C THR A 615 49.78 12.75 0.70
N ASN A 616 49.98 13.07 1.98
CA ASN A 616 51.31 13.34 2.51
C ASN A 616 52.12 12.06 2.82
N GLU A 617 53.41 12.23 3.09
CA GLU A 617 54.29 11.12 3.51
C GLU A 617 53.98 10.65 4.95
N ILE A 618 53.51 11.56 5.80
CA ILE A 618 53.31 11.32 7.24
C ILE A 618 51.92 10.76 7.50
N GLY A 619 51.81 9.43 7.49
CA GLY A 619 50.55 8.74 7.77
C GLY A 619 49.57 8.70 6.60
N GLY A 620 49.91 9.31 5.46
CA GLY A 620 49.09 9.24 4.24
C GLY A 620 47.81 10.07 4.30
N LYS A 621 47.83 11.19 5.04
CA LYS A 621 46.66 12.06 5.22
C LYS A 621 46.27 12.76 3.95
N GLN A 622 44.98 12.75 3.63
CA GLN A 622 44.44 13.31 2.39
C GLN A 622 44.14 14.81 2.51
N SER A 623 44.40 15.52 1.42
CA SER A 623 44.16 16.94 1.25
C SER A 623 43.62 17.24 -0.14
N SER A 624 42.49 17.95 -0.23
CA SER A 624 41.97 18.50 -1.49
C SER A 624 42.79 19.71 -1.93
N ALA A 625 42.85 19.97 -3.23
CA ALA A 625 43.43 21.18 -3.83
C ALA A 625 42.85 21.40 -5.23
N VAL A 626 43.36 22.39 -5.94
CA VAL A 626 43.13 22.56 -7.38
C VAL A 626 44.47 22.73 -8.09
N ILE A 627 44.53 22.30 -9.35
CA ILE A 627 45.56 22.75 -10.28
C ILE A 627 44.95 23.76 -11.25
N TYR A 628 45.74 24.71 -11.73
CA TYR A 628 45.26 25.72 -12.65
C TYR A 628 46.29 26.09 -13.71
N SER A 629 45.80 26.66 -14.80
CA SER A 629 46.61 27.16 -15.92
C SER A 629 46.07 28.51 -16.41
N ASP A 630 46.99 29.46 -16.60
CA ASP A 630 46.73 30.81 -17.12
C ASP A 630 47.23 31.00 -18.56
N ASP A 631 47.77 29.95 -19.19
CA ASP A 631 48.42 30.00 -20.50
C ASP A 631 47.83 28.98 -21.50
N HIS A 632 46.51 28.76 -21.40
CA HIS A 632 45.74 27.84 -22.24
C HIS A 632 46.20 26.37 -22.13
N GLY A 633 46.61 25.96 -20.92
CA GLY A 633 46.98 24.57 -20.61
C GLY A 633 48.41 24.20 -21.02
N ALA A 634 49.28 25.18 -21.27
CA ALA A 634 50.68 24.92 -21.64
C ALA A 634 51.55 24.63 -20.41
N THR A 635 51.31 25.31 -19.28
CA THR A 635 51.90 25.03 -17.97
C THR A 635 50.82 24.98 -16.89
N TRP A 636 51.10 24.26 -15.80
CA TRP A 636 50.18 24.08 -14.68
C TRP A 636 50.81 24.47 -13.35
N GLU A 637 50.01 24.99 -12.44
CA GLU A 637 50.39 25.24 -11.05
C GLU A 637 49.42 24.52 -10.11
N ILE A 638 49.88 24.16 -8.91
CA ILE A 638 49.03 23.59 -7.85
C ILE A 638 48.82 24.63 -6.75
N GLY A 639 47.57 24.83 -6.35
CA GLY A 639 47.21 25.69 -5.21
C GLY A 639 47.51 25.03 -3.86
N GLU A 640 47.45 25.83 -2.80
CA GLU A 640 47.44 25.31 -1.42
C GLU A 640 46.22 24.40 -1.18
N SER A 641 46.25 23.61 -0.12
CA SER A 641 45.07 22.87 0.30
C SER A 641 44.21 23.71 1.25
N PRO A 642 42.87 23.51 1.29
CA PRO A 642 42.06 23.99 2.40
C PRO A 642 42.45 23.42 3.77
N ASN A 643 43.30 22.39 3.83
CA ASN A 643 43.92 21.93 5.08
C ASN A 643 44.98 22.91 5.60
N ASP A 644 45.56 23.76 4.76
CA ASP A 644 46.63 24.67 5.15
C ASP A 644 46.06 25.87 5.90
N GLY A 645 46.39 25.99 7.18
CA GLY A 645 45.97 27.12 8.03
C GLY A 645 44.57 27.00 8.65
N ARG A 646 43.76 25.99 8.29
CA ARG A 646 42.45 25.77 8.94
C ARG A 646 42.57 25.21 10.36
N ASP A 647 41.58 25.46 11.21
CA ASP A 647 41.44 24.79 12.51
C ASP A 647 40.99 23.33 12.33
N LEU A 648 41.72 22.39 12.94
CA LEU A 648 41.41 20.96 12.89
C LEU A 648 40.38 20.51 13.96
N GLY A 649 39.85 21.45 14.75
CA GLY A 649 38.83 21.19 15.78
C GLY A 649 39.38 20.62 17.08
N ASN A 650 40.70 20.50 17.19
CA ASN A 650 41.43 20.02 18.38
C ASN A 650 42.38 21.08 18.96
N GLY A 651 42.30 22.34 18.50
CA GLY A 651 43.17 23.44 18.90
C GLY A 651 44.52 23.48 18.17
N SER A 652 44.69 22.70 17.09
CA SER A 652 45.81 22.77 16.17
C SER A 652 45.37 23.24 14.78
N PHE A 653 46.30 23.85 14.04
CA PHE A 653 46.07 24.32 12.68
C PHE A 653 46.71 23.36 11.68
N GLY A 654 46.00 23.10 10.59
CA GLY A 654 46.42 22.15 9.58
C GLY A 654 47.60 22.64 8.74
N ASN A 655 48.39 21.68 8.27
CA ASN A 655 49.39 21.83 7.23
C ASN A 655 49.38 20.53 6.43
N SER A 656 49.01 20.60 5.16
CA SER A 656 48.73 19.44 4.31
C SER A 656 49.94 18.53 4.15
N GLN A 657 51.17 19.05 4.22
CA GLN A 657 52.40 18.26 4.19
C GLN A 657 52.68 17.51 5.49
N THR A 658 52.38 18.09 6.65
CA THR A 658 52.83 17.54 7.95
C THR A 658 51.73 17.05 8.89
N MET A 659 50.45 17.30 8.60
CA MET A 659 49.35 16.97 9.49
C MET A 659 49.22 15.46 9.74
N THR A 660 48.92 15.10 10.99
CA THR A 660 48.70 13.70 11.44
C THR A 660 47.29 13.45 11.99
N ASP A 661 46.54 14.52 12.27
CA ASP A 661 45.22 14.50 12.91
C ASP A 661 44.25 15.43 12.17
N GLY A 662 42.97 15.39 12.56
CA GLY A 662 41.89 16.15 11.91
C GLY A 662 41.16 15.35 10.83
N LEU A 663 40.04 15.90 10.35
CA LEU A 663 39.26 15.31 9.25
C LEU A 663 40.07 15.34 7.95
N GLU A 664 40.03 14.28 7.16
CA GLU A 664 40.70 14.28 5.87
C GLU A 664 39.79 14.91 4.81
N LEU A 665 40.37 15.73 3.92
CA LEU A 665 39.68 16.31 2.76
C LEU A 665 40.17 15.58 1.52
N THR A 666 39.25 15.09 0.70
CA THR A 666 39.57 14.09 -0.34
C THR A 666 39.11 14.57 -1.72
N GLU A 667 38.39 13.74 -2.49
CA GLU A 667 37.81 14.13 -3.77
C GLU A 667 36.96 15.39 -3.63
N CYS A 668 37.03 16.26 -4.62
CA CYS A 668 36.40 17.57 -4.57
C CYS A 668 35.95 18.05 -5.94
N GLN A 669 35.08 19.06 -5.96
CA GLN A 669 34.58 19.73 -7.16
C GLN A 669 34.48 21.24 -6.87
N VAL A 670 34.66 22.06 -7.91
CA VAL A 670 34.82 23.51 -7.80
C VAL A 670 33.74 24.25 -8.56
N VAL A 671 33.24 25.34 -7.98
CA VAL A 671 32.32 26.30 -8.63
C VAL A 671 32.77 27.73 -8.38
N GLU A 672 32.38 28.63 -9.29
CA GLU A 672 32.71 30.05 -9.24
C GLU A 672 31.52 30.87 -8.71
N MET A 673 31.76 31.80 -7.80
CA MET A 673 30.76 32.74 -7.28
C MET A 673 30.65 33.99 -8.17
N PRO A 674 29.56 34.77 -8.08
CA PRO A 674 29.34 35.93 -8.97
C PRO A 674 30.46 36.97 -9.03
N ASN A 675 31.29 37.07 -7.99
CA ASN A 675 32.43 37.99 -7.94
C ASN A 675 33.79 37.36 -8.32
N GLY A 676 33.82 36.11 -8.79
CA GLY A 676 35.04 35.39 -9.18
C GLY A 676 35.74 34.62 -8.05
N GLN A 677 35.17 34.56 -6.84
CA GLN A 677 35.66 33.65 -5.80
C GLN A 677 35.35 32.20 -6.14
N LEU A 678 36.22 31.27 -5.75
CA LEU A 678 35.96 29.84 -5.91
C LEU A 678 35.42 29.23 -4.62
N LYS A 679 34.48 28.28 -4.76
CA LYS A 679 34.02 27.40 -3.69
C LYS A 679 34.41 25.96 -4.02
N LEU A 680 35.06 25.28 -3.09
CA LEU A 680 35.47 23.88 -3.24
C LEU A 680 34.62 23.00 -2.34
N PHE A 681 33.83 22.11 -2.93
CA PHE A 681 32.99 21.14 -2.25
C PHE A 681 33.76 19.83 -2.11
N MET A 682 33.89 19.31 -0.90
CA MET A 682 34.85 18.24 -0.60
C MET A 682 34.21 17.07 0.13
N ARG A 683 34.43 15.87 -0.42
CA ARG A 683 34.28 14.61 0.30
C ARG A 683 35.27 14.56 1.44
N ASN A 684 34.83 14.08 2.61
CA ASN A 684 35.65 14.06 3.82
C ASN A 684 35.29 12.90 4.75
N THR A 685 36.10 12.67 5.78
CA THR A 685 35.87 11.61 6.78
C THR A 685 34.84 11.96 7.86
N GLY A 686 34.14 13.09 7.73
CA GLY A 686 33.01 13.49 8.57
C GLY A 686 31.67 12.99 8.02
N SER A 687 30.57 13.58 8.47
CA SER A 687 29.20 13.16 8.09
C SER A 687 28.50 14.09 7.10
N TYR A 688 29.08 15.25 6.82
CA TYR A 688 28.50 16.28 5.96
C TYR A 688 29.58 16.91 5.07
N VAL A 689 29.17 17.48 3.94
CA VAL A 689 30.08 18.11 2.97
C VAL A 689 30.80 19.30 3.60
N ARG A 690 32.10 19.44 3.27
CA ARG A 690 32.92 20.59 3.67
C ARG A 690 33.13 21.52 2.50
N ILE A 691 33.02 22.82 2.73
CA ILE A 691 33.12 23.85 1.69
C ILE A 691 34.21 24.87 2.08
N ALA A 692 35.17 25.09 1.18
CA ALA A 692 36.22 26.09 1.31
C ALA A 692 36.04 27.23 0.32
N THR A 693 36.63 28.39 0.60
CA THR A 693 36.55 29.59 -0.24
C THR A 693 37.95 30.03 -0.66
N SER A 694 38.14 30.37 -1.93
CA SER A 694 39.37 31.00 -2.44
C SER A 694 39.04 32.35 -3.06
N PHE A 695 39.91 33.34 -2.83
CA PHE A 695 39.76 34.71 -3.32
C PHE A 695 40.72 35.06 -4.46
N ASP A 696 41.60 34.14 -4.85
CA ASP A 696 42.72 34.34 -5.80
C ASP A 696 42.77 33.24 -6.88
N GLY A 697 41.60 32.76 -7.26
CA GLY A 697 41.45 31.77 -8.33
C GLY A 697 42.04 30.40 -7.99
N GLY A 698 42.02 30.01 -6.72
CA GLY A 698 42.42 28.68 -6.24
C GLY A 698 43.87 28.56 -5.78
N ALA A 699 44.65 29.66 -5.76
CA ALA A 699 46.04 29.62 -5.31
C ALA A 699 46.15 29.43 -3.79
N THR A 700 45.31 30.12 -3.01
CA THR A 700 45.19 29.97 -1.55
C THR A 700 43.73 29.82 -1.11
N TRP A 701 43.53 29.33 0.12
CA TRP A 701 42.19 29.07 0.68
C TRP A 701 41.99 29.77 2.03
N ASP A 702 40.77 30.25 2.26
CA ASP A 702 40.35 30.81 3.54
C ASP A 702 40.37 29.74 4.65
N ALA A 703 40.77 30.13 5.86
CA ALA A 703 40.85 29.21 7.00
C ALA A 703 39.46 28.77 7.50
N ASP A 704 38.40 29.52 7.19
CA ASP A 704 36.99 29.18 7.48
C ASP A 704 36.46 28.12 6.50
N VAL A 705 36.82 26.85 6.75
CA VAL A 705 36.24 25.69 6.06
C VAL A 705 35.01 25.21 6.82
N TYR A 706 33.83 25.55 6.30
CA TYR A 706 32.57 25.27 7.00
C TYR A 706 31.93 23.94 6.58
N GLU A 707 31.05 23.44 7.44
CA GLU A 707 30.23 22.24 7.25
C GLU A 707 28.83 22.64 6.79
N ASP A 708 28.35 22.08 5.68
CA ASP A 708 26.95 22.26 5.27
C ASP A 708 26.10 21.05 5.69
N ARG A 709 25.34 21.23 6.78
CA ARG A 709 24.54 20.15 7.37
C ARG A 709 23.32 19.75 6.55
N ASN A 710 23.01 20.47 5.47
CA ASN A 710 21.97 20.07 4.53
C ASN A 710 22.47 19.03 3.51
N LEU A 711 23.78 18.79 3.46
CA LEU A 711 24.43 17.91 2.49
C LEU A 711 25.09 16.72 3.19
N PRO A 712 24.42 15.56 3.29
CA PRO A 712 25.02 14.34 3.83
C PRO A 712 26.27 13.91 3.06
N GLU A 713 27.25 13.36 3.76
CA GLU A 713 28.49 12.84 3.17
C GLU A 713 28.69 11.37 3.60
N PRO A 714 28.25 10.39 2.79
CA PRO A 714 28.42 8.97 3.07
C PRO A 714 29.80 8.42 2.65
N TYR A 715 30.80 9.29 2.52
CA TYR A 715 32.12 9.01 1.95
C TYR A 715 32.02 8.56 0.48
N CYS A 716 31.43 9.41 -0.36
CA CYS A 716 31.29 9.24 -1.81
C CYS A 716 31.63 10.54 -2.55
N GLN A 717 32.18 10.43 -3.76
CA GLN A 717 32.32 11.60 -4.63
C GLN A 717 30.94 12.28 -4.85
N LEU A 718 30.99 13.61 -4.93
CA LEU A 718 29.89 14.51 -5.21
C LEU A 718 30.13 15.25 -6.51
N SER A 719 29.06 15.77 -7.13
CA SER A 719 29.15 16.66 -8.28
C SER A 719 28.48 17.99 -7.97
N VAL A 720 29.12 19.09 -8.38
CA VAL A 720 28.53 20.43 -8.28
C VAL A 720 28.94 21.25 -9.49
N ILE A 721 27.99 21.99 -10.06
CA ILE A 721 28.22 22.88 -11.21
C ILE A 721 27.52 24.22 -10.98
N ASN A 722 28.06 25.27 -11.58
CA ASN A 722 27.31 26.51 -11.79
C ASN A 722 26.14 26.27 -12.75
N TYR A 723 25.01 26.94 -12.53
CA TYR A 723 23.88 26.94 -13.45
C TYR A 723 23.76 28.30 -14.13
N SER A 724 23.67 28.32 -15.46
CA SER A 724 23.70 29.56 -16.24
C SER A 724 22.44 30.42 -16.12
N LYS A 725 21.31 29.82 -15.69
CA LYS A 725 20.03 30.49 -15.50
C LYS A 725 19.75 30.75 -14.03
N GLN A 726 18.91 31.74 -13.77
CA GLN A 726 18.44 32.02 -12.43
C GLN A 726 17.31 31.07 -12.02
N ILE A 727 17.32 30.65 -10.76
CA ILE A 727 16.20 29.98 -10.10
C ILE A 727 15.62 30.95 -9.06
N ASP A 728 14.32 31.20 -9.12
CA ASP A 728 13.62 32.17 -8.28
C ASP A 728 14.27 33.58 -8.28
N GLY A 729 14.85 33.98 -9.42
CA GLY A 729 15.52 35.26 -9.60
C GLY A 729 16.90 35.38 -8.92
N LYS A 730 17.46 34.26 -8.45
CA LYS A 730 18.82 34.18 -7.90
C LYS A 730 19.72 33.32 -8.77
N ASP A 731 21.01 33.63 -8.80
CA ASP A 731 22.02 32.74 -9.37
C ASP A 731 22.05 31.43 -8.56
N ALA A 732 22.36 30.31 -9.21
CA ALA A 732 22.25 28.99 -8.60
C ALA A 732 23.41 28.07 -8.95
N ILE A 733 23.63 27.09 -8.08
CA ILE A 733 24.44 25.90 -8.35
C ILE A 733 23.54 24.67 -8.37
N VAL A 734 23.96 23.63 -9.09
CA VAL A 734 23.33 22.30 -9.06
C VAL A 734 24.27 21.33 -8.35
N PHE A 735 23.76 20.57 -7.39
CA PHE A 735 24.55 19.65 -6.58
C PHE A 735 23.95 18.25 -6.60
N ALA A 736 24.77 17.23 -6.82
CA ALA A 736 24.37 15.82 -6.79
C ALA A 736 25.26 14.98 -5.86
N ASN A 737 24.61 14.15 -5.03
CA ASN A 737 25.26 13.18 -4.15
C ASN A 737 24.26 12.08 -3.70
N PRO A 738 24.75 10.97 -3.13
CA PRO A 738 23.90 10.05 -2.37
C PRO A 738 23.45 10.70 -1.04
N ALA A 739 22.17 10.54 -0.70
CA ALA A 739 21.56 11.08 0.52
C ALA A 739 21.10 10.01 1.53
N GLY A 740 21.33 8.72 1.23
CA GLY A 740 21.06 7.61 2.16
C GLY A 740 22.13 7.45 3.25
N SER A 741 21.98 6.44 4.11
CA SER A 741 22.97 6.07 5.15
C SER A 741 24.28 5.51 4.58
N GLY A 742 24.35 5.33 3.27
CA GLY A 742 25.52 4.92 2.51
C GLY A 742 25.41 5.40 1.07
N ARG A 743 26.02 4.67 0.14
CA ARG A 743 25.94 4.94 -1.31
C ARG A 743 24.59 4.51 -1.89
N SER A 744 23.55 5.21 -1.46
CA SER A 744 22.17 5.01 -1.88
C SER A 744 21.40 6.32 -1.90
N ASN A 745 20.27 6.30 -2.60
CA ASN A 745 19.32 7.41 -2.75
C ASN A 745 19.98 8.66 -3.34
N GLY A 746 20.22 8.62 -4.65
CA GLY A 746 20.81 9.72 -5.41
C GLY A 746 19.89 10.92 -5.51
N THR A 747 20.44 12.10 -5.20
CA THR A 747 19.68 13.35 -5.14
C THR A 747 20.33 14.43 -6.00
N VAL A 748 19.51 15.31 -6.57
CA VAL A 748 19.92 16.53 -7.29
C VAL A 748 19.25 17.73 -6.63
N ARG A 749 20.02 18.79 -6.34
CA ARG A 749 19.54 19.98 -5.63
C ARG A 749 19.92 21.26 -6.35
N PHE A 750 19.06 22.27 -6.27
CA PHE A 750 19.45 23.65 -6.55
C PHE A 750 19.84 24.35 -5.24
N GLY A 751 21.04 24.91 -5.20
CA GLY A 751 21.50 25.81 -4.15
C GLY A 751 21.44 27.25 -4.63
N LEU A 752 20.49 28.05 -4.12
CA LEU A 752 20.36 29.44 -4.51
C LEU A 752 21.44 30.27 -3.82
N ILE A 753 22.23 30.99 -4.59
CA ILE A 753 23.35 31.78 -4.11
C ILE A 753 22.80 33.04 -3.43
N SER A 754 23.19 33.26 -2.18
CA SER A 754 22.82 34.47 -1.42
C SER A 754 24.04 35.07 -0.74
N GLU A 755 24.07 36.40 -0.64
CA GLU A 755 25.10 37.13 0.10
C GLU A 755 24.72 37.19 1.59
N ASN A 756 25.62 36.74 2.47
CA ASN A 756 25.42 36.79 3.91
C ASN A 756 26.65 37.33 4.65
N GLY A 757 26.78 38.66 4.63
CA GLY A 757 27.87 39.37 5.30
C GLY A 757 29.19 39.33 4.53
N THR A 758 30.30 39.43 5.26
CA THR A 758 31.66 39.50 4.69
C THR A 758 32.62 38.62 5.47
N HIS A 759 33.61 38.07 4.79
CA HIS A 759 34.79 37.46 5.39
C HIS A 759 35.64 38.50 6.13
N GLU A 760 36.60 38.07 6.96
CA GLU A 760 37.49 38.98 7.72
C GLU A 760 38.31 39.91 6.82
N ASN A 761 38.62 39.48 5.60
CA ASN A 761 39.31 40.28 4.58
C ASN A 761 38.40 41.30 3.87
N GLY A 762 37.12 41.41 4.26
CA GLY A 762 36.13 42.34 3.70
C GLY A 762 35.46 41.87 2.40
N GLN A 763 35.80 40.69 1.89
CA GLN A 763 35.17 40.11 0.71
C GLN A 763 33.77 39.58 1.03
N THR A 764 32.86 39.62 0.06
CA THR A 764 31.49 39.08 0.20
C THR A 764 31.50 37.62 0.59
N LYS A 765 30.68 37.22 1.57
CA LYS A 765 30.45 35.83 1.94
C LYS A 765 29.20 35.30 1.24
N TYR A 766 29.36 34.24 0.45
CA TYR A 766 28.25 33.55 -0.22
C TYR A 766 27.84 32.29 0.56
N GLU A 767 26.52 32.08 0.64
CA GLU A 767 25.87 30.89 1.19
C GLU A 767 24.85 30.33 0.20
N PHE A 768 24.43 29.09 0.43
CA PHE A 768 23.51 28.36 -0.45
C PHE A 768 22.20 28.05 0.27
N GLU A 769 21.10 28.47 -0.33
CA GLU A 769 19.75 28.09 0.09
C GLU A 769 19.32 26.85 -0.71
N TRP A 770 19.36 25.67 -0.09
CA TRP A 770 19.00 24.39 -0.71
C TRP A 770 17.48 24.19 -0.77
N LYS A 771 16.79 25.07 -1.49
CA LYS A 771 15.32 25.11 -1.54
C LYS A 771 14.71 23.90 -2.25
N TYR A 772 15.37 23.41 -3.29
CA TYR A 772 14.88 22.30 -4.12
C TYR A 772 15.78 21.08 -3.97
N ASN A 773 15.18 19.94 -3.67
CA ASN A 773 15.88 18.67 -3.47
C ASN A 773 15.07 17.52 -4.09
N LYS A 774 15.58 16.95 -5.16
CA LYS A 774 14.93 15.89 -5.93
C LYS A 774 15.63 14.57 -5.71
N LEU A 775 14.91 13.56 -5.22
CA LEU A 775 15.36 12.17 -5.31
C LEU A 775 15.24 11.72 -6.78
N VAL A 776 16.38 11.51 -7.45
CA VAL A 776 16.41 11.10 -8.86
C VAL A 776 16.59 9.59 -9.03
N LYS A 777 17.19 8.93 -8.03
CA LYS A 777 17.41 7.47 -8.02
C LYS A 777 17.28 6.90 -6.62
N ALA A 778 16.20 6.16 -6.37
CA ALA A 778 16.08 5.33 -5.17
C ALA A 778 17.01 4.10 -5.25
N GLY A 779 17.46 3.61 -4.08
CA GLY A 779 18.34 2.44 -4.01
C GLY A 779 19.79 2.77 -4.33
N THR A 780 20.53 1.86 -4.96
CA THR A 780 21.96 2.02 -5.26
C THR A 780 22.25 3.29 -6.05
N TYR A 781 23.15 4.13 -5.51
CA TYR A 781 23.66 5.34 -6.16
C TYR A 781 24.99 5.74 -5.53
N ALA A 782 26.05 5.88 -6.32
CA ALA A 782 27.39 6.20 -5.83
C ALA A 782 27.98 7.43 -6.55
N TYR A 783 29.08 7.28 -7.28
CA TYR A 783 29.75 8.41 -7.95
C TYR A 783 28.84 8.99 -9.03
N SER A 784 28.95 10.30 -9.27
CA SER A 784 28.14 10.99 -10.25
C SER A 784 28.81 12.23 -10.84
N CYS A 785 28.36 12.65 -12.02
CA CYS A 785 28.80 13.89 -12.63
C CYS A 785 27.62 14.59 -13.33
N LEU A 786 27.48 15.87 -13.03
CA LEU A 786 26.49 16.77 -13.61
C LEU A 786 27.10 17.57 -14.77
N THR A 787 26.26 17.94 -15.73
CA THR A 787 26.58 18.99 -16.70
C THR A 787 25.32 19.78 -17.06
N GLU A 788 25.46 21.07 -17.37
CA GLU A 788 24.39 21.84 -17.99
C GLU A 788 24.42 21.64 -19.50
N LEU A 789 23.32 21.17 -20.07
CA LEU A 789 23.15 20.93 -21.50
C LEU A 789 22.90 22.26 -22.24
N ALA A 790 23.09 22.28 -23.57
CA ALA A 790 22.95 23.50 -24.37
C ALA A 790 21.54 24.15 -24.33
N ASN A 791 20.50 23.40 -23.98
CA ASN A 791 19.13 23.91 -23.77
C ASN A 791 18.90 24.43 -22.33
N GLY A 792 19.87 24.25 -21.44
CA GLY A 792 19.83 24.53 -20.01
C GLY A 792 19.08 23.47 -19.19
N ASP A 793 18.85 22.29 -19.75
CA ASP A 793 18.53 21.12 -18.94
C ASP A 793 19.81 20.57 -18.31
N ILE A 794 19.67 19.66 -17.35
CA ILE A 794 20.77 19.07 -16.59
C ILE A 794 20.95 17.61 -17.04
N GLY A 795 22.17 17.27 -17.46
CA GLY A 795 22.59 15.89 -17.65
C GLY A 795 23.19 15.33 -16.36
N LEU A 796 22.84 14.10 -15.99
CA LEU A 796 23.39 13.37 -14.85
C LEU A 796 23.90 12.01 -15.30
N PHE A 797 25.18 11.73 -15.06
CA PHE A 797 25.82 10.44 -15.30
C PHE A 797 26.31 9.83 -13.98
N TYR A 798 25.90 8.61 -13.65
CA TYR A 798 26.07 8.05 -12.29
C TYR A 798 26.21 6.52 -12.22
N GLU A 799 26.76 6.04 -11.11
CA GLU A 799 26.86 4.61 -10.77
C GLU A 799 25.50 4.07 -10.24
N GLY A 800 24.70 3.46 -11.12
CA GLY A 800 23.32 3.00 -10.80
C GLY A 800 23.20 1.56 -10.26
N THR A 801 24.17 0.69 -10.59
CA THR A 801 24.23 -0.72 -10.13
C THR A 801 25.55 -1.07 -9.44
N GLY A 802 26.32 -0.06 -9.05
CA GLY A 802 27.62 -0.20 -8.39
C GLY A 802 28.78 -0.07 -9.37
N ASN A 803 29.07 -1.13 -10.14
CA ASN A 803 30.27 -1.16 -11.01
C ASN A 803 30.06 -1.86 -12.37
N GLN A 804 28.81 -2.10 -12.79
CA GLN A 804 28.50 -2.78 -14.04
C GLN A 804 27.85 -1.82 -15.04
N GLU A 805 26.73 -1.21 -14.66
CA GLU A 805 25.94 -0.35 -15.54
C GLU A 805 26.02 1.10 -15.08
N MET A 806 26.50 1.97 -15.97
CA MET A 806 26.66 3.40 -15.74
C MET A 806 25.50 4.16 -16.36
N SER A 807 24.61 4.66 -15.52
CA SER A 807 23.32 5.19 -15.91
C SER A 807 23.40 6.68 -16.21
N TYR A 808 22.65 7.13 -17.22
CA TYR A 808 22.54 8.53 -17.64
C TYR A 808 21.08 8.94 -17.77
N MET A 809 20.78 10.17 -17.38
CA MET A 809 19.49 10.81 -17.60
C MET A 809 19.64 12.31 -17.84
N GLU A 810 18.66 12.89 -18.52
CA GLU A 810 18.50 14.32 -18.74
C GLU A 810 17.26 14.81 -17.98
N MET A 811 17.33 15.98 -17.35
CA MET A 811 16.23 16.53 -16.57
C MET A 811 16.17 18.05 -16.67
N SER A 812 14.96 18.60 -16.79
CA SER A 812 14.76 20.05 -16.81
C SER A 812 14.78 20.64 -15.40
N SER A 813 14.96 21.96 -15.32
CA SER A 813 14.93 22.67 -14.03
C SER A 813 13.58 22.50 -13.33
N GLU A 814 12.50 22.43 -14.10
CA GLU A 814 11.14 22.28 -13.59
C GLU A 814 10.94 20.90 -12.97
N TYR A 815 11.48 19.83 -13.56
CA TYR A 815 11.45 18.50 -12.95
C TYR A 815 12.17 18.47 -11.59
N ILE A 816 13.34 19.10 -11.48
CA ILE A 816 14.10 19.16 -10.21
C ILE A 816 13.32 19.96 -9.16
N LYS A 817 12.64 21.05 -9.57
CA LYS A 817 11.81 21.88 -8.68
C LYS A 817 10.46 21.25 -8.34
N PHE A 818 10.02 20.26 -9.13
CA PHE A 818 8.72 19.65 -8.98
C PHE A 818 8.66 18.83 -7.70
N ASP A 819 7.75 19.21 -6.81
CA ASP A 819 7.42 18.47 -5.62
C ASP A 819 6.22 17.57 -5.92
N TYR A 820 6.52 16.31 -6.22
CA TYR A 820 5.53 15.30 -6.58
C TYR A 820 4.53 15.05 -5.44
N GLU A 821 5.02 14.92 -4.20
CA GLU A 821 4.19 14.63 -3.04
C GLU A 821 3.25 15.81 -2.74
N ALA A 822 3.76 17.05 -2.72
CA ALA A 822 2.92 18.22 -2.51
C ALA A 822 1.88 18.40 -3.64
N SER A 823 2.27 18.13 -4.89
CA SER A 823 1.36 18.23 -6.03
C SER A 823 0.29 17.14 -6.02
N LEU A 824 0.64 15.92 -5.61
CA LEU A 824 -0.31 14.84 -5.38
C LEU A 824 -1.30 15.19 -4.27
N GLU A 825 -0.84 15.78 -3.16
CA GLU A 825 -1.71 16.20 -2.07
C GLU A 825 -2.73 17.27 -2.50
N GLU A 826 -2.36 18.17 -3.42
CA GLU A 826 -3.30 19.15 -3.98
C GLU A 826 -4.30 18.53 -4.96
N LEU A 827 -3.90 17.48 -5.69
CA LEU A 827 -4.73 16.82 -6.71
C LEU A 827 -5.68 15.75 -6.12
N VAL A 828 -5.21 15.02 -5.11
CA VAL A 828 -5.95 13.90 -4.53
C VAL A 828 -6.70 14.38 -3.30
N ASN A 829 -8.03 14.52 -3.47
CA ASN A 829 -8.94 14.80 -2.38
C ASN A 829 -8.93 13.65 -1.37
N PRO A 830 -9.28 13.91 -0.11
CA PRO A 830 -9.48 12.83 0.84
C PRO A 830 -10.72 12.05 0.34
N GLY A 831 -10.59 10.74 0.09
CA GLY A 831 -11.54 9.88 -0.65
C GLY A 831 -13.01 10.30 -0.60
N LYS A 832 -13.56 10.78 -1.73
CA LYS A 832 -14.95 11.25 -1.81
C LYS A 832 -15.84 10.16 -2.39
N ILE A 833 -17.03 9.98 -1.80
CA ILE A 833 -18.08 9.15 -2.40
C ILE A 833 -18.55 9.85 -3.68
N GLU A 834 -18.29 9.23 -4.82
CA GLU A 834 -18.63 9.69 -6.16
C GLU A 834 -20.09 9.35 -6.48
N SER A 835 -20.49 8.11 -6.22
CA SER A 835 -21.85 7.64 -6.47
C SER A 835 -22.30 6.60 -5.46
N ILE A 836 -23.62 6.48 -5.35
CA ILE A 836 -24.31 5.39 -4.68
C ILE A 836 -25.23 4.71 -5.69
N GLU A 837 -25.17 3.38 -5.76
CA GLU A 837 -26.01 2.56 -6.65
C GLU A 837 -26.80 1.56 -5.82
N LEU A 838 -28.08 1.41 -6.13
CA LEU A 838 -28.96 0.38 -5.56
C LEU A 838 -28.89 -0.84 -6.47
N LEU A 839 -28.31 -1.93 -5.97
CA LEU A 839 -27.99 -3.11 -6.78
C LEU A 839 -29.19 -4.02 -7.05
N ASP A 840 -30.23 -3.89 -6.23
CA ASP A 840 -31.52 -4.57 -6.38
C ASP A 840 -32.37 -4.00 -7.54
N GLY A 841 -32.00 -2.83 -8.09
CA GLY A 841 -32.67 -2.21 -9.23
C GLY A 841 -34.06 -1.63 -8.92
N ASN A 842 -34.47 -1.66 -7.64
CA ASN A 842 -35.77 -1.18 -7.18
C ASN A 842 -35.62 0.25 -6.63
N GLY A 843 -36.08 1.25 -7.39
CA GLY A 843 -36.19 2.62 -6.84
C GLY A 843 -37.33 2.79 -5.81
N SER A 844 -38.09 1.71 -5.58
CA SER A 844 -39.26 1.63 -4.71
C SER A 844 -39.14 0.39 -3.83
N TYR A 845 -39.30 0.58 -2.53
CA TYR A 845 -39.22 -0.45 -1.49
C TYR A 845 -40.48 -0.41 -0.61
N ASP A 846 -40.73 -1.49 0.11
CA ASP A 846 -41.65 -1.53 1.23
C ASP A 846 -40.84 -1.52 2.56
N ALA A 847 -41.49 -1.10 3.66
CA ALA A 847 -40.86 -1.09 4.97
C ALA A 847 -40.57 -2.55 5.41
N GLY A 848 -39.32 -2.88 5.75
CA GLY A 848 -38.88 -4.24 6.02
C GLY A 848 -38.08 -4.89 4.87
N ASP A 849 -38.04 -4.28 3.69
CA ASP A 849 -37.25 -4.80 2.57
C ASP A 849 -35.73 -4.73 2.83
N GLU A 850 -35.01 -5.70 2.26
CA GLU A 850 -33.55 -5.65 2.17
C GLU A 850 -33.13 -4.61 1.12
N ILE A 851 -32.12 -3.80 1.45
CA ILE A 851 -31.55 -2.78 0.57
C ILE A 851 -30.07 -3.10 0.33
N ASN A 852 -29.70 -3.21 -0.95
CA ASN A 852 -28.33 -3.48 -1.37
C ASN A 852 -27.70 -2.24 -2.00
N VAL A 853 -26.68 -1.69 -1.33
CA VAL A 853 -26.08 -0.40 -1.63
C VAL A 853 -24.63 -0.58 -2.05
N LYS A 854 -24.28 -0.14 -3.26
CA LYS A 854 -22.89 0.02 -3.69
C LYS A 854 -22.44 1.46 -3.53
N LEU A 855 -21.45 1.70 -2.69
CA LEU A 855 -20.74 2.96 -2.60
C LEU A 855 -19.54 2.93 -3.54
N THR A 856 -19.41 3.96 -4.39
CA THR A 856 -18.26 4.14 -5.28
C THR A 856 -17.47 5.37 -4.86
N PHE A 857 -16.18 5.20 -4.62
CA PHE A 857 -15.25 6.28 -4.32
C PHE A 857 -14.56 6.78 -5.60
N ASP A 858 -14.25 8.08 -5.60
CA ASP A 858 -13.52 8.76 -6.68
C ASP A 858 -12.06 8.30 -6.84
N GLN A 859 -11.58 7.49 -5.90
CA GLN A 859 -10.24 6.91 -5.83
C GLN A 859 -10.25 5.63 -4.99
N ALA A 860 -9.15 4.88 -5.00
CA ALA A 860 -8.99 3.71 -4.13
C ALA A 860 -8.86 4.10 -2.65
N VAL A 861 -9.61 3.41 -1.80
CA VAL A 861 -9.62 3.56 -0.34
C VAL A 861 -9.63 2.19 0.35
N SER A 862 -9.24 2.18 1.63
CA SER A 862 -9.49 1.07 2.57
C SER A 862 -10.37 1.56 3.71
N LEU A 863 -11.38 0.76 4.06
CA LEU A 863 -12.19 0.98 5.25
C LEU A 863 -11.57 0.22 6.42
N VAL A 864 -11.19 0.92 7.49
CA VAL A 864 -10.55 0.31 8.66
C VAL A 864 -11.32 0.68 9.93
N GLY A 865 -11.45 -0.26 10.87
CA GLY A 865 -12.21 -0.07 12.10
C GLY A 865 -13.62 -0.63 12.00
N ASN A 866 -14.63 0.13 12.36
CA ASN A 866 -16.02 -0.28 12.19
C ASN A 866 -16.41 -0.21 10.70
N LYS A 867 -16.55 -1.36 10.03
CA LYS A 867 -16.96 -1.39 8.61
C LYS A 867 -18.48 -1.27 8.44
N ASN A 868 -19.28 -1.33 9.51
CA ASN A 868 -20.71 -1.12 9.42
C ASN A 868 -20.98 0.38 9.28
N LEU A 869 -21.74 0.74 8.26
CA LEU A 869 -22.16 2.12 8.02
C LEU A 869 -23.62 2.29 8.45
N THR A 870 -24.04 3.53 8.71
CA THR A 870 -25.43 3.82 9.06
C THR A 870 -26.02 4.77 8.04
N LEU A 871 -27.13 4.39 7.39
CA LEU A 871 -27.95 5.30 6.59
C LEU A 871 -29.06 5.90 7.45
N LYS A 872 -29.23 7.22 7.36
CA LYS A 872 -30.37 7.95 7.89
C LYS A 872 -31.39 8.17 6.76
N LEU A 873 -32.63 7.79 7.04
CA LEU A 873 -33.81 7.91 6.18
C LEU A 873 -34.87 8.73 6.93
N GLY A 874 -34.80 10.06 6.80
CA GLY A 874 -35.63 10.95 7.62
C GLY A 874 -35.19 10.88 9.09
N GLU A 875 -36.07 10.46 9.99
CA GLU A 875 -35.74 10.22 11.41
C GLU A 875 -35.32 8.77 11.72
N ASN A 876 -35.37 7.88 10.72
CA ASN A 876 -35.04 6.46 10.89
C ASN A 876 -33.56 6.18 10.52
N GLU A 877 -32.99 5.13 11.08
CA GLU A 877 -31.61 4.69 10.82
C GLU A 877 -31.58 3.23 10.34
N VAL A 878 -30.69 2.93 9.40
CA VAL A 878 -30.47 1.61 8.80
C VAL A 878 -28.99 1.25 8.92
N ILE A 879 -28.68 0.11 9.53
CA ILE A 879 -27.31 -0.39 9.59
C ILE A 879 -27.02 -1.14 8.29
N LEU A 880 -25.99 -0.68 7.59
CA LEU A 880 -25.41 -1.28 6.39
C LEU A 880 -24.21 -2.13 6.79
N ASN A 881 -24.32 -3.44 6.58
CA ASN A 881 -23.24 -4.39 6.80
C ASN A 881 -22.47 -4.60 5.49
N PRO A 882 -21.13 -4.62 5.50
CA PRO A 882 -20.34 -4.84 4.30
C PRO A 882 -20.52 -6.27 3.77
N VAL A 883 -20.77 -6.40 2.46
CA VAL A 883 -20.94 -7.68 1.75
C VAL A 883 -19.68 -8.04 0.97
N SER A 884 -19.15 -7.09 0.20
CA SER A 884 -18.00 -7.34 -0.69
C SER A 884 -17.25 -6.06 -1.04
N GLU A 885 -15.98 -6.24 -1.40
CA GLU A 885 -15.08 -5.20 -1.90
C GLU A 885 -14.58 -5.63 -3.29
N ASN A 886 -15.00 -4.93 -4.35
CA ASN A 886 -14.73 -5.39 -5.72
C ASN A 886 -13.40 -4.87 -6.27
N ASN A 887 -13.02 -3.63 -5.91
CA ASN A 887 -11.83 -3.00 -6.50
C ASN A 887 -11.17 -1.87 -5.68
N ALA A 888 -11.33 -1.87 -4.35
CA ALA A 888 -10.89 -0.78 -3.46
C ALA A 888 -11.60 0.58 -3.69
N ARG A 889 -12.48 0.70 -4.70
CA ARG A 889 -13.32 1.88 -4.94
C ARG A 889 -14.79 1.58 -4.71
N GLU A 890 -15.20 0.35 -5.00
CA GLU A 890 -16.57 -0.11 -4.91
C GLU A 890 -16.74 -1.03 -3.70
N PHE A 891 -17.61 -0.62 -2.79
CA PHE A 891 -17.96 -1.31 -1.56
C PHE A 891 -19.46 -1.58 -1.58
N THR A 892 -19.82 -2.86 -1.49
CA THR A 892 -21.23 -3.27 -1.43
C THR A 892 -21.61 -3.50 0.02
N PHE A 893 -22.78 -2.98 0.40
CA PHE A 893 -23.36 -3.14 1.71
C PHE A 893 -24.81 -3.60 1.61
N GLU A 894 -25.26 -4.28 2.65
CA GLU A 894 -26.62 -4.79 2.79
C GLU A 894 -27.21 -4.27 4.10
N GLY A 895 -28.46 -3.81 4.06
CA GLY A 895 -29.22 -3.42 5.24
C GLY A 895 -30.68 -3.82 5.10
N VAL A 896 -31.44 -3.68 6.18
CA VAL A 896 -32.88 -3.94 6.18
C VAL A 896 -33.60 -2.65 6.55
N LEU A 897 -34.52 -2.20 5.70
CA LEU A 897 -35.28 -0.98 5.92
C LEU A 897 -36.18 -1.13 7.17
N PRO A 898 -36.21 -0.14 8.08
CA PRO A 898 -37.07 -0.18 9.25
C PRO A 898 -38.54 -0.35 8.87
N THR A 899 -39.22 -1.29 9.52
CA THR A 899 -40.67 -1.52 9.34
C THR A 899 -41.53 -0.34 9.79
N THR A 900 -40.93 0.62 10.52
CA THR A 900 -41.54 1.88 10.94
C THR A 900 -41.38 3.01 9.92
N LEU A 901 -40.76 2.79 8.76
CA LEU A 901 -40.65 3.83 7.73
C LEU A 901 -42.03 4.18 7.17
N GLU A 902 -42.38 5.47 7.25
CA GLU A 902 -43.61 5.97 6.63
C GLU A 902 -43.48 6.04 5.10
N GLU A 903 -44.61 5.99 4.39
CA GLU A 903 -44.66 6.19 2.94
C GLU A 903 -44.05 7.55 2.56
N GLY A 904 -43.12 7.56 1.62
CA GLY A 904 -42.45 8.79 1.21
C GLY A 904 -41.18 8.57 0.39
N THR A 905 -40.58 9.68 -0.04
CA THR A 905 -39.26 9.67 -0.70
C THR A 905 -38.21 10.09 0.31
N PHE A 906 -37.20 9.26 0.51
CA PHE A 906 -36.13 9.49 1.47
C PHE A 906 -34.80 9.67 0.74
N ASN A 907 -34.05 10.69 1.16
CA ASN A 907 -32.65 10.81 0.80
C ASN A 907 -31.84 9.81 1.62
N LEU A 908 -30.88 9.15 0.97
CA LEU A 908 -29.90 8.34 1.67
C LEU A 908 -28.85 9.27 2.28
N VAL A 909 -28.80 9.37 3.61
CA VAL A 909 -27.79 10.17 4.31
C VAL A 909 -26.87 9.24 5.07
N LEU A 910 -25.58 9.18 4.74
CA LEU A 910 -24.62 8.39 5.50
C LEU A 910 -24.31 9.13 6.82
N LYS A 911 -24.65 8.53 7.95
CA LYS A 911 -24.42 9.13 9.27
C LYS A 911 -22.93 9.17 9.60
N ALA A 912 -22.52 10.22 10.30
CA ALA A 912 -21.18 10.30 10.87
C ALA A 912 -20.85 9.07 11.74
N ASN A 913 -19.64 8.53 11.57
CA ASN A 913 -19.06 7.47 12.37
C ASN A 913 -17.56 7.74 12.59
N GLU A 914 -17.18 8.08 13.82
CA GLU A 914 -15.78 8.31 14.18
C GLU A 914 -14.95 7.01 14.30
N ASP A 915 -15.62 5.84 14.31
CA ASP A 915 -14.97 4.54 14.42
C ASP A 915 -14.64 3.90 13.06
N THR A 916 -15.01 4.55 11.95
CA THR A 916 -14.66 4.14 10.58
C THR A 916 -13.61 5.08 9.99
N GLU A 917 -12.42 4.56 9.72
CA GLU A 917 -11.36 5.27 9.02
C GLU A 917 -11.40 4.93 7.53
N ILE A 918 -11.43 5.96 6.69
CA ILE A 918 -11.30 5.86 5.24
C ILE A 918 -9.89 6.29 4.88
N LEU A 919 -9.03 5.31 4.61
CA LEU A 919 -7.63 5.54 4.27
C LEU A 919 -7.47 5.54 2.75
N ASN A 920 -6.98 6.64 2.18
CA ASN A 920 -6.66 6.68 0.76
C ASN A 920 -5.18 6.39 0.48
N THR A 921 -4.79 6.40 -0.80
CA THR A 921 -3.40 6.11 -1.22
C THR A 921 -2.40 7.15 -0.71
N ILE A 922 -2.76 8.43 -0.57
CA ILE A 922 -1.83 9.48 -0.13
C ILE A 922 -1.77 9.69 1.40
N GLY A 923 -2.44 8.86 2.20
CA GLY A 923 -2.37 8.92 3.66
C GLY A 923 -3.27 9.99 4.30
N LYS A 924 -4.20 10.57 3.53
CA LYS A 924 -5.27 11.38 4.10
C LYS A 924 -6.32 10.44 4.69
N ASN A 925 -6.34 10.36 6.00
CA ASN A 925 -7.40 9.68 6.74
C ASN A 925 -8.61 10.61 6.86
N ILE A 926 -9.77 10.14 6.39
CA ILE A 926 -11.05 10.75 6.75
C ILE A 926 -11.73 9.83 7.75
N THR A 927 -12.07 10.39 8.90
CA THR A 927 -13.15 9.86 9.71
C THR A 927 -14.46 10.45 9.20
N LEU A 928 -15.53 9.65 9.13
CA LEU A 928 -16.88 10.14 8.80
C LEU A 928 -17.36 11.05 9.95
N SER A 929 -16.86 12.28 10.00
CA SER A 929 -17.05 13.22 11.12
C SER A 929 -18.32 14.07 11.00
N SER A 930 -19.02 13.97 9.87
CA SER A 930 -20.30 14.61 9.62
C SER A 930 -21.15 13.77 8.70
N ASP A 931 -22.47 13.88 8.82
CA ASP A 931 -23.42 13.24 7.93
C ASP A 931 -23.17 13.65 6.47
N ILE A 932 -23.20 12.68 5.55
CA ILE A 932 -23.03 12.88 4.12
C ILE A 932 -24.36 12.64 3.43
N ASP A 933 -24.98 13.70 2.90
CA ASP A 933 -26.18 13.58 2.07
C ASP A 933 -25.81 13.06 0.68
N LEU A 934 -26.26 11.85 0.34
CA LEU A 934 -25.97 11.18 -0.92
C LEU A 934 -27.02 11.47 -2.00
N SER A 935 -28.01 12.33 -1.74
CA SER A 935 -29.09 12.64 -2.70
C SER A 935 -28.58 13.17 -4.04
N ASN A 936 -27.53 14.00 -4.03
CA ASN A 936 -26.90 14.52 -5.25
C ASN A 936 -26.07 13.48 -6.02
N ASN A 937 -25.82 12.32 -5.39
CA ASN A 937 -25.03 11.20 -5.92
C ASN A 937 -25.91 10.01 -6.35
N GLY A 938 -27.22 10.22 -6.51
CA GLY A 938 -28.19 9.19 -6.88
C GLY A 938 -28.92 8.53 -5.70
N GLY A 939 -28.62 8.93 -4.45
CA GLY A 939 -29.15 8.31 -3.24
C GLY A 939 -30.55 8.80 -2.87
N GLN A 940 -31.56 8.27 -3.54
CA GLN A 940 -32.96 8.39 -3.12
C GLN A 940 -33.68 7.05 -3.24
N ILE A 941 -34.49 6.75 -2.24
CA ILE A 941 -35.42 5.62 -2.28
C ILE A 941 -36.84 6.11 -2.09
N VAL A 942 -37.80 5.41 -2.69
CA VAL A 942 -39.22 5.62 -2.45
C VAL A 942 -39.74 4.47 -1.61
N ILE A 943 -40.43 4.75 -0.51
CA ILE A 943 -41.24 3.76 0.17
C ILE A 943 -42.64 3.82 -0.41
N GLY A 944 -43.09 2.74 -1.04
CA GLY A 944 -44.38 2.65 -1.72
C GLY A 944 -45.54 2.53 -0.73
N GLY A 945 -46.66 3.20 -1.01
CA GLY A 945 -47.94 3.05 -0.31
C GLY A 945 -48.64 1.72 -0.59
N GLY A 946 -47.90 0.62 -0.58
CA GLY A 946 -48.49 -0.70 -0.39
C GLY A 946 -49.08 -0.72 1.00
N SER A 947 -50.40 -0.83 1.10
CA SER A 947 -51.04 -1.11 2.38
C SER A 947 -50.45 -2.43 2.92
N ILE A 948 -49.47 -2.32 3.81
CA ILE A 948 -49.20 -3.36 4.79
C ILE A 948 -50.48 -3.36 5.64
N GLU A 949 -51.47 -4.15 5.23
CA GLU A 949 -52.31 -4.79 6.23
C GLU A 949 -51.31 -5.49 7.14
N ASN A 950 -51.07 -4.91 8.30
CA ASN A 950 -50.36 -5.54 9.40
C ASN A 950 -51.03 -6.93 9.56
N PRO A 951 -50.48 -8.03 9.02
CA PRO A 951 -51.34 -9.14 8.61
C PRO A 951 -52.05 -9.79 9.79
N ASP A 952 -51.55 -9.60 11.01
CA ASP A 952 -51.99 -10.35 12.18
C ASP A 952 -52.18 -9.57 13.47
N GLU A 953 -52.27 -8.23 13.46
CA GLU A 953 -52.73 -7.51 14.69
C GLU A 953 -54.16 -7.91 15.11
N THR A 954 -54.91 -8.58 14.21
CA THR A 954 -56.22 -9.16 14.51
C THR A 954 -56.18 -10.58 15.08
N ILE A 955 -55.05 -11.30 14.96
CA ILE A 955 -54.90 -12.66 15.50
C ILE A 955 -54.39 -12.58 16.94
N LYS A 956 -55.29 -12.91 17.87
CA LYS A 956 -54.99 -12.96 19.31
C LYS A 956 -54.45 -14.34 19.70
N PRO A 957 -53.52 -14.43 20.66
CA PRO A 957 -53.11 -15.72 21.21
C PRO A 957 -54.33 -16.43 21.82
N LEU A 958 -54.36 -17.77 21.71
CA LEU A 958 -55.34 -18.61 22.38
C LEU A 958 -55.24 -18.44 23.90
N VAL A 959 -54.00 -18.41 24.37
CA VAL A 959 -53.61 -18.15 25.75
C VAL A 959 -52.29 -17.40 25.79
N GLY A 960 -52.15 -16.51 26.77
CA GLY A 960 -50.94 -15.75 27.03
C GLY A 960 -50.69 -15.70 28.52
N TYR A 961 -49.42 -15.81 28.90
CA TYR A 961 -48.96 -15.74 30.27
C TYR A 961 -47.83 -14.75 30.35
N SER A 962 -47.77 -13.94 31.41
CA SER A 962 -46.71 -12.94 31.58
C SER A 962 -46.26 -12.79 33.03
N ASN A 963 -45.08 -12.18 33.20
CA ASN A 963 -44.43 -11.87 34.48
C ASN A 963 -44.28 -13.10 35.39
N ILE A 964 -43.63 -14.16 34.88
CA ILE A 964 -43.44 -15.41 35.61
C ILE A 964 -42.01 -15.49 36.12
N ARG A 965 -41.85 -15.48 37.45
CA ARG A 965 -40.58 -15.72 38.12
C ARG A 965 -40.42 -17.18 38.49
N ILE A 966 -39.34 -17.81 38.01
CA ILE A 966 -39.07 -19.24 38.25
C ILE A 966 -37.78 -19.36 39.06
N SER A 967 -37.92 -19.71 40.34
CA SER A 967 -36.79 -19.95 41.24
C SER A 967 -36.93 -21.27 41.99
N ASN A 968 -35.80 -21.87 42.41
CA ASN A 968 -35.77 -23.09 43.22
C ASN A 968 -36.51 -24.30 42.61
N ASN A 969 -36.41 -24.51 41.29
CA ASN A 969 -37.14 -25.56 40.56
C ASN A 969 -38.67 -25.50 40.71
N SER A 970 -39.22 -24.32 41.03
CA SER A 970 -40.66 -24.06 40.86
C SER A 970 -41.02 -24.04 39.37
N ALA A 971 -42.30 -24.16 39.05
CA ALA A 971 -42.81 -24.00 37.69
C ALA A 971 -44.23 -23.48 37.77
N TYR A 972 -44.64 -22.73 36.77
CA TYR A 972 -45.99 -22.17 36.69
C TYR A 972 -46.91 -23.18 36.02
N ASP A 973 -47.91 -23.70 36.76
CA ASP A 973 -48.86 -24.70 36.26
C ASP A 973 -49.95 -24.02 35.44
N ILE A 974 -49.91 -24.24 34.12
CA ILE A 974 -50.87 -23.72 33.14
C ILE A 974 -51.87 -24.79 32.67
N SER A 975 -51.98 -25.90 33.41
CA SER A 975 -52.82 -27.04 33.01
C SER A 975 -54.31 -26.73 33.00
N SER A 976 -54.76 -25.65 33.65
CA SER A 976 -56.15 -25.19 33.58
C SER A 976 -56.59 -24.86 32.16
N ASP A 977 -55.66 -24.40 31.32
CA ASP A 977 -55.94 -23.96 29.96
C ASP A 977 -55.52 -24.99 28.91
N LEU A 978 -55.00 -26.16 29.33
CA LEU A 978 -54.45 -27.18 28.44
C LEU A 978 -55.43 -27.60 27.32
N ASN A 979 -56.72 -27.67 27.62
CA ASN A 979 -57.75 -28.02 26.62
C ASN A 979 -57.91 -26.98 25.50
N SER A 980 -57.37 -25.77 25.65
CA SER A 980 -57.41 -24.73 24.62
C SER A 980 -56.35 -24.92 23.51
N PHE A 981 -55.26 -25.67 23.77
CA PHE A 981 -54.14 -25.81 22.83
C PHE A 981 -53.57 -27.23 22.67
N LYS A 982 -53.95 -28.21 23.50
CA LYS A 982 -53.38 -29.57 23.43
C LYS A 982 -53.64 -30.31 22.11
N ASP A 983 -54.70 -29.96 21.40
CA ASP A 983 -55.13 -30.63 20.16
C ASP A 983 -54.63 -29.90 18.89
N LEU A 984 -53.69 -28.96 19.03
CA LEU A 984 -53.12 -28.21 17.90
C LEU A 984 -52.26 -29.11 17.01
N THR A 985 -52.55 -29.11 15.72
CA THR A 985 -51.79 -29.80 14.66
C THR A 985 -50.74 -28.89 14.02
N GLU A 986 -50.94 -27.58 14.11
CA GLU A 986 -50.07 -26.50 13.68
C GLU A 986 -50.25 -25.29 14.62
N GLY A 987 -49.33 -24.34 14.59
CA GLY A 987 -49.43 -23.13 15.42
C GLY A 987 -48.07 -22.50 15.72
N THR A 988 -48.11 -21.41 16.49
CA THR A 988 -46.93 -20.65 16.90
C THR A 988 -46.88 -20.53 18.42
N ILE A 989 -45.69 -20.70 19.01
CA ILE A 989 -45.39 -20.36 20.41
C ILE A 989 -44.33 -19.27 20.42
N ILE A 990 -44.58 -18.17 21.11
CA ILE A 990 -43.60 -17.09 21.30
C ILE A 990 -43.32 -16.94 22.78
N ALA A 991 -42.05 -16.84 23.17
CA ALA A 991 -41.65 -16.61 24.54
C ALA A 991 -40.52 -15.58 24.62
N ARG A 992 -40.58 -14.71 25.65
CA ARG A 992 -39.46 -13.86 26.04
C ARG A 992 -39.01 -14.23 27.45
N PHE A 993 -37.70 -14.42 27.61
CA PHE A 993 -37.12 -14.99 28.83
C PHE A 993 -35.70 -14.46 29.05
N ASP A 994 -35.22 -14.51 30.29
CA ASP A 994 -33.82 -14.27 30.63
C ASP A 994 -32.97 -15.53 30.43
N ASN A 995 -31.66 -15.38 30.20
CA ASN A 995 -30.77 -16.53 30.03
C ASN A 995 -29.73 -16.65 31.17
N THR A 996 -30.18 -16.47 32.41
CA THR A 996 -29.30 -16.38 33.59
C THR A 996 -28.64 -17.71 33.99
N ASN A 997 -29.15 -18.86 33.54
CA ASN A 997 -28.55 -20.17 33.77
C ASN A 997 -28.34 -20.95 32.46
N LYS A 998 -27.09 -20.99 31.99
CA LYS A 998 -26.69 -21.68 30.76
C LYS A 998 -26.39 -23.19 30.92
N THR A 999 -26.60 -23.77 32.11
CA THR A 999 -26.20 -25.16 32.40
C THR A 999 -27.33 -26.17 32.24
N GLY A 1000 -27.11 -27.19 31.39
CA GLY A 1000 -28.10 -28.24 31.12
C GLY A 1000 -29.31 -27.75 30.32
N VAL A 1001 -30.22 -28.66 29.96
CA VAL A 1001 -31.44 -28.32 29.21
C VAL A 1001 -32.42 -27.57 30.11
N GLN A 1002 -32.80 -26.37 29.71
CA GLN A 1002 -33.74 -25.48 30.42
C GLN A 1002 -35.05 -25.40 29.62
N SER A 1003 -36.15 -25.96 30.14
CA SER A 1003 -37.46 -26.00 29.46
C SER A 1003 -38.26 -24.71 29.70
N ILE A 1004 -38.36 -23.85 28.68
CA ILE A 1004 -39.12 -22.59 28.76
C ILE A 1004 -40.62 -22.90 28.94
N ILE A 1005 -41.18 -23.73 28.06
CA ILE A 1005 -42.54 -24.25 28.15
C ILE A 1005 -42.54 -25.75 27.87
N GLY A 1006 -43.29 -26.52 28.64
CA GLY A 1006 -43.46 -27.96 28.49
C GLY A 1006 -44.91 -28.41 28.60
N ILE A 1007 -45.35 -29.28 27.71
CA ILE A 1007 -46.72 -29.80 27.60
C ILE A 1007 -46.63 -31.31 27.49
N GLY A 1008 -47.44 -32.09 28.21
CA GLY A 1008 -47.23 -33.54 28.26
C GLY A 1008 -48.18 -34.32 29.16
N ASN A 1009 -47.91 -35.61 29.26
CA ASN A 1009 -48.54 -36.50 30.24
C ASN A 1009 -47.58 -36.77 31.40
N ASP A 1010 -47.92 -36.29 32.60
CA ASP A 1010 -47.10 -36.45 33.80
C ASP A 1010 -47.13 -37.85 34.41
N THR A 1011 -47.93 -38.78 33.87
CA THR A 1011 -47.84 -40.21 34.23
C THR A 1011 -46.79 -40.95 33.41
N ASP A 1012 -46.26 -40.33 32.35
CA ASP A 1012 -45.29 -40.93 31.43
C ASP A 1012 -43.91 -40.32 31.54
N ARG A 1013 -42.88 -41.09 31.18
CA ARG A 1013 -41.52 -40.56 31.15
C ARG A 1013 -41.26 -39.72 29.90
N ASN A 1014 -41.84 -40.06 28.75
CA ASN A 1014 -41.49 -39.49 27.45
C ASN A 1014 -42.71 -39.11 26.59
N SER A 1015 -43.84 -38.73 27.18
CA SER A 1015 -44.98 -38.13 26.47
C SER A 1015 -44.97 -36.61 26.70
N HIS A 1016 -44.20 -35.86 25.92
CA HIS A 1016 -44.08 -34.41 26.09
C HIS A 1016 -43.63 -33.68 24.83
N PHE A 1017 -44.03 -32.41 24.75
CA PHE A 1017 -43.40 -31.32 24.01
C PHE A 1017 -42.66 -30.43 25.01
N HIS A 1018 -41.47 -29.94 24.66
CA HIS A 1018 -40.93 -28.75 25.28
C HIS A 1018 -40.12 -27.88 24.31
N LEU A 1019 -40.14 -26.57 24.53
CA LEU A 1019 -39.23 -25.61 23.89
C LEU A 1019 -38.13 -25.26 24.90
N TYR A 1020 -36.87 -25.38 24.51
CA TYR A 1020 -35.75 -25.34 25.45
C TYR A 1020 -34.52 -24.57 24.96
N THR A 1021 -33.68 -24.18 25.92
CA THR A 1021 -32.30 -23.74 25.70
C THR A 1021 -31.28 -24.70 26.33
N PHE A 1022 -30.05 -24.72 25.81
CA PHE A 1022 -28.92 -25.45 26.38
C PHE A 1022 -27.60 -24.75 26.05
N GLY A 1023 -27.15 -23.83 26.90
CA GLY A 1023 -26.08 -22.90 26.54
C GLY A 1023 -26.51 -22.01 25.37
N ASP A 1024 -25.64 -21.83 24.38
CA ASP A 1024 -25.90 -21.06 23.16
C ASP A 1024 -26.57 -21.92 22.07
N LYS A 1025 -27.59 -22.69 22.48
CA LYS A 1025 -28.38 -23.55 21.61
C LYS A 1025 -29.85 -23.47 22.00
N VAL A 1026 -30.70 -23.40 20.99
CA VAL A 1026 -32.15 -23.49 21.13
C VAL A 1026 -32.67 -24.72 20.40
N GLY A 1027 -33.76 -25.29 20.88
CA GLY A 1027 -34.41 -26.42 20.22
C GLY A 1027 -35.73 -26.78 20.87
N PHE A 1028 -36.39 -27.79 20.32
CA PHE A 1028 -37.57 -28.38 20.92
C PHE A 1028 -37.49 -29.90 20.85
N GLU A 1029 -38.26 -30.57 21.70
CA GLU A 1029 -38.38 -32.03 21.71
C GLU A 1029 -39.86 -32.40 21.82
N LEU A 1030 -40.36 -33.18 20.87
CA LEU A 1030 -41.71 -33.74 20.83
C LEU A 1030 -41.62 -35.27 20.84
N ARG A 1031 -42.20 -35.88 21.87
CA ARG A 1031 -42.21 -37.33 22.08
C ARG A 1031 -43.59 -37.81 22.52
N ASN A 1032 -43.91 -39.05 22.17
CA ASN A 1032 -45.09 -39.76 22.66
C ASN A 1032 -44.71 -41.16 23.19
N GLN A 1033 -45.28 -41.59 24.31
CA GLN A 1033 -45.06 -42.90 24.90
C GLN A 1033 -46.38 -43.65 25.06
N THR A 1034 -46.52 -44.80 24.40
CA THR A 1034 -47.79 -45.56 24.39
C THR A 1034 -47.96 -46.50 25.58
N GLN A 1035 -46.96 -46.60 26.47
CA GLN A 1035 -46.98 -47.51 27.63
C GLN A 1035 -46.83 -46.71 28.92
N GLU A 1036 -47.84 -46.71 29.78
CA GLU A 1036 -47.86 -45.87 30.99
C GLU A 1036 -46.68 -46.13 31.95
N GLY A 1037 -46.13 -45.05 32.52
CA GLY A 1037 -45.21 -45.08 33.65
C GLY A 1037 -43.76 -44.64 33.35
N ALA A 1038 -42.87 -44.83 34.32
CA ALA A 1038 -41.47 -44.41 34.27
C ALA A 1038 -40.55 -45.25 33.35
N THR A 1039 -41.03 -45.68 32.19
CA THR A 1039 -40.34 -46.55 31.23
C THR A 1039 -39.94 -45.79 29.96
N GLU A 1040 -38.97 -46.31 29.21
CA GLU A 1040 -38.66 -45.84 27.84
C GLU A 1040 -39.35 -46.70 26.77
N SER A 1041 -39.90 -47.86 27.17
CA SER A 1041 -40.60 -48.77 26.27
C SER A 1041 -41.84 -48.11 25.67
N GLY A 1042 -42.02 -48.25 24.35
CA GLY A 1042 -43.13 -47.62 23.62
C GLY A 1042 -42.95 -46.12 23.34
N THR A 1043 -41.78 -45.54 23.60
CA THR A 1043 -41.48 -44.13 23.27
C THR A 1043 -41.17 -43.97 21.78
N THR A 1044 -41.84 -43.01 21.13
CA THR A 1044 -41.54 -42.52 19.78
C THR A 1044 -41.03 -41.08 19.87
N ASN A 1045 -39.86 -40.81 19.29
CA ASN A 1045 -39.35 -39.45 19.10
C ASN A 1045 -39.94 -38.90 17.80
N ILE A 1046 -40.84 -37.94 17.91
CA ILE A 1046 -41.54 -37.38 16.76
C ILE A 1046 -40.66 -36.30 16.11
N ALA A 1047 -40.15 -35.35 16.89
CA ALA A 1047 -39.23 -34.32 16.40
C ALA A 1047 -38.27 -33.86 17.51
N ARG A 1048 -37.00 -33.66 17.17
CA ARG A 1048 -36.00 -33.09 18.10
C ARG A 1048 -34.87 -32.28 17.44
N PRO A 1049 -35.18 -31.27 16.63
CA PRO A 1049 -34.17 -30.41 16.04
C PRO A 1049 -33.66 -29.35 17.02
N SER A 1050 -32.45 -28.87 16.77
CA SER A 1050 -31.81 -27.81 17.57
C SER A 1050 -30.78 -27.06 16.71
N ALA A 1051 -30.56 -25.77 16.98
CA ALA A 1051 -29.57 -24.94 16.30
C ALA A 1051 -28.69 -24.20 17.31
N ASN A 1052 -27.42 -23.97 16.94
CA ASN A 1052 -26.56 -23.07 17.70
C ASN A 1052 -26.98 -21.62 17.41
N VAL A 1053 -27.05 -20.79 18.44
CA VAL A 1053 -27.41 -19.38 18.34
C VAL A 1053 -26.73 -18.61 19.46
N THR A 1054 -26.22 -17.41 19.17
CA THR A 1054 -25.74 -16.51 20.20
C THR A 1054 -26.95 -15.93 20.94
N LEU A 1055 -27.21 -16.43 22.14
CA LEU A 1055 -28.19 -15.84 23.03
C LEU A 1055 -27.57 -14.64 23.75
N ASN A 1056 -28.36 -13.59 23.91
CA ASN A 1056 -28.05 -12.47 24.78
C ASN A 1056 -27.79 -12.97 26.21
N GLU A 1057 -26.86 -12.34 26.93
CA GLU A 1057 -26.63 -12.62 28.36
C GLU A 1057 -27.85 -12.22 29.22
N GLY A 1058 -28.66 -11.26 28.76
CA GLY A 1058 -29.92 -10.86 29.38
C GLY A 1058 -31.16 -11.45 28.71
N ILE A 1059 -32.06 -10.58 28.23
CA ILE A 1059 -33.36 -10.99 27.67
C ILE A 1059 -33.24 -11.48 26.23
N ASN A 1060 -34.02 -12.52 25.91
CA ASN A 1060 -34.09 -13.15 24.60
C ASN A 1060 -35.56 -13.40 24.22
N THR A 1061 -35.91 -13.26 22.94
CA THR A 1061 -37.23 -13.60 22.40
C THR A 1061 -37.07 -14.73 21.40
N ILE A 1062 -37.80 -15.83 21.62
CA ILE A 1062 -37.84 -17.02 20.78
C ILE A 1062 -39.26 -17.23 20.25
N ALA A 1063 -39.37 -17.52 18.95
CA ALA A 1063 -40.61 -17.98 18.34
C ALA A 1063 -40.42 -19.36 17.72
N PHE A 1064 -41.32 -20.29 18.03
CA PHE A 1064 -41.40 -21.62 17.46
C PHE A 1064 -42.66 -21.72 16.61
N LYS A 1065 -42.51 -22.07 15.33
CA LYS A 1065 -43.59 -22.22 14.36
C LYS A 1065 -43.63 -23.66 13.85
N VAL A 1066 -44.82 -24.25 13.83
CA VAL A 1066 -45.10 -25.53 13.18
C VAL A 1066 -46.17 -25.32 12.14
N THR A 1067 -45.85 -25.61 10.88
CA THR A 1067 -46.83 -25.58 9.79
C THR A 1067 -47.06 -27.01 9.30
N ASN A 1068 -48.30 -27.49 9.36
CA ASN A 1068 -48.65 -28.84 8.98
C ASN A 1068 -48.41 -29.04 7.47
N GLY A 1069 -47.60 -30.03 7.10
CA GLY A 1069 -47.23 -30.29 5.71
C GLY A 1069 -46.00 -29.52 5.20
N GLU A 1070 -45.47 -28.57 5.97
CA GLU A 1070 -44.27 -27.82 5.60
C GLU A 1070 -43.08 -28.10 6.53
N GLY A 1071 -43.27 -28.07 7.86
CA GLY A 1071 -42.16 -28.30 8.79
C GLY A 1071 -42.14 -27.42 10.03
N TYR A 1072 -40.94 -27.21 10.57
CA TYR A 1072 -40.67 -26.50 11.81
C TYR A 1072 -39.72 -25.34 11.60
N LYS A 1073 -40.02 -24.17 12.19
CA LYS A 1073 -39.12 -23.01 12.22
C LYS A 1073 -38.89 -22.50 13.64
N ILE A 1074 -37.68 -22.04 13.93
CA ILE A 1074 -37.35 -21.28 15.15
C ILE A 1074 -36.69 -19.96 14.76
N PHE A 1075 -37.22 -18.87 15.31
CA PHE A 1075 -36.69 -17.53 15.20
C PHE A 1075 -36.19 -17.09 16.58
N VAL A 1076 -35.02 -16.44 16.63
CA VAL A 1076 -34.43 -15.91 17.87
C VAL A 1076 -33.83 -14.54 17.58
N ASN A 1077 -34.18 -13.54 18.38
CA ASN A 1077 -33.59 -12.19 18.34
C ASN A 1077 -33.51 -11.55 16.94
N GLY A 1078 -34.52 -11.80 16.08
CA GLY A 1078 -34.59 -11.25 14.72
C GLY A 1078 -33.98 -12.14 13.64
N VAL A 1079 -33.53 -13.35 13.97
CA VAL A 1079 -32.87 -14.27 13.04
C VAL A 1079 -33.63 -15.60 12.97
N LEU A 1080 -33.85 -16.12 11.76
CA LEU A 1080 -34.29 -17.50 11.55
C LEU A 1080 -33.11 -18.45 11.83
N VAL A 1081 -33.16 -19.15 12.96
CA VAL A 1081 -32.03 -20.00 13.41
C VAL A 1081 -32.24 -21.48 13.12
N LEU A 1082 -33.48 -21.91 12.88
CA LEU A 1082 -33.80 -23.28 12.51
C LEU A 1082 -34.92 -23.29 11.47
N ASN A 1083 -34.69 -23.98 10.35
CA ASN A 1083 -35.72 -24.28 9.35
C ASN A 1083 -35.61 -25.77 8.97
N VAL A 1084 -36.60 -26.57 9.34
CA VAL A 1084 -36.64 -28.01 9.08
C VAL A 1084 -37.88 -28.30 8.26
N GLU A 1085 -37.71 -28.67 7.00
CA GLU A 1085 -38.81 -29.13 6.15
C GLU A 1085 -39.23 -30.54 6.56
N ASP A 1086 -40.49 -30.71 6.93
CA ASP A 1086 -41.09 -32.01 7.25
C ASP A 1086 -42.56 -32.04 6.86
N THR A 1087 -42.85 -32.69 5.73
CA THR A 1087 -44.23 -32.86 5.22
C THR A 1087 -45.16 -33.67 6.15
N ASN A 1088 -44.61 -34.36 7.16
CA ASN A 1088 -45.38 -35.05 8.20
C ASN A 1088 -45.25 -34.35 9.56
N ALA A 1089 -44.90 -33.06 9.59
CA ALA A 1089 -44.79 -32.29 10.82
C ALA A 1089 -46.04 -32.45 11.70
N ARG A 1090 -45.78 -32.78 12.95
CA ARG A 1090 -46.78 -32.95 14.01
C ARG A 1090 -46.51 -31.96 15.13
N PHE A 1091 -47.56 -31.56 15.84
CA PHE A 1091 -47.44 -30.62 16.95
C PHE A 1091 -48.00 -31.22 18.25
N LEU A 1092 -48.79 -30.47 19.02
CA LEU A 1092 -49.22 -30.87 20.36
C LEU A 1092 -50.21 -32.04 20.35
N ASP A 1093 -50.99 -32.16 19.26
CA ASP A 1093 -51.96 -33.25 19.06
C ASP A 1093 -51.32 -34.65 19.01
N ALA A 1094 -50.00 -34.74 18.86
CA ALA A 1094 -49.26 -35.99 18.81
C ALA A 1094 -48.93 -36.58 20.18
N ILE A 1095 -49.21 -35.86 21.27
CA ILE A 1095 -49.00 -36.33 22.64
C ILE A 1095 -50.30 -36.99 23.12
N GLU A 1096 -50.30 -38.32 23.23
CA GLU A 1096 -51.47 -39.05 23.73
C GLU A 1096 -51.70 -38.73 25.21
N ASP A 1097 -52.96 -38.54 25.58
CA ASP A 1097 -53.42 -38.29 26.96
C ASP A 1097 -52.69 -37.14 27.69
N ALA A 1098 -52.25 -36.09 26.97
CA ALA A 1098 -51.65 -34.90 27.56
C ALA A 1098 -52.55 -34.33 28.68
N ASN A 1099 -52.01 -34.26 29.90
CA ASN A 1099 -52.76 -33.94 31.12
C ASN A 1099 -52.16 -32.75 31.90
N LYS A 1100 -50.95 -32.30 31.53
CA LYS A 1100 -50.20 -31.25 32.21
C LYS A 1100 -49.51 -30.31 31.24
N ALA A 1101 -49.44 -29.04 31.61
CA ALA A 1101 -48.60 -28.05 30.96
C ALA A 1101 -47.98 -27.10 32.00
N TYR A 1102 -46.72 -26.74 31.78
CA TYR A 1102 -45.93 -25.91 32.66
C TYR A 1102 -45.12 -24.89 31.87
N ILE A 1103 -45.00 -23.69 32.42
CA ILE A 1103 -43.92 -22.76 32.08
C ILE A 1103 -42.80 -22.99 33.10
N GLY A 1104 -41.61 -23.31 32.62
CA GLY A 1104 -40.42 -23.53 33.44
C GLY A 1104 -40.07 -24.98 33.81
N LYS A 1105 -40.76 -25.99 33.27
CA LYS A 1105 -40.35 -27.41 33.36
C LYS A 1105 -41.05 -28.27 32.32
N THR A 1106 -40.59 -29.50 32.17
CA THR A 1106 -41.26 -30.51 31.34
C THR A 1106 -42.17 -31.43 32.17
N PRO A 1107 -43.45 -31.63 31.80
CA PRO A 1107 -44.32 -32.61 32.44
C PRO A 1107 -43.81 -34.04 32.22
N ARG A 1108 -43.46 -34.74 33.30
CA ARG A 1108 -42.92 -36.11 33.28
C ARG A 1108 -43.27 -36.86 34.57
N HIS A 1109 -43.27 -38.18 34.51
CA HIS A 1109 -43.44 -39.06 35.67
C HIS A 1109 -42.55 -38.66 36.85
N SER A 1110 -43.14 -38.60 38.05
CA SER A 1110 -42.51 -38.12 39.30
C SER A 1110 -41.19 -38.79 39.68
N SER A 1111 -40.91 -39.99 39.15
CA SER A 1111 -39.66 -40.74 39.35
C SER A 1111 -38.63 -40.59 38.22
N ALA A 1112 -38.87 -39.72 37.23
CA ALA A 1112 -37.90 -39.43 36.17
C ALA A 1112 -36.70 -38.65 36.73
N THR A 1113 -35.50 -38.94 36.22
CA THR A 1113 -34.24 -38.40 36.75
C THR A 1113 -34.00 -36.92 36.42
N ASN A 1114 -34.75 -36.33 35.49
CA ASN A 1114 -34.61 -34.96 35.03
C ASN A 1114 -35.96 -34.35 34.61
N MET A 1115 -36.37 -33.26 35.26
CA MET A 1115 -37.59 -32.50 34.92
C MET A 1115 -37.34 -31.31 33.99
N TYR A 1116 -36.08 -31.11 33.55
CA TYR A 1116 -35.62 -30.00 32.72
C TYR A 1116 -36.11 -28.62 33.22
N SER A 1117 -35.97 -28.39 34.52
CA SER A 1117 -36.39 -27.14 35.15
C SER A 1117 -35.62 -25.95 34.56
N PHE A 1118 -36.37 -24.92 34.21
CA PHE A 1118 -35.85 -23.59 33.89
C PHE A 1118 -35.55 -22.84 35.19
N ASN A 1119 -34.51 -22.01 35.22
CA ASN A 1119 -34.22 -21.11 36.34
C ASN A 1119 -33.93 -19.72 35.80
N GLY A 1120 -34.82 -18.77 36.10
CA GLY A 1120 -34.84 -17.47 35.48
C GLY A 1120 -36.22 -16.82 35.53
N ASP A 1121 -36.37 -15.70 34.84
CA ASP A 1121 -37.59 -14.94 34.66
C ASP A 1121 -38.11 -15.07 33.22
N VAL A 1122 -39.40 -15.32 33.07
CA VAL A 1122 -40.11 -15.39 31.79
C VAL A 1122 -41.06 -14.20 31.71
N ASP A 1123 -40.77 -13.26 30.82
CA ASP A 1123 -41.55 -12.06 30.58
C ASP A 1123 -42.94 -12.43 30.05
N PHE A 1124 -42.98 -13.22 28.98
CA PHE A 1124 -44.22 -13.79 28.48
C PHE A 1124 -44.04 -15.13 27.75
N VAL A 1125 -45.13 -15.88 27.67
CA VAL A 1125 -45.34 -16.99 26.75
C VAL A 1125 -46.73 -16.88 26.13
N GLU A 1126 -46.80 -16.88 24.81
CA GLU A 1126 -48.03 -16.81 24.02
C GLU A 1126 -48.16 -18.03 23.12
N ILE A 1127 -49.35 -18.63 23.07
CA ILE A 1127 -49.66 -19.77 22.21
C ILE A 1127 -50.75 -19.36 21.22
N TYR A 1128 -50.45 -19.48 19.93
CA TYR A 1128 -51.32 -19.17 18.81
C TYR A 1128 -51.82 -20.46 18.17
N GLY A 1129 -53.12 -20.51 17.88
CA GLY A 1129 -53.74 -21.65 17.18
C GLY A 1129 -53.54 -21.62 15.66
N THR A 1130 -52.88 -20.59 15.15
CA THR A 1130 -52.54 -20.38 13.74
C THR A 1130 -51.03 -20.19 13.60
N THR A 1131 -50.54 -20.42 12.39
CA THR A 1131 -49.14 -20.15 12.03
C THR A 1131 -49.00 -18.69 11.61
N LEU A 1132 -48.31 -17.89 12.43
CA LEU A 1132 -48.00 -16.52 12.07
C LEU A 1132 -47.00 -16.49 10.89
N GLU A 1133 -47.08 -15.43 10.09
CA GLU A 1133 -46.15 -15.21 8.96
C GLU A 1133 -44.69 -15.05 9.44
N ASP A 1134 -43.73 -15.51 8.63
CA ASP A 1134 -42.31 -15.51 9.01
C ASP A 1134 -41.80 -14.09 9.32
N GLU A 1135 -42.27 -13.10 8.57
CA GLU A 1135 -41.94 -11.68 8.76
C GLU A 1135 -42.41 -11.16 10.13
N VAL A 1136 -43.62 -11.55 10.57
CA VAL A 1136 -44.15 -11.21 11.90
C VAL A 1136 -43.27 -11.81 12.99
N LEU A 1137 -42.78 -13.04 12.78
CA LEU A 1137 -41.91 -13.72 13.74
C LEU A 1137 -40.50 -13.13 13.79
N LEU A 1138 -39.95 -12.73 12.64
CA LEU A 1138 -38.68 -11.99 12.57
C LEU A 1138 -38.80 -10.66 13.32
N ASN A 1139 -39.83 -9.87 13.04
CA ASN A 1139 -40.06 -8.58 13.68
C ASN A 1139 -40.26 -8.71 15.19
N LYS A 1140 -41.13 -9.63 15.62
CA LYS A 1140 -41.46 -9.82 17.04
C LYS A 1140 -40.27 -10.36 17.85
N THR A 1141 -39.40 -11.16 17.22
CA THR A 1141 -38.17 -11.62 17.89
C THR A 1141 -37.05 -10.58 17.83
N ALA A 1142 -36.99 -9.71 16.82
CA ALA A 1142 -35.99 -8.65 16.68
C ALA A 1142 -36.07 -7.58 17.78
N GLU A 1143 -37.18 -7.50 18.51
CA GLU A 1143 -37.31 -6.64 19.71
C GLU A 1143 -36.20 -6.88 20.74
N THR A 1144 -35.54 -8.04 20.73
CA THR A 1144 -34.42 -8.35 21.63
C THR A 1144 -33.10 -8.57 20.88
N THR A 1145 -32.88 -7.92 19.74
CA THR A 1145 -31.53 -7.86 19.14
C THR A 1145 -30.58 -7.07 20.04
N LEU A 1146 -29.34 -7.55 20.21
CA LEU A 1146 -28.36 -6.92 21.09
C LEU A 1146 -27.95 -5.54 20.56
N VAL A 1147 -28.12 -4.50 21.37
CA VAL A 1147 -27.58 -3.15 21.16
C VAL A 1147 -26.48 -2.96 22.21
N SER A 1148 -25.30 -2.48 21.79
CA SER A 1148 -24.06 -2.34 22.59
C SER A 1148 -24.23 -1.63 23.95
N ASP A 1149 -23.19 -1.67 24.81
CA ASP A 1149 -22.98 -1.19 26.21
C ASP A 1149 -23.58 0.18 26.67
N LEU A 1150 -24.74 0.60 26.15
CA LEU A 1150 -25.54 1.72 26.62
C LEU A 1150 -26.07 1.41 28.01
N GLU A 1151 -25.84 2.33 28.94
CA GLU A 1151 -26.51 2.32 30.23
C GLU A 1151 -28.03 2.39 29.99
N THR A 1152 -28.77 1.44 30.56
CA THR A 1152 -30.22 1.36 30.37
C THR A 1152 -30.89 2.56 31.04
N ALA A 1153 -31.58 3.37 30.24
CA ALA A 1153 -32.22 4.61 30.69
C ALA A 1153 -33.62 4.76 30.09
N ILE A 1154 -34.49 5.49 30.80
CA ILE A 1154 -35.77 5.94 30.26
C ILE A 1154 -35.47 7.09 29.28
N SER A 1155 -35.79 6.89 28.00
CA SER A 1155 -35.54 7.85 26.93
C SER A 1155 -36.61 8.92 26.85
N SER A 1156 -37.87 8.59 27.15
CA SER A 1156 -38.97 9.56 27.19
C SER A 1156 -40.16 9.09 28.02
N VAL A 1157 -40.95 10.07 28.48
CA VAL A 1157 -42.24 9.86 29.18
C VAL A 1157 -43.31 10.73 28.54
N GLU A 1158 -44.44 10.12 28.20
CA GLU A 1158 -45.57 10.79 27.56
C GLU A 1158 -46.86 10.49 28.31
N ILE A 1159 -47.62 11.51 28.72
CA ILE A 1159 -48.95 11.31 29.29
C ILE A 1159 -49.91 11.08 28.11
N ILE A 1160 -50.55 9.92 28.10
CA ILE A 1160 -51.37 9.46 26.96
C ILE A 1160 -52.71 10.22 26.92
N ASP A 1161 -53.29 10.50 28.08
CA ASP A 1161 -54.59 11.15 28.23
C ASP A 1161 -54.47 12.48 28.99
N GLU A 1162 -53.59 13.39 28.50
CA GLU A 1162 -53.30 14.65 29.20
C GLU A 1162 -54.55 15.54 29.34
N LYS A 1163 -54.90 15.92 30.58
CA LYS A 1163 -55.98 16.87 30.89
C LYS A 1163 -55.44 18.25 31.22
N GLU A 1164 -56.22 19.31 30.93
CA GLU A 1164 -55.91 20.68 31.35
C GLU A 1164 -55.88 20.82 32.89
N GLU A 1165 -56.79 20.13 33.59
CA GLU A 1165 -56.86 20.06 35.05
C GLU A 1165 -57.26 18.63 35.48
N TYR A 1166 -56.59 18.13 36.52
CA TYR A 1166 -56.90 16.84 37.15
C TYR A 1166 -57.60 17.04 38.49
N VAL A 1167 -58.52 16.14 38.83
CA VAL A 1167 -59.18 16.08 40.16
C VAL A 1167 -58.91 14.74 40.83
N ALA A 1168 -59.00 14.70 42.17
CA ALA A 1168 -58.84 13.46 42.92
C ALA A 1168 -59.77 12.34 42.38
N GLY A 1169 -59.20 11.15 42.17
CA GLY A 1169 -59.85 10.00 41.54
C GLY A 1169 -59.62 9.87 40.03
N ASP A 1170 -59.02 10.87 39.37
CA ASP A 1170 -58.64 10.77 37.96
C ASP A 1170 -57.52 9.75 37.74
N ARG A 1171 -57.58 9.05 36.60
CA ARG A 1171 -56.52 8.15 36.14
C ARG A 1171 -55.53 8.92 35.27
N ILE A 1172 -54.25 8.72 35.52
CA ILE A 1172 -53.14 9.28 34.75
C ILE A 1172 -52.47 8.12 34.04
N SER A 1173 -52.66 8.05 32.73
CA SER A 1173 -52.03 7.06 31.85
C SER A 1173 -50.77 7.67 31.26
N PHE A 1174 -49.63 7.00 31.35
CA PHE A 1174 -48.38 7.48 30.74
C PHE A 1174 -47.56 6.35 30.14
N ASN A 1175 -46.94 6.65 29.00
CA ASN A 1175 -46.04 5.77 28.28
C ASN A 1175 -44.59 6.05 28.71
N LEU A 1176 -43.88 5.01 29.17
CA LEU A 1176 -42.44 5.03 29.43
C LEU A 1176 -41.73 4.35 28.27
N LYS A 1177 -40.86 5.09 27.58
CA LYS A 1177 -39.97 4.55 26.55
C LYS A 1177 -38.57 4.37 27.13
N PHE A 1178 -37.98 3.20 26.93
CA PHE A 1178 -36.57 2.92 27.24
C PHE A 1178 -35.69 3.19 26.02
N ASN A 1179 -34.42 3.51 26.25
CA ASN A 1179 -33.43 3.69 25.18
C ASN A 1179 -32.97 2.38 24.52
N GLN A 1180 -33.42 1.24 25.04
CA GLN A 1180 -33.15 -0.10 24.54
C GLN A 1180 -34.28 -1.04 24.97
N ALA A 1181 -34.27 -2.27 24.46
CA ALA A 1181 -35.19 -3.32 24.86
C ALA A 1181 -34.95 -3.76 26.32
N VAL A 1182 -36.02 -3.83 27.09
CA VAL A 1182 -36.03 -4.26 28.50
C VAL A 1182 -37.16 -5.25 28.78
N SER A 1183 -37.01 -6.02 29.84
CA SER A 1183 -38.08 -6.82 30.43
C SER A 1183 -38.29 -6.40 31.88
N LEU A 1184 -39.56 -6.26 32.27
CA LEU A 1184 -39.99 -5.90 33.62
C LEU A 1184 -40.49 -7.15 34.33
N VAL A 1185 -39.66 -7.73 35.20
CA VAL A 1185 -39.96 -9.00 35.88
C VAL A 1185 -39.88 -8.85 37.40
N GLY A 1186 -40.82 -9.48 38.13
CA GLY A 1186 -40.86 -9.48 39.60
C GLY A 1186 -42.07 -8.78 40.24
N GLU A 1187 -41.90 -8.21 41.45
CA GLU A 1187 -42.96 -7.45 42.14
C GLU A 1187 -43.17 -6.08 41.47
N THR A 1188 -44.20 -5.97 40.63
CA THR A 1188 -44.49 -4.81 39.75
C THR A 1188 -45.10 -3.60 40.49
N ASN A 1189 -44.47 -3.14 41.57
CA ASN A 1189 -44.93 -1.96 42.33
C ASN A 1189 -43.95 -0.79 42.12
N LEU A 1190 -43.87 -0.25 40.90
CA LEU A 1190 -43.28 1.07 40.70
C LEU A 1190 -44.17 2.11 41.40
N THR A 1191 -43.59 3.22 41.86
CA THR A 1191 -44.35 4.33 42.43
C THR A 1191 -44.08 5.63 41.67
N LEU A 1192 -45.11 6.44 41.52
CA LEU A 1192 -45.08 7.77 40.96
C LEU A 1192 -45.29 8.77 42.09
N MET A 1193 -44.32 9.63 42.33
CA MET A 1193 -44.50 10.80 43.17
C MET A 1193 -45.26 11.86 42.38
N ILE A 1194 -46.34 12.37 42.96
CA ILE A 1194 -47.08 13.53 42.46
C ILE A 1194 -46.94 14.62 43.51
N GLY A 1195 -46.02 15.56 43.30
CA GLY A 1195 -45.56 16.46 44.36
C GLY A 1195 -44.91 15.68 45.51
N ASP A 1196 -45.47 15.82 46.72
CA ASP A 1196 -44.99 15.12 47.93
C ASP A 1196 -45.70 13.77 48.21
N VAL A 1197 -46.62 13.32 47.35
CA VAL A 1197 -47.43 12.12 47.56
C VAL A 1197 -46.96 10.96 46.68
N GLU A 1198 -46.71 9.79 47.29
CA GLU A 1198 -46.27 8.57 46.60
C GLU A 1198 -47.48 7.71 46.19
N VAL A 1199 -47.63 7.42 44.90
CA VAL A 1199 -48.78 6.70 44.33
C VAL A 1199 -48.30 5.42 43.62
N PRO A 1200 -48.91 4.24 43.85
CA PRO A 1200 -48.56 3.04 43.10
C PRO A 1200 -49.00 3.15 41.64
N ILE A 1201 -48.17 2.64 40.72
CA ILE A 1201 -48.51 2.56 39.30
C ILE A 1201 -48.62 1.11 38.84
N THR A 1202 -49.55 0.87 37.92
CA THR A 1202 -49.82 -0.46 37.35
C THR A 1202 -49.52 -0.45 35.85
N ILE A 1203 -48.82 -1.47 35.36
CA ILE A 1203 -48.63 -1.69 33.92
C ILE A 1203 -49.99 -2.06 33.31
N VAL A 1204 -50.35 -1.42 32.21
CA VAL A 1204 -51.62 -1.64 31.50
C VAL A 1204 -51.41 -2.17 30.09
N LYS A 1205 -50.27 -1.82 29.46
CA LYS A 1205 -49.90 -2.30 28.11
C LYS A 1205 -48.38 -2.30 27.94
N GLY A 1206 -47.82 -3.26 27.22
CA GLY A 1206 -46.42 -3.27 26.80
C GLY A 1206 -46.38 -3.50 25.30
N ASP A 1207 -46.35 -2.42 24.53
CA ASP A 1207 -46.56 -2.49 23.07
C ASP A 1207 -45.34 -3.05 22.33
N THR A 1208 -44.16 -2.92 22.93
CA THR A 1208 -42.88 -3.47 22.47
C THR A 1208 -41.96 -3.62 23.68
N ALA A 1209 -40.84 -4.34 23.55
CA ALA A 1209 -39.82 -4.50 24.60
C ALA A 1209 -39.23 -3.18 25.12
N SER A 1210 -39.42 -2.06 24.44
CA SER A 1210 -38.90 -0.75 24.86
C SER A 1210 -40.00 0.25 25.26
N ASN A 1211 -41.29 -0.07 25.13
CA ASN A 1211 -42.39 0.87 25.38
C ASN A 1211 -43.48 0.26 26.28
N PHE A 1212 -43.73 0.90 27.42
CA PHE A 1212 -44.66 0.42 28.44
C PHE A 1212 -45.63 1.51 28.88
N VAL A 1213 -46.92 1.20 28.89
CA VAL A 1213 -47.99 2.05 29.41
C VAL A 1213 -48.28 1.71 30.86
N PHE A 1214 -48.20 2.73 31.71
CA PHE A 1214 -48.53 2.66 33.12
C PHE A 1214 -49.72 3.55 33.44
N GLU A 1215 -50.49 3.16 34.46
CA GLU A 1215 -51.56 3.96 35.02
C GLU A 1215 -51.33 4.22 36.51
N ALA A 1216 -51.59 5.45 36.93
CA ALA A 1216 -51.70 5.87 38.33
C ALA A 1216 -53.11 6.44 38.58
N THR A 1217 -53.64 6.31 39.81
CA THR A 1217 -54.87 7.02 40.20
C THR A 1217 -54.54 8.16 41.14
N LEU A 1218 -54.93 9.38 40.80
CA LEU A 1218 -54.64 10.58 41.58
C LEU A 1218 -55.35 10.54 42.94
N PRO A 1219 -54.64 10.56 44.08
CA PRO A 1219 -55.25 10.44 45.39
C PRO A 1219 -55.75 11.81 45.93
N GLU A 1220 -56.59 11.81 46.97
CA GLU A 1220 -57.18 13.05 47.54
C GLU A 1220 -56.16 13.94 48.27
N GLU A 1221 -55.02 13.39 48.67
CA GLU A 1221 -54.01 14.04 49.49
C GLU A 1221 -53.04 14.96 48.71
N VAL A 1222 -53.12 15.01 47.37
CA VAL A 1222 -52.24 15.85 46.56
C VAL A 1222 -52.69 17.31 46.58
N SER A 1223 -51.75 18.23 46.83
CA SER A 1223 -52.04 19.67 46.88
C SER A 1223 -52.42 20.25 45.51
N SER A 1224 -53.29 21.27 45.50
CA SER A 1224 -53.71 21.95 44.27
C SER A 1224 -52.59 22.79 43.64
N GLY A 1225 -52.66 22.98 42.33
CA GLY A 1225 -51.63 23.65 41.52
C GLY A 1225 -50.77 22.69 40.69
N ASN A 1226 -49.68 23.21 40.13
CA ASN A 1226 -48.80 22.43 39.25
C ASN A 1226 -47.88 21.50 40.07
N GLN A 1227 -48.01 20.19 39.87
CA GLN A 1227 -47.26 19.15 40.57
C GLN A 1227 -46.31 18.43 39.62
N GLU A 1228 -45.05 18.30 40.02
CA GLU A 1228 -44.07 17.50 39.27
C GLU A 1228 -44.29 16.00 39.47
N LEU A 1229 -43.98 15.25 38.42
CA LEU A 1229 -44.03 13.80 38.39
C LEU A 1229 -42.61 13.22 38.51
N VAL A 1230 -42.38 12.36 39.51
CA VAL A 1230 -41.08 11.68 39.70
C VAL A 1230 -41.31 10.17 39.81
N LEU A 1231 -40.64 9.39 38.96
CA LEU A 1231 -40.71 7.93 39.04
C LEU A 1231 -39.72 7.44 40.09
N LYS A 1232 -40.22 6.62 41.01
CA LYS A 1232 -39.42 5.99 42.04
C LYS A 1232 -39.54 4.49 41.92
N ALA A 1233 -38.40 3.82 41.82
CA ALA A 1233 -38.37 2.39 41.94
C ALA A 1233 -38.15 1.98 43.39
N ASN A 1234 -38.72 0.83 43.75
CA ASN A 1234 -38.42 0.17 45.02
C ASN A 1234 -37.35 -0.91 44.81
N GLU A 1235 -36.75 -1.39 45.90
CA GLU A 1235 -35.67 -2.39 45.91
C GLU A 1235 -36.08 -3.80 45.38
N ASN A 1236 -37.33 -4.00 44.95
CA ASN A 1236 -37.90 -5.31 44.61
C ASN A 1236 -38.30 -5.48 43.12
N THR A 1237 -38.16 -4.45 42.27
CA THR A 1237 -38.41 -4.54 40.81
C THR A 1237 -37.11 -4.83 40.06
N THR A 1238 -37.09 -5.85 39.17
CA THR A 1238 -35.90 -6.15 38.34
C THR A 1238 -36.19 -5.74 36.89
N ILE A 1239 -35.36 -4.84 36.35
CA ILE A 1239 -35.36 -4.47 34.94
C ILE A 1239 -34.16 -5.15 34.28
N LEU A 1240 -34.43 -6.05 33.33
CA LEU A 1240 -33.42 -6.80 32.58
C LEU A 1240 -33.29 -6.22 31.17
N ASN A 1241 -32.09 -5.90 30.74
CA ASN A 1241 -31.82 -5.53 29.34
C ASN A 1241 -31.27 -6.71 28.53
N THR A 1242 -30.93 -6.51 27.26
CA THR A 1242 -30.32 -7.54 26.41
C THR A 1242 -28.90 -7.90 26.87
N ALA A 1243 -28.12 -6.98 27.46
CA ALA A 1243 -26.76 -7.27 27.93
C ALA A 1243 -26.68 -8.05 29.27
N GLY A 1244 -27.80 -8.28 29.98
CA GLY A 1244 -27.82 -9.01 31.25
C GLY A 1244 -27.50 -8.16 32.48
N ASN A 1245 -27.52 -6.83 32.34
CA ASN A 1245 -27.36 -5.91 33.46
C ASN A 1245 -28.68 -5.77 34.22
N ASN A 1246 -28.67 -6.05 35.52
CA ASN A 1246 -29.77 -5.72 36.41
C ASN A 1246 -29.75 -4.23 36.73
N ILE A 1247 -30.80 -3.49 36.38
CA ILE A 1247 -30.99 -2.17 36.96
C ILE A 1247 -31.62 -2.36 38.33
N THR A 1248 -30.83 -2.14 39.39
CA THR A 1248 -31.43 -1.68 40.65
C THR A 1248 -31.61 -0.18 40.49
N VAL A 1249 -32.82 0.27 40.17
CA VAL A 1249 -33.13 1.71 40.11
C VAL A 1249 -33.05 2.23 41.55
N SER A 1250 -31.83 2.57 41.98
CA SER A 1250 -31.47 2.97 43.33
C SER A 1250 -31.50 4.49 43.50
N THR A 1251 -31.94 5.21 42.47
CA THR A 1251 -32.06 6.68 42.42
C THR A 1251 -33.41 7.07 41.81
N ASN A 1252 -34.04 8.10 42.37
CA ASN A 1252 -35.28 8.67 41.83
C ASN A 1252 -35.03 9.17 40.40
N VAL A 1253 -35.91 8.84 39.46
CA VAL A 1253 -35.83 9.34 38.07
C VAL A 1253 -36.78 10.52 37.94
N GLU A 1254 -36.22 11.74 37.84
CA GLU A 1254 -37.00 12.94 37.53
C GLU A 1254 -37.53 12.85 36.10
N LEU A 1255 -38.85 12.94 35.93
CA LEU A 1255 -39.50 12.75 34.63
C LEU A 1255 -39.61 14.05 33.82
N ASN A 1256 -39.17 15.19 34.37
CA ASN A 1256 -39.27 16.53 33.76
C ASN A 1256 -40.67 16.86 33.21
N LYS A 1257 -41.73 16.36 33.86
CA LYS A 1257 -43.14 16.55 33.51
C LYS A 1257 -43.93 16.99 34.74
N SER A 1258 -44.95 17.82 34.54
CA SER A 1258 -45.85 18.28 35.60
C SER A 1258 -47.31 18.22 35.15
N ILE A 1259 -48.21 18.05 36.10
CA ILE A 1259 -49.67 18.07 35.89
C ILE A 1259 -50.30 19.14 36.79
N ASN A 1260 -51.38 19.76 36.33
CA ASN A 1260 -52.10 20.76 37.11
C ASN A 1260 -53.31 20.14 37.83
N ILE A 1261 -53.43 20.34 39.14
CA ILE A 1261 -54.51 19.78 39.98
C ILE A 1261 -55.44 20.89 40.45
N ASP A 1262 -56.75 20.73 40.19
CA ASP A 1262 -57.78 21.68 40.60
C ASP A 1262 -58.03 21.63 42.12
N GLY A 1263 -58.17 22.80 42.75
CA GLY A 1263 -58.35 22.96 44.18
C GLY A 1263 -59.82 23.08 44.55
N ALA A 1264 -60.49 21.96 44.82
CA ALA A 1264 -61.80 21.98 45.46
C ALA A 1264 -61.67 22.31 46.96
N GLU A 1265 -62.26 23.43 47.40
CA GLU A 1265 -62.40 23.78 48.81
C GLU A 1265 -63.02 22.61 49.61
N THR A 1266 -62.36 22.20 50.69
CA THR A 1266 -62.93 21.29 51.68
C THR A 1266 -64.15 21.94 52.35
N PRO A 1267 -65.26 21.21 52.61
CA PRO A 1267 -66.45 21.80 53.17
C PRO A 1267 -66.26 22.18 54.65
N GLU A 1268 -66.35 23.48 54.96
CA GLU A 1268 -66.40 23.98 56.34
C GLU A 1268 -67.65 23.46 57.08
N LEU A 1269 -67.41 23.00 58.30
CA LEU A 1269 -68.38 22.52 59.28
C LEU A 1269 -69.43 23.60 59.65
N GLU A 1270 -70.71 23.24 59.57
CA GLU A 1270 -71.81 23.99 60.21
C GLU A 1270 -71.58 24.09 61.73
N GLN A 1271 -71.47 25.32 62.26
CA GLN A 1271 -71.92 25.63 63.62
C GLN A 1271 -72.77 26.89 63.66
N ALA A 1272 -73.99 26.69 64.15
CA ALA A 1272 -75.06 27.68 64.32
C ALA A 1272 -74.71 28.85 65.24
N GLY A 1273 -75.28 30.03 64.98
CA GLY A 1273 -75.35 31.09 65.99
C GLY A 1273 -75.80 32.47 65.49
N ILE A 1274 -77.10 32.74 65.60
CA ILE A 1274 -77.78 33.99 65.24
C ILE A 1274 -77.25 35.23 66.02
N ASN A 1275 -76.93 36.29 65.25
CA ASN A 1275 -76.97 37.75 65.48
C ASN A 1275 -76.41 38.46 66.75
N MET A 1276 -75.48 39.39 66.43
CA MET A 1276 -75.35 40.81 66.84
C MET A 1276 -75.09 41.22 68.30
N THR A 1277 -73.95 41.87 68.57
CA THR A 1277 -73.78 43.35 68.76
C THR A 1277 -72.29 43.69 69.07
N VAL A 1278 -71.58 44.49 68.26
CA VAL A 1278 -71.32 45.97 68.34
C VAL A 1278 -70.53 46.46 69.57
N ALA A 1279 -69.21 46.63 69.39
CA ALA A 1279 -68.47 47.90 69.36
C ALA A 1279 -67.10 47.66 68.71
#